data_AF-A0A975G749-F1
#
_entry.id   AF-A0A975G749-F1
#
_cell.length_a   1.000
_cell.length_b   1.000
_cell.length_c   1.000
_cell.angle_alpha   90.00
_cell.angle_beta   90.00
_cell.angle_gamma   90.00
#
_symmetry.space_group_name_H-M   'P 1'
#
loop_
_entity.id
_entity.type
_entity.pdbx_description
1 polymer ?
#
loop_
_entity_poly.entity_id
_entity_poly.type
_entity_poly.pdbx_seq_one_letter_code
_entity_poly.pdbx_strand_id
1 'polypeptide(L)'
;MKPSRLFFCFLLSASPSMAASVTWNEAGPTNNWNTTDANWTGGASVFTNGDSATFGAATGETVTVDAAGVTPASTAITGNGSYTLSGGSILGGTLAKGGTGTLTLSAANSFSSVGISSGTLSQTTGAISTALVSGGNYTALGAGPISFTYTAGITPLFFGATGTLTNAITLPTANVETRFSGSAGGRITTFSGLITGGNASATLRLDNNTAAGVGRFKFTNASNTFTMSRFLINRGGLEFTSDGALGNANNDLTLDVTNTADGTGLIFGADNITLNSARAVTVATTTVINTQAFTGSRIDGPMTVTGQTIKTGTGNLILNGTGSGTGGLQINAGTVQVGNGGTTGSITTPVNANGAATTLSFNRSDAVTYGAVLSGTGSLVQSGTGTLTLSAANTFTGATTVNAGTLNVTGSSAAAGTIAINGGTFKFGAAADPIGTYTAASLTQSAGNLSLDVSAGSKDTLNLTGNYTTTGGGIMVNVLAAPNVGVPYNLVNYTGTLSAHPPVTFTGLGGSRLAGTVDYGTGTNSVISVTFNGVIGNLVWTGANGTSWDTTAQNWLNGGSGDAFFQQDAVFFDDSASNFTPVLSGTLQPSSVVFSNASNTYTLSGSGSLDGNGTLSITGGGTVVVNNTNTLTGQTTITAGILQIGNGGTSGSLGTGPVANNASLVFNRSDTAVFPNSVTGSGTITQSGTGTTVLTGDINSSGFIWVATGALQVGNGGTTGSIGANPSSLQVDTSLIVNRSSATTIAAPISGAGTLTKLGAGALTLSGTNTFTGATTITAGSVVMANPDALAGSPVVFNGGQLAFNFGNGTTTTVSHDFTLPATGQQQFITTAPTSATTVRLTGKISGGTAGQTYRLVDSNVGGNHNNVLTLENPANDFQGRVEIWRGSLVFTSNEALGNPANGIRHESENLNGALRFGADNIVLAATRAIELGGNDDPIDVQAFTGTILGPVSGAGRFVKQGTGRLIMPAAMTTTAVSSIAAGTLQVDGTWSTSASALTVAVPGTLAGIGTINRPVTVNGTLAPGNGVGTLTVGNTTTFGAGSTYAFQIGDWTGAAGTGYDQLASTAVAITATAASKLTVVVDASTMVNFTDANKTFVIATGTQSGLALDNWTVTTTGFSGIGTWKLQVNGNQLELVYALGTPFDNWANSFGSLPANKRGVLDDYDNDGTPNLLEYVLGGNPTLMDGTAIAPTTQQSGSNLLFIYSRSDASELDTTQTVQYGSDLTGWTDVPIGATSGGMVMIAENDVAADTVQVTIPTTGNPKLFVRLKVTKSGS
;
A
#
# COMPACT_ATOMS: atom_id res chain seq x y z
N MET A 1 16.81 -76.76 -14.82
CA MET A 1 18.03 -77.02 -15.61
C MET A 1 18.80 -75.72 -15.75
N LYS A 2 20.13 -75.76 -15.58
CA LYS A 2 21.15 -74.73 -15.90
C LYS A 2 21.01 -74.15 -17.34
N PRO A 3 21.78 -73.11 -17.82
CA PRO A 3 22.70 -72.14 -17.17
C PRO A 3 22.69 -70.66 -17.74
N SER A 4 23.56 -69.82 -17.14
CA SER A 4 24.52 -68.84 -17.75
C SER A 4 24.15 -67.40 -18.18
N ARG A 5 24.74 -66.46 -17.40
CA ARG A 5 25.76 -65.41 -17.71
C ARG A 5 25.46 -64.15 -18.56
N LEU A 6 25.81 -63.01 -17.93
CA LEU A 6 26.51 -61.75 -18.33
C LEU A 6 25.66 -60.52 -17.92
N PHE A 7 26.12 -59.34 -17.48
CA PHE A 7 27.35 -58.79 -16.87
C PHE A 7 27.06 -57.29 -16.55
N PHE A 8 27.84 -56.70 -15.62
CA PHE A 8 28.26 -55.28 -15.52
C PHE A 8 27.51 -54.24 -14.67
N CYS A 9 28.29 -53.72 -13.69
CA CYS A 9 28.57 -52.33 -13.33
C CYS A 9 28.02 -51.80 -11.99
N PHE A 10 28.89 -51.75 -10.97
CA PHE A 10 28.77 -50.90 -9.78
C PHE A 10 29.95 -49.93 -9.75
N LEU A 11 29.65 -48.63 -9.81
CA LEU A 11 30.55 -47.52 -9.48
C LEU A 11 30.36 -47.20 -7.99
N LEU A 12 31.41 -47.37 -7.19
CA LEU A 12 31.48 -46.78 -5.85
C LEU A 12 31.72 -45.28 -5.98
N SER A 13 30.72 -44.46 -5.65
CA SER A 13 30.91 -43.04 -5.36
C SER A 13 31.45 -42.88 -3.95
N ALA A 14 32.62 -42.27 -3.80
CA ALA A 14 33.18 -41.87 -2.52
C ALA A 14 32.22 -40.92 -1.80
N SER A 15 32.03 -41.15 -0.49
CA SER A 15 31.45 -40.18 0.44
C SER A 15 32.18 -38.83 0.29
N PRO A 16 31.51 -37.67 0.35
CA PRO A 16 32.22 -36.41 0.47
C PRO A 16 33.06 -36.46 1.74
N SER A 17 34.37 -36.26 1.61
CA SER A 17 35.28 -36.20 2.74
C SER A 17 34.76 -35.17 3.73
N MET A 18 34.53 -35.58 4.97
CA MET A 18 34.31 -34.62 6.06
C MET A 18 35.56 -33.74 6.11
N ALA A 19 35.41 -32.43 5.88
CA ALA A 19 36.50 -31.46 6.01
C ALA A 19 37.17 -31.66 7.38
N ALA A 20 38.49 -31.87 7.41
CA ALA A 20 39.20 -31.99 8.67
C ALA A 20 39.30 -30.60 9.31
N SER A 21 39.14 -30.53 10.63
CA SER A 21 39.41 -29.30 11.39
C SER A 21 40.87 -29.34 11.86
N VAL A 22 41.69 -28.42 11.36
CA VAL A 22 43.13 -28.34 11.67
C VAL A 22 43.44 -27.04 12.41
N THR A 23 44.33 -27.12 13.40
CA THR A 23 44.74 -25.98 14.24
C THR A 23 46.18 -25.61 13.95
N TRP A 24 46.44 -24.33 13.70
CA TRP A 24 47.78 -23.80 13.48
C TRP A 24 48.58 -23.74 14.79
N ASN A 25 49.76 -24.35 14.80
CA ASN A 25 50.72 -24.32 15.90
C ASN A 25 51.77 -23.22 15.66
N GLU A 26 51.95 -22.35 16.65
CA GLU A 26 52.71 -21.09 16.54
C GLU A 26 54.23 -21.27 16.74
N ALA A 27 54.70 -22.47 17.05
CA ALA A 27 56.10 -22.77 17.38
C ALA A 27 56.99 -23.22 16.19
N GLY A 28 56.54 -23.08 14.95
CA GLY A 28 57.22 -23.58 13.75
C GLY A 28 58.22 -22.62 13.08
N PRO A 29 59.17 -23.13 12.25
CA PRO A 29 60.23 -22.33 11.63
C PRO A 29 59.81 -21.51 10.38
N THR A 30 58.62 -21.74 9.81
CA THR A 30 58.10 -21.05 8.62
C THR A 30 56.63 -20.65 8.82
N ASN A 31 56.19 -19.49 8.30
CA ASN A 31 54.80 -19.01 8.45
C ASN A 31 54.04 -18.99 7.13
N ASN A 32 53.97 -20.13 6.41
CA ASN A 32 53.27 -20.22 5.13
C ASN A 32 51.98 -21.03 5.29
N TRP A 33 50.84 -20.43 4.97
CA TRP A 33 49.55 -21.14 4.84
C TRP A 33 49.49 -21.81 3.48
N ASN A 34 50.04 -23.02 3.40
CA ASN A 34 49.97 -23.87 2.21
C ASN A 34 49.84 -25.35 2.58
N THR A 35 49.67 -26.20 1.57
CA THR A 35 49.48 -27.66 1.74
C THR A 35 50.77 -28.44 2.00
N THR A 36 51.86 -27.78 2.41
CA THR A 36 53.17 -28.41 2.61
C THR A 36 53.83 -28.03 3.94
N ASP A 37 53.26 -27.07 4.69
CA ASP A 37 53.81 -26.61 5.96
C ASP A 37 53.43 -27.56 7.12
N ALA A 38 54.40 -27.84 8.01
CA ALA A 38 54.28 -28.81 9.10
C ALA A 38 53.64 -28.23 10.38
N ASN A 39 53.20 -26.97 10.34
CA ASN A 39 52.64 -26.28 11.50
C ASN A 39 51.17 -26.59 11.81
N TRP A 40 50.52 -27.48 11.06
CA TRP A 40 49.14 -27.89 11.29
C TRP A 40 49.04 -29.07 12.26
N THR A 41 48.14 -28.99 13.23
CA THR A 41 47.88 -30.04 14.23
C THR A 41 46.41 -30.49 14.22
N GLY A 42 46.17 -31.78 14.43
CA GLY A 42 44.84 -32.43 14.44
C GLY A 42 44.47 -33.08 13.11
N GLY A 43 44.06 -34.36 13.14
CA GLY A 43 43.45 -35.11 12.02
C GLY A 43 44.34 -35.47 10.82
N ALA A 44 45.06 -34.50 10.27
CA ALA A 44 46.08 -34.65 9.22
C ALA A 44 47.16 -33.59 9.47
N SER A 45 48.42 -33.99 9.54
CA SER A 45 49.56 -33.10 9.83
C SER A 45 49.91 -32.12 8.70
N VAL A 46 48.97 -31.89 7.77
CA VAL A 46 49.09 -31.04 6.57
C VAL A 46 47.69 -30.50 6.22
N PHE A 47 47.55 -29.19 5.95
CA PHE A 47 46.30 -28.57 5.51
C PHE A 47 45.98 -28.93 4.04
N THR A 48 44.73 -29.25 3.72
CA THR A 48 44.26 -29.45 2.33
C THR A 48 43.13 -28.47 1.95
N ASN A 49 43.03 -28.12 0.66
CA ASN A 49 41.94 -27.26 0.18
C ASN A 49 40.57 -27.92 0.46
N GLY A 50 39.68 -27.20 1.14
CA GLY A 50 38.42 -27.72 1.67
C GLY A 50 38.42 -28.00 3.18
N ASP A 51 39.57 -27.94 3.86
CA ASP A 51 39.64 -28.07 5.33
C ASP A 51 39.20 -26.80 6.06
N SER A 52 38.94 -26.94 7.36
CA SER A 52 38.64 -25.83 8.27
C SER A 52 39.89 -25.48 9.10
N ALA A 53 40.36 -24.23 8.99
CA ALA A 53 41.56 -23.75 9.68
C ALA A 53 41.21 -22.99 10.97
N THR A 54 41.86 -23.30 12.10
CA THR A 54 41.73 -22.56 13.36
C THR A 54 43.07 -21.98 13.85
N PHE A 55 43.09 -20.70 14.26
CA PHE A 55 44.26 -19.99 14.80
C PHE A 55 44.04 -19.51 16.26
N GLY A 56 44.96 -19.77 17.19
CA GLY A 56 44.70 -19.73 18.65
C GLY A 56 45.71 -18.99 19.56
N ALA A 57 46.30 -17.87 19.14
CA ALA A 57 47.44 -17.20 19.79
C ALA A 57 47.19 -16.69 21.21
N ALA A 58 48.29 -16.68 21.98
CA ALA A 58 48.43 -15.97 23.24
C ALA A 58 48.39 -14.45 23.06
N THR A 59 47.96 -13.75 24.12
CA THR A 59 47.81 -12.28 24.14
C THR A 59 49.16 -11.58 23.97
N GLY A 60 49.33 -10.79 22.90
CA GLY A 60 50.51 -9.92 22.69
C GLY A 60 51.38 -10.25 21.48
N GLU A 61 51.08 -11.33 20.74
CA GLU A 61 51.87 -11.75 19.57
C GLU A 61 51.28 -11.23 18.25
N THR A 62 52.15 -10.96 17.26
CA THR A 62 51.76 -10.63 15.87
C THR A 62 52.29 -11.71 14.93
N VAL A 63 51.39 -12.49 14.33
CA VAL A 63 51.75 -13.58 13.42
C VAL A 63 51.41 -13.18 11.98
N THR A 64 52.40 -13.16 11.09
CA THR A 64 52.19 -12.91 9.65
C THR A 64 52.19 -14.25 8.91
N VAL A 65 51.16 -14.51 8.10
CA VAL A 65 50.93 -15.78 7.42
C VAL A 65 50.75 -15.54 5.91
N ASP A 66 51.51 -16.24 5.06
CA ASP A 66 51.38 -16.17 3.59
C ASP A 66 50.32 -17.14 3.06
N ALA A 67 49.23 -16.66 2.45
CA ALA A 67 48.03 -17.44 2.08
C ALA A 67 47.86 -17.71 0.56
N ALA A 68 48.94 -17.68 -0.22
CA ALA A 68 48.87 -17.84 -1.68
C ALA A 68 48.18 -19.15 -2.13
N GLY A 69 47.03 -19.03 -2.81
CA GLY A 69 46.41 -20.14 -3.56
C GLY A 69 45.58 -21.14 -2.74
N VAL A 70 45.10 -20.74 -1.55
CA VAL A 70 44.36 -21.60 -0.63
C VAL A 70 42.84 -21.36 -0.68
N THR A 71 42.04 -22.44 -0.61
CA THR A 71 40.57 -22.41 -0.60
C THR A 71 39.99 -23.19 0.59
N PRO A 72 39.94 -22.61 1.81
CA PRO A 72 39.41 -23.27 3.00
C PRO A 72 37.87 -23.39 2.95
N ALA A 73 37.30 -24.39 3.63
CA ALA A 73 35.84 -24.45 3.87
C ALA A 73 35.42 -23.46 4.97
N SER A 74 36.25 -23.32 6.02
CA SER A 74 36.10 -22.26 7.01
C SER A 74 37.45 -21.83 7.60
N THR A 75 37.53 -20.60 8.10
CA THR A 75 38.71 -20.06 8.78
C THR A 75 38.25 -19.42 10.08
N ALA A 76 38.71 -19.94 11.22
CA ALA A 76 38.41 -19.44 12.54
C ALA A 76 39.68 -18.86 13.20
N ILE A 77 39.60 -17.65 13.75
CA ILE A 77 40.65 -17.10 14.61
C ILE A 77 40.03 -16.95 15.98
N THR A 78 40.47 -17.74 16.96
CA THR A 78 39.89 -17.80 18.31
C THR A 78 40.79 -17.17 19.37
N GLY A 79 42.07 -16.93 19.06
CA GLY A 79 43.07 -16.35 19.97
C GLY A 79 42.94 -14.83 20.21
N ASN A 80 43.59 -14.34 21.28
CA ASN A 80 43.63 -12.92 21.64
C ASN A 80 44.78 -12.14 20.98
N GLY A 81 45.71 -12.82 20.31
CA GLY A 81 46.80 -12.21 19.52
C GLY A 81 46.34 -11.55 18.21
N SER A 82 47.24 -10.81 17.56
CA SER A 82 46.98 -10.17 16.26
C SER A 82 47.57 -10.98 15.10
N TYR A 83 46.85 -11.10 13.99
CA TYR A 83 47.25 -11.87 12.82
C TYR A 83 47.34 -10.95 11.60
N THR A 84 48.26 -11.22 10.68
CA THR A 84 48.30 -10.59 9.34
C THR A 84 48.31 -11.69 8.28
N LEU A 85 47.26 -11.76 7.46
CA LEU A 85 47.20 -12.64 6.30
C LEU A 85 47.74 -11.88 5.09
N SER A 86 48.96 -12.23 4.67
CA SER A 86 49.68 -11.68 3.52
C SER A 86 49.70 -12.66 2.33
N GLY A 87 49.95 -12.17 1.12
CA GLY A 87 50.44 -13.03 0.02
C GLY A 87 49.44 -13.84 -0.84
N GLY A 88 48.25 -13.35 -1.16
CA GLY A 88 47.40 -13.96 -2.20
C GLY A 88 45.94 -14.11 -1.81
N SER A 89 45.10 -14.54 -2.77
CA SER A 89 43.65 -14.51 -2.62
C SER A 89 43.09 -15.77 -1.99
N ILE A 90 42.58 -15.67 -0.77
CA ILE A 90 41.74 -16.73 -0.19
C ILE A 90 40.40 -16.70 -0.94
N LEU A 91 40.05 -17.80 -1.57
CA LEU A 91 38.83 -17.94 -2.37
C LEU A 91 37.89 -18.98 -1.73
N GLY A 92 36.74 -18.51 -1.24
CA GLY A 92 35.67 -19.35 -0.69
C GLY A 92 35.71 -19.53 0.84
N GLY A 93 34.65 -20.14 1.38
CA GLY A 93 34.52 -20.51 2.80
C GLY A 93 34.10 -19.38 3.75
N THR A 94 33.77 -19.75 4.99
CA THR A 94 33.33 -18.80 6.03
C THR A 94 34.50 -18.34 6.93
N LEU A 95 34.67 -17.04 7.14
CA LEU A 95 35.63 -16.49 8.12
C LEU A 95 34.93 -16.23 9.46
N ALA A 96 35.51 -16.65 10.58
CA ALA A 96 35.04 -16.40 11.94
C ALA A 96 36.17 -15.80 12.80
N LYS A 97 35.96 -14.62 13.40
CA LYS A 97 36.94 -13.98 14.31
C LYS A 97 36.37 -13.86 15.73
N GLY A 98 36.97 -14.59 16.67
CA GLY A 98 36.84 -14.47 18.12
C GLY A 98 38.16 -14.01 18.78
N GLY A 99 38.14 -13.71 20.09
CA GLY A 99 39.25 -13.10 20.85
C GLY A 99 39.43 -11.58 20.63
N THR A 100 40.26 -10.90 21.44
CA THR A 100 40.37 -9.41 21.45
C THR A 100 41.35 -8.79 20.45
N GLY A 101 42.23 -9.57 19.81
CA GLY A 101 43.27 -9.06 18.91
C GLY A 101 42.82 -8.67 17.50
N THR A 102 43.75 -8.15 16.69
CA THR A 102 43.50 -7.61 15.33
C THR A 102 43.86 -8.62 14.24
N LEU A 103 42.92 -8.97 13.36
CA LEU A 103 43.19 -9.68 12.10
C LEU A 103 43.42 -8.66 10.99
N THR A 104 44.56 -8.64 10.32
CA THR A 104 44.89 -7.77 9.19
C THR A 104 44.89 -8.57 7.89
N LEU A 105 44.13 -8.14 6.89
CA LEU A 105 44.13 -8.71 5.54
C LEU A 105 44.95 -7.78 4.61
N SER A 106 46.08 -8.26 4.07
CA SER A 106 46.98 -7.46 3.21
C SER A 106 46.99 -7.89 1.74
N ALA A 107 45.98 -8.65 1.30
CA ALA A 107 45.72 -9.01 -0.10
C ALA A 107 44.20 -9.06 -0.41
N ALA A 108 43.82 -9.21 -1.69
CA ALA A 108 42.42 -9.35 -2.09
C ALA A 108 41.87 -10.71 -1.62
N ASN A 109 40.77 -10.75 -0.88
CA ASN A 109 40.21 -11.98 -0.30
C ASN A 109 38.70 -12.09 -0.60
N SER A 110 38.20 -13.29 -0.86
CA SER A 110 36.79 -13.54 -1.14
C SER A 110 36.24 -14.64 -0.22
N PHE A 111 35.40 -14.27 0.74
CA PHE A 111 34.75 -15.22 1.66
C PHE A 111 33.25 -15.32 1.36
N SER A 112 32.65 -16.50 1.58
CA SER A 112 31.20 -16.68 1.46
C SER A 112 30.44 -16.01 2.62
N SER A 113 31.04 -15.89 3.81
CA SER A 113 30.54 -15.08 4.92
C SER A 113 31.66 -14.72 5.89
N VAL A 114 31.52 -13.62 6.62
CA VAL A 114 32.44 -13.16 7.68
C VAL A 114 31.65 -12.96 8.98
N GLY A 115 31.93 -13.77 10.00
CA GLY A 115 31.47 -13.57 11.37
C GLY A 115 32.57 -12.96 12.23
N ILE A 116 32.27 -11.90 12.96
CA ILE A 116 33.18 -11.36 13.99
C ILE A 116 32.42 -11.41 15.30
N SER A 117 32.82 -12.26 16.24
CA SER A 117 32.21 -12.32 17.58
C SER A 117 32.94 -11.44 18.60
N SER A 118 34.24 -11.16 18.39
CA SER A 118 35.04 -10.20 19.17
C SER A 118 36.36 -9.81 18.47
N GLY A 119 36.98 -8.68 18.84
CA GLY A 119 38.27 -8.21 18.30
C GLY A 119 38.15 -7.22 17.14
N THR A 120 39.25 -7.02 16.39
CA THR A 120 39.30 -6.07 15.25
C THR A 120 39.63 -6.80 13.94
N LEU A 121 38.88 -6.53 12.86
CA LEU A 121 39.29 -6.88 11.48
C LEU A 121 39.81 -5.61 10.78
N SER A 122 41.07 -5.64 10.37
CA SER A 122 41.82 -4.64 9.62
C SER A 122 42.08 -5.11 8.20
N GLN A 123 42.07 -4.21 7.24
CA GLN A 123 42.47 -4.49 5.86
C GLN A 123 43.44 -3.40 5.40
N THR A 124 44.58 -3.79 4.84
CA THR A 124 45.63 -2.85 4.38
C THR A 124 45.65 -2.71 2.84
N THR A 125 45.34 -3.74 2.05
CA THR A 125 45.27 -3.69 0.56
C THR A 125 44.38 -4.79 -0.06
N GLY A 126 43.74 -4.54 -1.22
CA GLY A 126 42.92 -5.51 -1.99
C GLY A 126 41.39 -5.40 -1.82
N ALA A 127 40.60 -5.99 -2.72
CA ALA A 127 39.12 -6.01 -2.63
C ALA A 127 38.63 -7.14 -1.69
N ILE A 128 37.53 -6.90 -0.96
CA ILE A 128 36.78 -7.95 -0.24
C ILE A 128 35.41 -8.08 -0.90
N SER A 129 35.13 -9.24 -1.50
CA SER A 129 33.78 -9.65 -1.90
C SER A 129 33.24 -10.62 -0.84
N THR A 130 32.27 -10.18 -0.04
CA THR A 130 31.66 -11.01 1.02
C THR A 130 30.14 -10.89 1.00
N ALA A 131 29.46 -11.96 1.43
CA ALA A 131 27.99 -12.00 1.48
C ALA A 131 27.39 -11.57 2.83
N LEU A 132 28.17 -11.53 3.94
CA LEU A 132 27.65 -11.15 5.27
C LEU A 132 28.80 -10.76 6.22
N VAL A 133 28.69 -9.63 6.93
CA VAL A 133 29.54 -9.28 8.10
C VAL A 133 28.64 -9.18 9.33
N SER A 134 28.65 -10.17 10.23
CA SER A 134 27.79 -10.17 11.43
C SER A 134 28.60 -10.16 12.74
N GLY A 135 28.26 -9.24 13.65
CA GLY A 135 28.46 -9.44 15.11
C GLY A 135 29.59 -8.68 15.83
N GLY A 136 30.51 -7.98 15.16
CA GLY A 136 31.72 -7.45 15.82
C GLY A 136 32.37 -6.23 15.16
N ASN A 137 33.50 -5.74 15.73
CA ASN A 137 34.11 -4.47 15.31
C ASN A 137 34.96 -4.60 14.03
N TYR A 138 34.50 -3.97 12.94
CA TYR A 138 35.29 -3.80 11.71
C TYR A 138 36.04 -2.45 11.72
N THR A 139 37.35 -2.46 11.47
CA THR A 139 38.20 -1.26 11.40
C THR A 139 39.03 -1.30 10.11
N ALA A 140 38.49 -0.81 8.98
CA ALA A 140 39.27 -0.72 7.75
C ALA A 140 40.37 0.35 7.85
N LEU A 141 41.60 0.02 7.48
CA LEU A 141 42.77 0.90 7.49
C LEU A 141 43.42 1.06 6.10
N GLY A 142 42.77 0.63 5.01
CA GLY A 142 43.37 0.55 3.66
C GLY A 142 42.43 0.95 2.51
N ALA A 143 42.98 1.13 1.30
CA ALA A 143 42.34 1.84 0.16
C ALA A 143 41.49 0.99 -0.82
N GLY A 144 41.15 -0.27 -0.51
CA GLY A 144 40.40 -1.16 -1.42
C GLY A 144 38.87 -0.94 -1.44
N PRO A 145 38.14 -1.20 -2.54
CA PRO A 145 36.69 -1.08 -2.59
C PRO A 145 35.99 -2.23 -1.82
N ILE A 146 34.90 -1.91 -1.12
CA ILE A 146 33.96 -2.85 -0.48
C ILE A 146 32.78 -3.05 -1.44
N SER A 147 32.66 -4.25 -2.01
CA SER A 147 31.57 -4.60 -2.94
C SER A 147 30.74 -5.75 -2.38
N PHE A 148 29.42 -5.58 -2.35
CA PHE A 148 28.49 -6.59 -1.85
C PHE A 148 27.86 -7.35 -3.03
N THR A 149 27.87 -8.69 -2.99
CA THR A 149 27.16 -9.53 -3.96
C THR A 149 26.14 -10.36 -3.19
N TYR A 150 24.85 -10.05 -3.30
CA TYR A 150 23.80 -10.83 -2.61
C TYR A 150 22.47 -10.87 -3.36
N THR A 151 21.71 -11.94 -3.08
CA THR A 151 20.39 -12.26 -3.60
C THR A 151 19.31 -11.95 -2.54
N ALA A 152 18.55 -10.87 -2.72
CA ALA A 152 17.31 -10.47 -2.01
C ALA A 152 17.26 -10.65 -0.46
N GLY A 153 17.32 -9.54 0.31
CA GLY A 153 17.05 -9.52 1.76
C GLY A 153 17.47 -8.24 2.50
N ILE A 154 17.30 -8.19 3.83
CA ILE A 154 17.78 -7.12 4.74
C ILE A 154 19.23 -7.43 5.12
N THR A 155 20.18 -6.55 4.79
CA THR A 155 21.60 -6.69 5.16
C THR A 155 22.01 -5.72 6.28
N PRO A 156 22.23 -6.17 7.53
CA PRO A 156 22.82 -5.34 8.57
C PRO A 156 24.35 -5.30 8.44
N LEU A 157 24.92 -4.09 8.38
CA LEU A 157 26.36 -3.83 8.45
C LEU A 157 26.69 -3.24 9.82
N PHE A 158 27.55 -3.88 10.61
CA PHE A 158 27.97 -3.37 11.92
C PHE A 158 29.32 -2.64 11.83
N PHE A 159 29.34 -1.35 12.18
CA PHE A 159 30.55 -0.53 12.26
C PHE A 159 30.94 -0.32 13.73
N GLY A 160 32.12 -0.82 14.09
CA GLY A 160 32.50 -1.06 15.48
C GLY A 160 33.31 0.01 16.21
N ALA A 161 33.92 0.95 15.48
CA ALA A 161 34.93 1.83 16.06
C ALA A 161 34.74 3.30 15.64
N THR A 162 35.23 4.21 16.48
CA THR A 162 35.59 5.58 16.09
C THR A 162 36.58 5.51 14.94
N GLY A 163 36.23 6.05 13.76
CA GLY A 163 37.13 6.00 12.60
C GLY A 163 36.50 6.55 11.32
N THR A 164 37.37 6.82 10.34
CA THR A 164 37.01 7.28 9.00
C THR A 164 37.15 6.12 8.01
N LEU A 165 36.03 5.68 7.45
CA LEU A 165 35.96 4.74 6.33
C LEU A 165 36.24 5.49 5.03
N THR A 166 37.44 5.30 4.48
CA THR A 166 37.85 5.91 3.21
C THR A 166 37.61 5.00 2.00
N ASN A 167 37.25 3.74 2.23
CA ASN A 167 36.94 2.75 1.20
C ASN A 167 35.70 3.12 0.39
N ALA A 168 35.75 2.88 -0.93
CA ALA A 168 34.54 2.95 -1.75
C ALA A 168 33.55 1.84 -1.34
N ILE A 169 32.25 2.16 -1.28
CA ILE A 169 31.17 1.23 -0.92
C ILE A 169 30.20 1.16 -2.11
N THR A 170 29.92 -0.04 -2.62
CA THR A 170 28.91 -0.23 -3.68
C THR A 170 27.67 -0.88 -3.07
N LEU A 171 26.56 -0.14 -2.97
CA LEU A 171 25.29 -0.64 -2.43
C LEU A 171 24.63 -1.63 -3.41
N PRO A 172 23.92 -2.65 -2.90
CA PRO A 172 23.25 -3.66 -3.74
C PRO A 172 22.11 -3.05 -4.57
N THR A 173 21.94 -3.52 -5.81
CA THR A 173 20.85 -3.11 -6.71
C THR A 173 19.57 -3.95 -6.58
N ALA A 174 19.65 -5.13 -5.95
CA ALA A 174 18.52 -6.06 -5.81
C ALA A 174 17.79 -5.95 -4.46
N ASN A 175 18.35 -5.25 -3.46
CA ASN A 175 17.78 -5.21 -2.12
C ASN A 175 16.65 -4.18 -2.01
N VAL A 176 15.69 -4.45 -1.13
CA VAL A 176 14.63 -3.50 -0.73
C VAL A 176 15.07 -2.65 0.47
N GLU A 177 16.07 -3.11 1.23
CA GLU A 177 16.63 -2.36 2.37
C GLU A 177 18.12 -2.69 2.58
N THR A 178 18.94 -1.67 2.82
CA THR A 178 20.32 -1.80 3.32
C THR A 178 20.43 -1.12 4.68
N ARG A 179 21.04 -1.75 5.68
CA ARG A 179 21.15 -1.20 7.04
C ARG A 179 22.60 -0.94 7.43
N PHE A 180 22.92 0.30 7.81
CA PHE A 180 24.17 0.63 8.51
C PHE A 180 23.88 0.74 10.02
N SER A 181 24.58 -0.07 10.80
CA SER A 181 24.42 -0.17 12.24
C SER A 181 25.73 0.20 12.96
N GLY A 182 25.65 1.07 13.97
CA GLY A 182 26.81 1.55 14.73
C GLY A 182 26.97 0.85 16.09
N SER A 183 28.18 0.88 16.66
CA SER A 183 28.49 0.36 18.00
C SER A 183 28.29 1.40 19.13
N ALA A 184 28.23 0.91 20.37
CA ALA A 184 27.84 1.69 21.53
C ALA A 184 28.83 2.80 21.97
N GLY A 185 28.30 3.88 22.58
CA GLY A 185 29.08 4.82 23.40
C GLY A 185 29.39 6.22 22.82
N GLY A 186 28.48 6.85 22.06
CA GLY A 186 28.66 8.26 21.63
C GLY A 186 29.72 8.48 20.53
N ARG A 187 30.05 7.44 19.77
CA ARG A 187 31.12 7.43 18.78
C ARG A 187 30.65 7.98 17.41
N ILE A 188 31.57 8.61 16.67
CA ILE A 188 31.35 9.07 15.28
C ILE A 188 31.92 8.02 14.32
N THR A 189 31.07 7.51 13.43
CA THR A 189 31.50 6.70 12.28
C THR A 189 31.48 7.59 11.04
N THR A 190 32.65 7.93 10.50
CA THR A 190 32.77 8.81 9.33
C THR A 190 32.91 8.01 8.05
N PHE A 191 32.10 8.27 7.04
CA PHE A 191 32.22 7.75 5.68
C PHE A 191 32.77 8.85 4.75
N SER A 192 34.00 8.66 4.29
CA SER A 192 34.70 9.57 3.37
C SER A 192 34.99 8.94 2.02
N GLY A 193 34.85 7.62 1.88
CA GLY A 193 34.93 6.94 0.59
C GLY A 193 33.70 7.16 -0.29
N LEU A 194 33.85 6.87 -1.59
CA LEU A 194 32.77 6.99 -2.58
C LEU A 194 31.71 5.91 -2.37
N ILE A 195 30.44 6.30 -2.20
CA ILE A 195 29.31 5.37 -2.12
C ILE A 195 28.51 5.41 -3.44
N THR A 196 28.36 4.25 -4.10
CA THR A 196 27.65 4.10 -5.39
C THR A 196 26.63 2.96 -5.35
N GLY A 197 25.88 2.74 -6.44
CA GLY A 197 24.93 1.63 -6.57
C GLY A 197 23.54 1.92 -5.97
N GLY A 198 22.88 0.89 -5.45
CA GLY A 198 21.55 1.00 -4.84
C GLY A 198 20.37 0.77 -5.80
N ASN A 199 19.18 0.82 -5.24
CA ASN A 199 17.90 0.55 -5.91
C ASN A 199 16.93 1.70 -5.61
N ALA A 200 16.37 2.33 -6.65
CA ALA A 200 15.45 3.46 -6.52
C ALA A 200 14.17 3.18 -5.72
N SER A 201 13.83 1.91 -5.48
CA SER A 201 12.70 1.51 -4.62
C SER A 201 13.10 1.20 -3.17
N ALA A 202 14.40 1.16 -2.87
CA ALA A 202 14.93 0.64 -1.61
C ALA A 202 15.16 1.71 -0.54
N THR A 203 15.24 1.28 0.72
CA THR A 203 15.62 2.11 1.87
C THR A 203 17.10 1.90 2.26
N LEU A 204 17.88 2.95 2.46
CA LEU A 204 19.09 2.89 3.31
C LEU A 204 18.73 3.35 4.71
N ARG A 205 18.84 2.46 5.68
CA ARG A 205 18.54 2.73 7.08
C ARG A 205 19.83 2.90 7.88
N LEU A 206 19.90 3.98 8.66
CA LEU A 206 20.91 4.18 9.69
C LEU A 206 20.30 3.84 11.06
N ASP A 207 20.91 2.89 11.76
CA ASP A 207 20.50 2.42 13.07
C ASP A 207 21.67 2.47 14.05
N ASN A 208 21.77 3.53 14.86
CA ASN A 208 22.77 3.57 15.92
C ASN A 208 22.20 2.97 17.22
N ASN A 209 22.58 1.74 17.55
CA ASN A 209 21.97 0.99 18.65
C ASN A 209 22.65 1.30 19.99
N THR A 210 22.10 2.23 20.78
CA THR A 210 22.33 2.27 22.22
C THR A 210 21.06 2.64 22.98
N ALA A 211 20.92 2.11 24.18
CA ALA A 211 19.92 2.52 25.17
C ALA A 211 20.09 4.00 25.62
N ALA A 212 21.13 4.72 25.15
CA ALA A 212 21.41 6.13 25.48
C ALA A 212 21.47 7.10 24.26
N GLY A 213 21.46 6.63 23.01
CA GLY A 213 21.22 7.43 21.80
C GLY A 213 22.30 8.39 21.27
N VAL A 214 23.51 8.48 21.84
CA VAL A 214 24.45 9.61 21.58
C VAL A 214 25.33 9.49 20.30
N GLY A 215 25.31 8.37 19.57
CA GLY A 215 26.21 8.16 18.42
C GLY A 215 25.74 8.82 17.11
N ARG A 216 26.66 9.14 16.18
CA ARG A 216 26.32 9.71 14.85
C ARG A 216 27.10 9.08 13.69
N PHE A 217 26.47 9.01 12.52
CA PHE A 217 27.14 8.72 11.25
C PHE A 217 27.48 10.03 10.53
N LYS A 218 28.71 10.18 10.04
CA LYS A 218 29.15 11.38 9.32
C LYS A 218 29.48 11.05 7.87
N PHE A 219 28.77 11.63 6.90
CA PHE A 219 29.03 11.45 5.47
C PHE A 219 29.75 12.67 4.90
N THR A 220 30.95 12.51 4.38
CA THR A 220 31.78 13.65 3.95
C THR A 220 32.03 13.73 2.44
N ASN A 221 31.80 12.63 1.71
CA ASN A 221 32.13 12.56 0.28
C ASN A 221 31.01 13.15 -0.59
N ALA A 222 31.21 14.35 -1.13
CA ALA A 222 30.23 15.03 -1.97
C ALA A 222 29.92 14.33 -3.31
N SER A 223 30.72 13.34 -3.72
CA SER A 223 30.56 12.66 -5.01
C SER A 223 29.77 11.34 -4.92
N ASN A 224 29.09 11.06 -3.81
CA ASN A 224 28.27 9.86 -3.70
C ASN A 224 27.15 9.86 -4.75
N THR A 225 26.92 8.71 -5.40
CA THR A 225 25.97 8.56 -6.52
C THR A 225 24.94 7.46 -6.29
N PHE A 226 24.85 6.93 -5.07
CA PHE A 226 23.88 5.89 -4.76
C PHE A 226 22.43 6.39 -4.90
N THR A 227 21.52 5.48 -5.28
CA THR A 227 20.10 5.77 -5.52
C THR A 227 19.20 4.93 -4.60
N MET A 228 18.17 5.56 -4.03
CA MET A 228 17.19 4.97 -3.11
C MET A 228 15.89 5.76 -3.07
N SER A 229 14.78 5.09 -2.70
CA SER A 229 13.52 5.79 -2.44
C SER A 229 13.57 6.54 -1.11
N ARG A 230 14.35 6.02 -0.14
CA ARG A 230 14.39 6.57 1.21
C ARG A 230 15.74 6.38 1.89
N PHE A 231 16.36 7.47 2.30
CA PHE A 231 17.46 7.50 3.26
C PHE A 231 16.86 7.73 4.66
N LEU A 232 16.69 6.64 5.40
CA LEU A 232 16.06 6.64 6.72
C LEU A 232 17.10 6.70 7.84
N ILE A 233 16.92 7.61 8.79
CA ILE A 233 17.61 7.57 10.07
C ILE A 233 16.59 7.18 11.12
N ASN A 234 16.84 6.08 11.83
CA ASN A 234 15.91 5.59 12.85
C ASN A 234 16.43 5.78 14.29
N ARG A 235 17.75 5.74 14.49
CA ARG A 235 18.39 5.93 15.80
C ARG A 235 19.74 6.62 15.66
N GLY A 236 20.01 7.62 16.52
CA GLY A 236 21.25 8.42 16.53
C GLY A 236 21.21 9.63 15.60
N GLY A 237 22.38 10.23 15.36
CA GLY A 237 22.53 11.40 14.47
C GLY A 237 23.10 11.08 13.09
N LEU A 238 22.78 11.92 12.11
CA LEU A 238 23.42 12.02 10.81
C LEU A 238 24.10 13.38 10.68
N GLU A 239 25.42 13.38 10.46
CA GLU A 239 26.18 14.55 10.07
C GLU A 239 26.59 14.45 8.60
N PHE A 240 26.50 15.54 7.84
CA PHE A 240 26.84 15.54 6.42
C PHE A 240 27.48 16.86 6.01
N THR A 241 28.42 16.83 5.05
CA THR A 241 29.18 18.03 4.63
C THR A 241 28.68 18.66 3.33
N SER A 242 27.78 17.99 2.61
CA SER A 242 27.16 18.47 1.37
C SER A 242 25.93 17.62 1.03
N ASP A 243 25.03 18.12 0.18
CA ASP A 243 23.88 17.34 -0.30
C ASP A 243 24.29 16.09 -1.08
N GLY A 244 25.32 16.20 -1.92
CA GLY A 244 25.89 15.06 -2.65
C GLY A 244 26.45 13.97 -1.74
N ALA A 245 26.78 14.27 -0.47
CA ALA A 245 27.17 13.23 0.50
C ALA A 245 26.02 12.27 0.84
N LEU A 246 24.77 12.69 0.61
CA LEU A 246 23.56 11.88 0.81
C LEU A 246 23.13 11.13 -0.47
N GLY A 247 24.02 11.06 -1.47
CA GLY A 247 23.78 10.40 -2.74
C GLY A 247 22.96 11.24 -3.70
N ASN A 248 22.29 10.58 -4.64
CA ASN A 248 21.48 11.23 -5.66
C ASN A 248 20.44 12.21 -5.04
N ALA A 249 20.14 13.28 -5.78
CA ALA A 249 19.30 14.39 -5.33
C ALA A 249 17.88 13.95 -4.94
N ASN A 250 17.37 12.89 -5.57
CA ASN A 250 16.02 12.33 -5.35
C ASN A 250 15.95 11.32 -4.19
N ASN A 251 17.05 11.12 -3.44
CA ASN A 251 17.00 10.23 -2.28
C ASN A 251 16.30 10.95 -1.12
N ASP A 252 15.02 10.66 -0.90
CA ASP A 252 14.25 11.29 0.17
C ASP A 252 14.85 11.00 1.54
N LEU A 253 15.03 12.05 2.35
CA LEU A 253 15.60 11.95 3.69
C LEU A 253 14.48 11.81 4.72
N THR A 254 14.37 10.67 5.39
CA THR A 254 13.41 10.47 6.49
C THR A 254 14.14 10.44 7.83
N LEU A 255 13.78 11.37 8.72
CA LEU A 255 14.24 11.47 10.09
C LEU A 255 13.18 10.86 11.00
N ASP A 256 13.42 9.64 11.47
CA ASP A 256 12.57 8.92 12.42
C ASP A 256 13.35 8.64 13.71
N VAL A 257 13.86 9.69 14.34
CA VAL A 257 14.74 9.59 15.50
C VAL A 257 13.93 9.81 16.77
N THR A 258 13.87 8.83 17.67
CA THR A 258 13.06 8.90 18.90
C THR A 258 13.80 9.39 20.16
N ASN A 259 14.99 10.00 20.05
CA ASN A 259 15.76 10.45 21.22
C ASN A 259 16.19 11.93 21.11
N THR A 260 15.92 12.68 22.18
CA THR A 260 16.13 14.13 22.31
C THR A 260 17.43 14.51 23.05
N ALA A 261 18.24 13.55 23.49
CA ALA A 261 19.49 13.83 24.21
C ALA A 261 20.64 14.23 23.26
N ASP A 262 21.31 15.35 23.60
CA ASP A 262 22.62 15.81 23.08
C ASP A 262 22.78 16.12 21.58
N GLY A 263 21.75 16.66 20.93
CA GLY A 263 21.91 17.16 19.56
C GLY A 263 22.05 16.05 18.51
N THR A 264 21.52 14.87 18.82
CA THR A 264 21.49 13.71 17.92
C THR A 264 20.22 13.76 17.06
N GLY A 265 20.43 13.97 15.77
CA GLY A 265 19.40 14.14 14.74
C GLY A 265 20.09 14.51 13.43
N LEU A 266 19.58 15.48 12.69
CA LEU A 266 20.26 15.97 11.48
C LEU A 266 21.28 17.07 11.82
N ILE A 267 22.53 16.90 11.43
CA ILE A 267 23.64 17.82 11.75
C ILE A 267 24.27 18.31 10.45
N PHE A 268 24.30 19.62 10.25
CA PHE A 268 25.05 20.25 9.16
C PHE A 268 26.53 20.27 9.53
N GLY A 269 27.37 19.57 8.76
CA GLY A 269 28.80 19.37 9.02
C GLY A 269 29.73 20.42 8.40
N ALA A 270 29.19 21.35 7.62
CA ALA A 270 29.90 22.47 6.98
C ALA A 270 28.96 23.66 6.76
N ASP A 271 29.51 24.84 6.47
CA ASP A 271 28.71 26.02 6.14
C ASP A 271 28.16 25.96 4.70
N ASN A 272 27.07 26.71 4.45
CA ASN A 272 26.41 26.84 3.14
C ASN A 272 25.94 25.53 2.49
N ILE A 273 25.69 24.50 3.29
CA ILE A 273 25.06 23.27 2.80
C ILE A 273 23.60 23.55 2.43
N THR A 274 23.25 23.28 1.18
CA THR A 274 21.87 23.31 0.69
C THR A 274 21.40 21.89 0.38
N LEU A 275 20.40 21.39 1.12
CA LEU A 275 19.61 20.25 0.65
C LEU A 275 18.74 20.71 -0.52
N ASN A 276 18.92 20.10 -1.69
CA ASN A 276 18.38 20.59 -2.95
C ASN A 276 16.83 20.48 -3.02
N SER A 277 16.21 21.16 -3.99
CA SER A 277 14.74 21.24 -4.13
C SER A 277 14.04 19.92 -4.46
N ALA A 278 14.74 18.93 -5.00
CA ALA A 278 14.20 17.61 -5.32
C ALA A 278 14.26 16.62 -4.15
N ARG A 279 15.05 16.90 -3.10
CA ARG A 279 15.16 16.03 -1.93
C ARG A 279 14.03 16.29 -0.95
N ALA A 280 13.04 15.40 -0.86
CA ALA A 280 12.03 15.52 0.19
C ALA A 280 12.64 15.20 1.57
N VAL A 281 12.29 15.99 2.58
CA VAL A 281 12.70 15.78 3.97
C VAL A 281 11.48 15.47 4.81
N THR A 282 11.41 14.28 5.40
CA THR A 282 10.32 13.87 6.29
C THR A 282 10.82 13.78 7.72
N VAL A 283 10.19 14.49 8.65
CA VAL A 283 10.41 14.40 10.10
C VAL A 283 9.25 13.60 10.71
N ALA A 284 9.45 12.28 10.81
CA ALA A 284 8.43 11.34 11.24
C ALA A 284 8.14 11.45 12.75
N THR A 285 9.20 11.58 13.55
CA THR A 285 9.18 11.67 15.02
C THR A 285 10.00 12.87 15.51
N THR A 286 10.00 13.14 16.82
CA THR A 286 10.67 14.32 17.38
C THR A 286 12.17 14.32 17.09
N THR A 287 12.63 15.22 16.24
CA THR A 287 14.01 15.23 15.73
C THR A 287 14.72 16.55 15.99
N VAL A 288 16.00 16.48 16.37
CA VAL A 288 16.88 17.66 16.46
C VAL A 288 17.51 17.97 15.10
N ILE A 289 17.48 19.24 14.69
CA ILE A 289 18.28 19.77 13.58
C ILE A 289 19.34 20.71 14.17
N ASN A 290 20.61 20.38 14.01
CA ASN A 290 21.73 21.14 14.54
C ASN A 290 22.54 21.79 13.41
N THR A 291 22.53 23.11 13.34
CA THR A 291 23.28 23.88 12.34
C THR A 291 24.68 24.27 12.80
N GLN A 292 25.10 23.83 13.99
CA GLN A 292 26.34 24.27 14.63
C GLN A 292 26.41 25.80 14.65
N ALA A 293 27.55 26.40 14.33
CA ALA A 293 27.71 27.86 14.19
C ALA A 293 27.56 28.34 12.73
N PHE A 294 27.02 27.52 11.83
CA PHE A 294 26.99 27.79 10.39
C PHE A 294 25.85 28.72 9.98
N THR A 295 26.09 29.61 9.02
CA THR A 295 25.16 30.69 8.67
C THR A 295 24.30 30.40 7.44
N GLY A 296 24.66 29.37 6.65
CA GLY A 296 23.97 29.03 5.40
C GLY A 296 23.37 27.63 5.35
N SER A 297 23.04 26.99 6.49
CA SER A 297 22.40 25.67 6.48
C SER A 297 20.98 25.77 5.92
N ARG A 298 20.73 25.19 4.75
CA ARG A 298 19.50 25.43 3.98
C ARG A 298 18.81 24.14 3.54
N ILE A 299 17.48 24.16 3.59
CA ILE A 299 16.60 23.11 3.06
C ILE A 299 15.70 23.73 1.99
N ASP A 300 15.98 23.43 0.72
CA ASP A 300 15.19 23.90 -0.44
C ASP A 300 14.10 22.90 -0.84
N GLY A 301 14.25 21.62 -0.52
CA GLY A 301 13.27 20.57 -0.83
C GLY A 301 12.03 20.62 0.07
N PRO A 302 10.93 19.94 -0.32
CA PRO A 302 9.71 19.90 0.47
C PRO A 302 9.96 19.22 1.82
N MET A 303 9.42 19.78 2.89
CA MET A 303 9.58 19.28 4.26
C MET A 303 8.23 18.85 4.84
N THR A 304 8.08 17.58 5.20
CA THR A 304 6.88 17.05 5.88
C THR A 304 7.19 16.76 7.34
N VAL A 305 6.42 17.32 8.27
CA VAL A 305 6.72 17.27 9.72
C VAL A 305 5.53 16.71 10.49
N THR A 306 5.60 15.44 10.88
CA THR A 306 4.59 14.80 11.74
C THR A 306 5.02 14.82 13.22
N GLY A 307 6.33 14.72 13.51
CA GLY A 307 6.91 14.87 14.85
C GLY A 307 7.41 16.29 15.15
N GLN A 308 7.84 16.59 16.39
CA GLN A 308 8.39 17.91 16.72
C GLN A 308 9.78 18.12 16.10
N THR A 309 10.05 19.28 15.50
CA THR A 309 11.40 19.65 15.06
C THR A 309 12.06 20.53 16.12
N ILE A 310 13.27 20.20 16.56
CA ILE A 310 14.03 21.00 17.55
C ILE A 310 15.28 21.56 16.87
N LYS A 311 15.31 22.87 16.60
CA LYS A 311 16.49 23.56 16.07
C LYS A 311 17.50 23.85 17.20
N THR A 312 18.74 23.43 17.02
CA THR A 312 19.89 23.70 17.90
C THR A 312 21.09 24.24 17.11
N GLY A 313 22.18 24.62 17.80
CA GLY A 313 23.32 25.31 17.21
C GLY A 313 23.05 26.81 17.03
N THR A 314 24.07 27.65 17.21
CA THR A 314 23.96 29.12 17.13
C THR A 314 23.79 29.65 15.70
N GLY A 315 24.01 28.81 14.70
CA GLY A 315 23.88 29.11 13.29
C GLY A 315 22.43 29.26 12.78
N ASN A 316 22.30 29.60 11.50
CA ASN A 316 21.01 29.80 10.83
C ASN A 316 20.55 28.52 10.13
N LEU A 317 19.28 28.18 10.29
CA LEU A 317 18.57 27.22 9.46
C LEU A 317 17.63 27.99 8.51
N ILE A 318 17.87 27.91 7.20
CA ILE A 318 17.03 28.53 6.18
C ILE A 318 16.06 27.47 5.62
N LEU A 319 14.77 27.70 5.81
CA LEU A 319 13.68 26.88 5.28
C LEU A 319 13.12 27.55 4.02
N ASN A 320 13.53 27.06 2.85
CA ASN A 320 13.18 27.66 1.57
C ASN A 320 12.25 26.76 0.72
N GLY A 321 12.10 25.48 1.06
CA GLY A 321 11.09 24.58 0.48
C GLY A 321 9.68 24.75 1.07
N THR A 322 8.71 24.02 0.52
CA THR A 322 7.34 23.96 1.05
C THR A 322 7.27 23.05 2.28
N GLY A 323 6.86 23.58 3.42
CA GLY A 323 6.58 22.86 4.66
C GLY A 323 5.11 22.41 4.78
N SER A 324 4.88 21.16 5.19
CA SER A 324 3.58 20.59 5.54
C SER A 324 3.64 19.72 6.80
N GLY A 325 2.51 19.47 7.47
CA GLY A 325 2.41 18.54 8.60
C GLY A 325 1.80 19.16 9.86
N THR A 326 1.83 18.41 10.96
CA THR A 326 1.18 18.75 12.25
C THR A 326 2.18 18.96 13.39
N GLY A 327 3.45 18.59 13.21
CA GLY A 327 4.48 18.70 14.25
C GLY A 327 5.01 20.13 14.39
N GLY A 328 5.09 20.62 15.63
CA GLY A 328 5.59 21.97 15.93
C GLY A 328 7.11 22.13 15.77
N LEU A 329 7.58 23.37 15.70
CA LEU A 329 8.99 23.73 15.68
C LEU A 329 9.39 24.37 17.02
N GLN A 330 10.45 23.87 17.64
CA GLN A 330 11.11 24.51 18.79
C GLN A 330 12.48 25.01 18.36
N ILE A 331 12.80 26.28 18.62
CA ILE A 331 14.11 26.88 18.37
C ILE A 331 14.78 27.03 19.73
N ASN A 332 15.86 26.28 19.99
CA ASN A 332 16.63 26.39 21.24
C ASN A 332 17.90 27.23 21.08
N ALA A 333 18.38 27.45 19.85
CA ALA A 333 19.55 28.28 19.57
C ALA A 333 19.55 28.79 18.12
N GLY A 334 20.13 29.99 17.93
CA GLY A 334 20.36 30.59 16.62
C GLY A 334 19.08 31.07 15.94
N THR A 335 19.12 31.13 14.61
CA THR A 335 18.02 31.64 13.77
C THR A 335 17.37 30.52 12.98
N VAL A 336 16.05 30.54 12.88
CA VAL A 336 15.32 29.89 11.78
C VAL A 336 14.80 30.98 10.86
N GLN A 337 15.20 30.94 9.59
CA GLN A 337 14.73 31.86 8.57
C GLN A 337 13.76 31.14 7.64
N VAL A 338 12.56 31.68 7.46
CA VAL A 338 11.56 31.21 6.51
C VAL A 338 11.68 32.02 5.23
N GLY A 339 12.01 31.34 4.13
CA GLY A 339 12.32 31.94 2.84
C GLY A 339 13.73 32.52 2.74
N ASN A 340 14.11 32.89 1.52
CA ASN A 340 15.44 33.45 1.20
C ASN A 340 15.35 34.64 0.23
N GLY A 341 14.41 35.56 0.47
CA GLY A 341 14.16 36.76 -0.34
C GLY A 341 13.27 36.54 -1.57
N GLY A 342 12.84 35.29 -1.82
CA GLY A 342 11.89 34.94 -2.87
C GLY A 342 10.47 34.67 -2.34
N THR A 343 9.70 33.93 -3.15
CA THR A 343 8.32 33.50 -2.86
C THR A 343 8.24 32.02 -2.43
N THR A 344 9.32 31.47 -1.88
CA THR A 344 9.42 30.08 -1.41
C THR A 344 9.81 30.04 0.06
N GLY A 345 9.51 28.93 0.75
CA GLY A 345 9.69 28.76 2.20
C GLY A 345 8.37 28.88 2.97
N SER A 346 7.92 27.82 3.64
CA SER A 346 6.72 27.88 4.48
C SER A 346 6.89 27.16 5.81
N ILE A 347 6.20 27.68 6.82
CA ILE A 347 5.98 27.03 8.10
C ILE A 347 4.51 27.24 8.48
N THR A 348 3.81 26.15 8.81
CA THR A 348 2.35 26.17 9.06
C THR A 348 1.97 25.66 10.44
N THR A 349 2.94 25.18 11.22
CA THR A 349 2.75 24.59 12.55
C THR A 349 3.22 25.57 13.64
N PRO A 350 2.79 25.38 14.90
CA PRO A 350 3.21 26.25 16.01
C PRO A 350 4.74 26.30 16.18
N VAL A 351 5.25 27.49 16.51
CA VAL A 351 6.67 27.73 16.74
C VAL A 351 6.91 28.21 18.16
N ASN A 352 7.84 27.57 18.88
CA ASN A 352 8.36 28.02 20.16
C ASN A 352 9.80 28.51 20.02
N ALA A 353 10.01 29.83 20.03
CA ALA A 353 11.34 30.45 20.07
C ALA A 353 11.86 30.48 21.52
N ASN A 354 12.52 29.40 21.93
CA ASN A 354 12.89 29.13 23.32
C ASN A 354 14.25 29.75 23.67
N GLY A 355 14.23 30.87 24.38
CA GLY A 355 15.41 31.59 24.87
C GLY A 355 15.66 32.90 24.14
N ALA A 356 16.15 33.91 24.87
CA ALA A 356 16.32 35.28 24.36
C ALA A 356 17.30 35.41 23.17
N ALA A 357 18.24 34.45 23.03
CA ALA A 357 19.21 34.41 21.93
C ALA A 357 18.68 33.69 20.67
N THR A 358 17.42 33.28 20.65
CA THR A 358 16.79 32.61 19.49
C THR A 358 16.04 33.61 18.62
N THR A 359 16.02 33.37 17.31
CA THR A 359 15.32 34.23 16.35
C THR A 359 14.50 33.41 15.37
N LEU A 360 13.25 33.80 15.16
CA LEU A 360 12.46 33.41 13.99
C LEU A 360 12.46 34.59 13.02
N SER A 361 12.99 34.40 11.82
CA SER A 361 13.01 35.43 10.78
C SER A 361 12.16 35.01 9.58
N PHE A 362 11.41 35.95 9.01
CA PHE A 362 10.75 35.77 7.73
C PHE A 362 11.46 36.65 6.70
N ASN A 363 11.94 36.02 5.63
CA ASN A 363 12.59 36.68 4.51
C ASN A 363 11.89 36.28 3.21
N ARG A 364 10.68 36.81 3.02
CA ARG A 364 9.83 36.57 1.86
C ARG A 364 9.47 37.86 1.16
N SER A 365 9.43 37.83 -0.17
CA SER A 365 9.13 39.01 -1.00
C SER A 365 7.64 39.19 -1.27
N ASP A 366 6.82 38.17 -1.02
CA ASP A 366 5.37 38.16 -1.19
C ASP A 366 4.61 38.25 0.15
N ALA A 367 3.29 38.33 0.06
CA ALA A 367 2.42 38.32 1.23
C ALA A 367 2.22 36.88 1.76
N VAL A 368 2.49 36.67 3.05
CA VAL A 368 2.33 35.39 3.74
C VAL A 368 1.57 35.57 5.04
N THR A 369 0.60 34.69 5.28
CA THR A 369 -0.09 34.59 6.57
C THR A 369 0.45 33.41 7.36
N TYR A 370 0.97 33.66 8.56
CA TYR A 370 1.31 32.63 9.54
C TYR A 370 0.16 32.50 10.54
N GLY A 371 -0.60 31.40 10.39
CA GLY A 371 -1.85 31.17 11.11
C GLY A 371 -1.74 30.30 12.37
N ALA A 372 -0.53 29.88 12.76
CA ALA A 372 -0.29 29.11 13.97
C ALA A 372 0.27 30.00 15.09
N VAL A 373 0.24 29.52 16.34
CA VAL A 373 0.74 30.27 17.50
C VAL A 373 2.28 30.37 17.46
N LEU A 374 2.81 31.58 17.63
CA LEU A 374 4.21 31.83 18.00
C LEU A 374 4.31 32.06 19.52
N SER A 375 5.19 31.32 20.19
CA SER A 375 5.43 31.39 21.63
C SER A 375 6.93 31.48 21.97
N GLY A 376 7.25 31.72 23.25
CA GLY A 376 8.62 31.70 23.75
C GLY A 376 9.20 33.10 24.05
N THR A 377 10.50 33.17 24.34
CA THR A 377 11.20 34.40 24.74
C THR A 377 12.16 34.94 23.66
N GLY A 378 12.28 34.24 22.54
CA GLY A 378 13.10 34.64 21.39
C GLY A 378 12.49 35.78 20.57
N SER A 379 13.30 36.30 19.64
CA SER A 379 12.94 37.44 18.80
C SER A 379 12.23 37.04 17.52
N LEU A 380 11.33 37.90 17.04
CA LEU A 380 10.72 37.82 15.71
C LEU A 380 11.35 38.90 14.82
N VAL A 381 11.75 38.52 13.60
CA VAL A 381 12.36 39.45 12.64
C VAL A 381 11.67 39.36 11.28
N GLN A 382 11.06 40.45 10.83
CA GLN A 382 10.62 40.61 9.45
C GLN A 382 11.77 41.22 8.63
N SER A 383 12.35 40.42 7.75
CA SER A 383 13.52 40.77 6.91
C SER A 383 13.17 40.95 5.44
N GLY A 384 12.11 40.28 4.96
CA GLY A 384 11.71 40.31 3.56
C GLY A 384 10.93 41.57 3.17
N THR A 385 10.91 41.89 1.88
CA THR A 385 10.17 43.05 1.34
C THR A 385 8.65 42.85 1.28
N GLY A 386 8.18 41.61 1.49
CA GLY A 386 6.75 41.26 1.46
C GLY A 386 6.01 41.60 2.75
N THR A 387 4.77 41.10 2.85
CA THR A 387 3.91 41.29 4.02
C THR A 387 3.82 40.00 4.83
N LEU A 388 4.30 39.98 6.07
CA LEU A 388 4.02 38.91 7.03
C LEU A 388 2.79 39.27 7.84
N THR A 389 1.75 38.44 7.78
CA THR A 389 0.55 38.55 8.63
C THR A 389 0.56 37.48 9.72
N LEU A 390 0.54 37.88 10.99
CA LEU A 390 0.35 36.97 12.12
C LEU A 390 -1.12 36.95 12.52
N SER A 391 -1.83 35.86 12.23
CA SER A 391 -3.28 35.80 12.44
C SER A 391 -3.73 35.02 13.68
N ALA A 392 -2.85 34.20 14.27
CA ALA A 392 -3.12 33.51 15.53
C ALA A 392 -2.93 34.43 16.76
N ALA A 393 -3.46 34.02 17.91
CA ALA A 393 -3.14 34.66 19.18
C ALA A 393 -1.73 34.26 19.65
N ASN A 394 -0.75 35.15 19.44
CA ASN A 394 0.67 34.87 19.72
C ASN A 394 1.04 35.20 21.17
N THR A 395 1.88 34.37 21.79
CA THR A 395 2.26 34.47 23.23
C THR A 395 3.75 34.70 23.45
N PHE A 396 4.52 34.97 22.39
CA PHE A 396 5.96 35.26 22.53
C PHE A 396 6.20 36.61 23.20
N THR A 397 7.27 36.72 23.98
CA THR A 397 7.60 37.90 24.78
C THR A 397 8.90 38.59 24.36
N GLY A 398 9.65 38.02 23.42
CA GLY A 398 10.90 38.61 22.93
C GLY A 398 10.68 39.82 21.99
N ALA A 399 11.79 40.38 21.51
CA ALA A 399 11.77 41.58 20.67
C ALA A 399 11.17 41.31 19.29
N THR A 400 10.49 42.31 18.72
CA THR A 400 10.00 42.31 17.34
C THR A 400 10.80 43.31 16.52
N THR A 401 11.44 42.89 15.45
CA THR A 401 12.22 43.75 14.56
C THR A 401 11.64 43.73 13.14
N VAL A 402 11.42 44.91 12.56
CA VAL A 402 10.95 45.09 11.19
C VAL A 402 12.04 45.78 10.38
N ASN A 403 12.83 44.99 9.65
CA ASN A 403 13.93 45.49 8.82
C ASN A 403 13.45 45.97 7.45
N ALA A 404 12.48 45.28 6.85
CA ALA A 404 11.89 45.63 5.55
C ALA A 404 10.43 45.16 5.48
N GLY A 405 9.75 45.50 4.37
CA GLY A 405 8.39 45.04 4.09
C GLY A 405 7.37 45.47 5.15
N THR A 406 6.33 44.66 5.35
CA THR A 406 5.30 44.91 6.35
C THR A 406 5.19 43.73 7.31
N LEU A 407 5.14 44.00 8.62
CA LEU A 407 4.67 43.08 9.63
C LEU A 407 3.27 43.52 10.07
N ASN A 408 2.26 42.70 9.78
CA ASN A 408 0.87 42.91 10.15
C ASN A 408 0.45 41.92 11.24
N VAL A 409 -0.08 42.39 12.36
CA VAL A 409 -0.49 41.53 13.48
C VAL A 409 -1.99 41.61 13.68
N THR A 410 -2.72 40.57 13.27
CA THR A 410 -4.18 40.56 13.29
C THR A 410 -4.78 39.71 14.41
N GLY A 411 -4.01 38.80 15.01
CA GLY A 411 -4.40 38.06 16.20
C GLY A 411 -4.00 38.78 17.50
N SER A 412 -4.73 38.53 18.60
CA SER A 412 -4.38 39.07 19.92
C SER A 412 -2.98 38.62 20.32
N SER A 413 -2.01 39.53 20.32
CA SER A 413 -0.63 39.21 20.66
C SER A 413 -0.31 39.71 22.06
N ALA A 414 0.18 38.83 22.93
CA ALA A 414 0.70 39.19 24.24
C ALA A 414 2.10 39.79 24.09
N ALA A 415 2.23 40.93 23.41
CA ALA A 415 3.55 41.52 23.20
C ALA A 415 4.03 42.26 24.46
N ALA A 416 4.88 41.58 25.22
CA ALA A 416 5.62 42.16 26.34
C ALA A 416 7.02 42.66 25.93
N GLY A 417 7.45 42.42 24.68
CA GLY A 417 8.79 42.77 24.19
C GLY A 417 8.88 44.16 23.55
N THR A 418 10.09 44.58 23.18
CA THR A 418 10.35 45.83 22.45
C THR A 418 10.03 45.68 20.96
N ILE A 419 9.60 46.77 20.31
CA ILE A 419 9.43 46.86 18.86
C ILE A 419 10.54 47.74 18.28
N ALA A 420 11.24 47.26 17.26
CA ALA A 420 12.23 48.02 16.49
C ALA A 420 11.81 48.08 15.02
N ILE A 421 11.63 49.29 14.47
CA ILE A 421 11.26 49.50 13.06
C ILE A 421 12.44 50.17 12.34
N ASN A 422 13.21 49.34 11.62
CA ASN A 422 14.46 49.76 11.01
C ASN A 422 14.32 50.24 9.56
N GLY A 423 13.35 49.74 8.80
CA GLY A 423 13.17 50.13 7.39
C GLY A 423 11.86 49.67 6.72
N GLY A 424 10.97 49.01 7.46
CA GLY A 424 9.66 48.57 6.97
C GLY A 424 8.48 49.22 7.70
N THR A 425 7.32 48.56 7.68
CA THR A 425 6.09 49.01 8.33
C THR A 425 5.63 48.01 9.38
N PHE A 426 5.34 48.48 10.59
CA PHE A 426 4.63 47.70 11.60
C PHE A 426 3.16 48.14 11.65
N LYS A 427 2.24 47.16 11.55
CA LYS A 427 0.78 47.34 11.58
C LYS A 427 0.14 46.30 12.49
N PHE A 428 -0.99 46.63 13.12
CA PHE A 428 -1.83 45.70 13.87
C PHE A 428 -3.33 45.99 13.66
N GLY A 429 -4.21 45.04 14.00
CA GLY A 429 -5.68 45.15 13.82
C GLY A 429 -6.28 43.93 13.08
N ALA A 430 -7.57 43.59 13.30
CA ALA A 430 -8.16 42.37 12.73
C ALA A 430 -8.40 42.49 11.20
N ALA A 431 -8.43 41.36 10.48
CA ALA A 431 -8.68 41.37 9.03
C ALA A 431 -10.10 41.85 8.64
N ALA A 432 -11.08 41.70 9.54
CA ALA A 432 -12.47 42.13 9.35
C ALA A 432 -12.79 43.47 10.04
N ASP A 433 -11.97 43.89 11.01
CA ASP A 433 -12.03 45.19 11.64
C ASP A 433 -10.58 45.67 11.83
N PRO A 434 -10.06 46.51 10.91
CA PRO A 434 -8.65 46.89 10.87
C PRO A 434 -8.17 47.68 12.09
N ILE A 435 -9.07 47.93 13.05
CA ILE A 435 -8.83 48.72 14.23
C ILE A 435 -8.64 47.81 15.46
N GLY A 436 -7.51 47.97 16.15
CA GLY A 436 -7.15 47.15 17.30
C GLY A 436 -6.29 47.86 18.34
N THR A 437 -6.02 47.16 19.44
CA THR A 437 -5.10 47.63 20.48
C THR A 437 -3.92 46.68 20.57
N TYR A 438 -2.70 47.22 20.58
CA TYR A 438 -1.47 46.46 20.74
C TYR A 438 -0.70 46.98 21.96
N THR A 439 -0.10 46.10 22.74
CA THR A 439 0.76 46.49 23.87
C THR A 439 2.19 46.08 23.57
N ALA A 440 3.18 46.88 23.97
CA ALA A 440 4.60 46.56 23.88
C ALA A 440 5.41 47.22 25.01
N ALA A 441 6.63 46.74 25.26
CA ALA A 441 7.48 47.33 26.29
C ALA A 441 7.98 48.73 25.91
N SER A 442 8.43 48.90 24.67
CA SER A 442 8.95 50.17 24.14
C SER A 442 8.99 50.08 22.61
N LEU A 443 9.05 51.24 21.96
CA LEU A 443 9.14 51.35 20.50
C LEU A 443 10.40 52.14 20.14
N THR A 444 11.19 51.59 19.22
CA THR A 444 12.32 52.28 18.57
C THR A 444 12.07 52.37 17.08
N GLN A 445 12.07 53.58 16.51
CA GLN A 445 11.99 53.81 15.07
C GLN A 445 13.26 54.48 14.57
N SER A 446 13.96 53.85 13.63
CA SER A 446 15.18 54.39 13.05
C SER A 446 15.01 54.87 11.60
N ALA A 447 14.13 54.24 10.81
CA ALA A 447 13.74 54.75 9.48
C ALA A 447 12.35 54.32 8.98
N GLY A 448 11.78 53.22 9.49
CA GLY A 448 10.49 52.70 9.02
C GLY A 448 9.27 53.32 9.73
N ASN A 449 8.06 52.88 9.37
CA ASN A 449 6.81 53.50 9.80
C ASN A 449 5.99 52.63 10.77
N LEU A 450 5.40 53.27 11.78
CA LEU A 450 4.26 52.72 12.52
C LEU A 450 2.97 53.07 11.78
N SER A 451 2.22 52.07 11.31
CA SER A 451 0.95 52.26 10.62
C SER A 451 -0.21 52.04 11.57
N LEU A 452 -1.08 53.04 11.71
CA LEU A 452 -2.25 53.05 12.59
C LEU A 452 -3.49 53.45 11.79
N ASP A 453 -4.59 52.78 12.02
CA ASP A 453 -5.84 52.97 11.30
C ASP A 453 -6.84 53.79 12.14
N VAL A 454 -7.58 54.69 11.51
CA VAL A 454 -8.66 55.49 12.11
C VAL A 454 -9.92 55.40 11.26
N SER A 455 -11.08 55.32 11.92
CA SER A 455 -12.40 55.31 11.28
C SER A 455 -13.39 56.15 12.11
N ALA A 456 -14.66 56.18 11.71
CA ALA A 456 -15.74 56.87 12.41
C ALA A 456 -15.90 56.35 13.85
N GLY A 457 -15.32 57.05 14.82
CA GLY A 457 -15.41 56.71 16.26
C GLY A 457 -14.47 55.59 16.73
N SER A 458 -13.69 54.98 15.83
CA SER A 458 -12.77 53.88 16.14
C SER A 458 -11.33 54.23 15.75
N LYS A 459 -10.34 53.67 16.45
CA LYS A 459 -8.90 53.85 16.18
C LYS A 459 -8.05 52.68 16.62
N ASP A 460 -6.93 52.50 15.94
CA ASP A 460 -5.81 51.78 16.49
C ASP A 460 -5.26 52.47 17.75
N THR A 461 -4.77 51.65 18.69
CA THR A 461 -4.09 52.15 19.88
C THR A 461 -2.87 51.29 20.20
N LEU A 462 -1.68 51.89 20.19
CA LEU A 462 -0.44 51.28 20.67
C LEU A 462 -0.19 51.70 22.13
N ASN A 463 -0.16 50.74 23.05
CA ASN A 463 0.18 50.94 24.46
C ASN A 463 1.64 50.55 24.72
N LEU A 464 2.46 51.51 25.10
CA LEU A 464 3.86 51.31 25.47
C LEU A 464 4.01 51.44 26.99
N THR A 465 4.52 50.39 27.64
CA THR A 465 4.84 50.43 29.08
C THR A 465 6.19 51.10 29.39
N GLY A 466 6.83 51.69 28.38
CA GLY A 466 8.15 52.29 28.45
C GLY A 466 8.32 53.39 27.39
N ASN A 467 9.52 53.52 26.83
CA ASN A 467 9.88 54.66 25.98
C ASN A 467 9.37 54.51 24.54
N TYR A 468 9.14 55.66 23.90
CA TYR A 468 9.06 55.78 22.45
C TYR A 468 10.29 56.56 21.95
N THR A 469 11.24 55.84 21.39
CA THR A 469 12.44 56.40 20.77
C THR A 469 12.24 56.50 19.26
N THR A 470 12.47 57.67 18.69
CA THR A 470 12.52 57.89 17.24
C THR A 470 13.75 58.72 16.86
N THR A 471 14.51 58.20 15.89
CA THR A 471 15.64 58.89 15.24
C THR A 471 15.39 59.08 13.73
N GLY A 472 14.31 58.50 13.21
CA GLY A 472 13.86 58.52 11.82
C GLY A 472 12.60 57.66 11.65
N GLY A 473 11.92 57.77 10.51
CA GLY A 473 10.60 57.16 10.31
C GLY A 473 9.46 58.00 10.92
N GLY A 474 8.22 57.48 10.86
CA GLY A 474 7.03 58.24 11.29
C GLY A 474 5.81 57.39 11.61
N ILE A 475 4.74 58.08 12.04
CA ILE A 475 3.41 57.47 12.20
C ILE A 475 2.63 57.72 10.90
N MET A 476 2.19 56.65 10.26
CA MET A 476 1.23 56.69 9.17
C MET A 476 -0.17 56.47 9.76
N VAL A 477 -1.02 57.49 9.69
CA VAL A 477 -2.42 57.39 10.09
C VAL A 477 -3.27 57.17 8.85
N ASN A 478 -3.80 55.96 8.70
CA ASN A 478 -4.67 55.61 7.60
C ASN A 478 -6.12 55.93 7.98
N VAL A 479 -6.68 56.95 7.34
CA VAL A 479 -8.08 57.31 7.53
C VAL A 479 -8.94 56.42 6.63
N LEU A 480 -9.54 55.41 7.25
CA LEU A 480 -10.27 54.35 6.57
C LEU A 480 -11.70 54.75 6.21
N ALA A 481 -12.34 55.55 7.06
CA ALA A 481 -13.64 56.16 6.82
C ALA A 481 -13.67 57.55 7.45
N ALA A 482 -14.65 58.36 7.06
CA ALA A 482 -14.83 59.72 7.56
C ALA A 482 -14.79 59.75 9.11
N PRO A 483 -13.72 60.31 9.71
CA PRO A 483 -13.59 60.34 11.15
C PRO A 483 -14.61 61.32 11.75
N ASN A 484 -15.09 61.03 12.96
CA ASN A 484 -15.87 61.97 13.75
C ASN A 484 -15.09 63.27 13.94
N VAL A 485 -15.64 64.36 13.43
CA VAL A 485 -15.03 65.70 13.47
C VAL A 485 -15.01 66.21 14.92
N GLY A 486 -13.90 66.83 15.32
CA GLY A 486 -13.72 67.45 16.64
C GLY A 486 -13.48 66.47 17.78
N VAL A 487 -13.42 65.16 17.51
CA VAL A 487 -13.16 64.13 18.52
C VAL A 487 -11.68 63.70 18.47
N PRO A 488 -10.94 63.71 19.60
CA PRO A 488 -9.57 63.23 19.64
C PRO A 488 -9.49 61.70 19.60
N TYR A 489 -8.60 61.18 18.74
CA TYR A 489 -8.27 59.77 18.61
C TYR A 489 -6.89 59.51 19.22
N ASN A 490 -6.85 58.90 20.41
CA ASN A 490 -5.62 58.50 21.11
C ASN A 490 -4.94 57.30 20.42
N LEU A 491 -3.84 57.54 19.69
CA LEU A 491 -3.20 56.54 18.84
C LEU A 491 -2.03 55.81 19.52
N VAL A 492 -1.23 56.51 20.31
CA VAL A 492 -0.10 55.92 21.03
C VAL A 492 -0.11 56.39 22.48
N ASN A 493 -0.20 55.46 23.41
CA ASN A 493 -0.06 55.72 24.85
C ASN A 493 1.34 55.27 25.27
N TYR A 494 2.07 56.07 26.04
CA TYR A 494 3.40 55.67 26.53
C TYR A 494 3.65 56.18 27.95
N THR A 495 4.23 55.34 28.81
CA THR A 495 4.56 55.68 30.21
C THR A 495 5.98 56.21 30.39
N GLY A 496 6.88 55.95 29.44
CA GLY A 496 8.26 56.43 29.44
C GLY A 496 8.42 57.82 28.81
N THR A 497 9.58 58.06 28.19
CA THR A 497 9.88 59.31 27.46
C THR A 497 9.64 59.17 25.95
N LEU A 498 9.31 60.29 25.31
CA LEU A 498 9.31 60.45 23.86
C LEU A 498 10.61 61.16 23.45
N SER A 499 11.49 60.50 22.69
CA SER A 499 12.82 61.07 22.40
C SER A 499 12.78 62.27 21.44
N ALA A 500 11.83 62.29 20.52
CA ALA A 500 11.55 63.37 19.58
C ALA A 500 10.13 63.21 19.01
N HIS A 501 9.54 64.25 18.42
CA HIS A 501 8.22 64.15 17.79
C HIS A 501 8.33 63.38 16.46
N PRO A 502 7.76 62.17 16.34
CA PRO A 502 7.71 61.47 15.08
C PRO A 502 6.81 62.24 14.09
N PRO A 503 7.21 62.42 12.82
CA PRO A 503 6.32 62.97 11.81
C PRO A 503 5.07 62.09 11.69
N VAL A 504 3.90 62.73 11.65
CA VAL A 504 2.62 62.07 11.39
C VAL A 504 2.19 62.40 9.97
N THR A 505 1.89 61.37 9.20
CA THR A 505 1.35 61.49 7.84
C THR A 505 -0.05 60.92 7.80
N PHE A 506 -0.96 61.63 7.15
CA PHE A 506 -2.33 61.17 6.94
C PHE A 506 -2.44 60.60 5.52
N THR A 507 -2.78 59.32 5.43
CA THR A 507 -3.25 58.73 4.17
C THR A 507 -4.78 58.76 4.20
N GLY A 508 -5.41 58.92 3.04
CA GLY A 508 -6.88 58.98 2.93
C GLY A 508 -7.53 60.36 3.04
N LEU A 509 -6.74 61.42 3.29
CA LEU A 509 -7.23 62.80 3.44
C LEU A 509 -6.79 63.78 2.33
N GLY A 510 -5.88 63.37 1.43
CA GLY A 510 -5.41 64.25 0.36
C GLY A 510 -6.55 64.68 -0.57
N GLY A 511 -6.86 65.98 -0.63
CA GLY A 511 -8.03 66.47 -1.38
C GLY A 511 -9.37 66.26 -0.67
N SER A 512 -9.36 65.96 0.64
CA SER A 512 -10.56 65.98 1.50
C SER A 512 -10.85 67.39 2.03
N ARG A 513 -12.09 67.60 2.50
CA ARG A 513 -12.49 68.75 3.32
C ARG A 513 -12.01 68.64 4.77
N LEU A 514 -11.42 67.50 5.14
CA LEU A 514 -10.97 67.19 6.49
C LEU A 514 -9.45 67.39 6.65
N ALA A 515 -9.04 67.92 7.80
CA ALA A 515 -7.64 68.06 8.19
C ALA A 515 -7.38 67.50 9.59
N GLY A 516 -6.29 66.73 9.75
CA GLY A 516 -5.85 66.18 11.03
C GLY A 516 -4.90 67.13 11.76
N THR A 517 -5.15 67.37 13.06
CA THR A 517 -4.24 68.07 13.97
C THR A 517 -3.68 67.08 14.99
N VAL A 518 -2.36 67.06 15.18
CA VAL A 518 -1.67 66.14 16.08
C VAL A 518 -1.37 66.82 17.41
N ASP A 519 -1.62 66.11 18.51
CA ASP A 519 -1.15 66.45 19.84
C ASP A 519 -0.24 65.32 20.35
N TYR A 520 0.99 65.66 20.77
CA TYR A 520 1.97 64.69 21.27
C TYR A 520 1.92 64.51 22.80
N GLY A 521 1.07 65.28 23.49
CA GLY A 521 1.02 65.31 24.96
C GLY A 521 2.28 65.90 25.59
N THR A 522 2.23 66.22 26.88
CA THR A 522 3.36 66.77 27.65
C THR A 522 3.54 66.04 28.98
N GLY A 523 4.58 65.20 29.10
CA GLY A 523 4.94 64.50 30.36
C GLY A 523 5.25 63.00 30.22
N THR A 524 5.57 62.35 31.34
CA THR A 524 5.68 60.88 31.49
C THR A 524 4.28 60.32 31.78
N ASN A 525 3.79 59.35 31.00
CA ASN A 525 2.38 58.97 30.85
C ASN A 525 1.58 59.92 29.92
N SER A 526 2.07 60.08 28.70
CA SER A 526 1.45 60.94 27.69
C SER A 526 0.83 60.12 26.55
N VAL A 527 0.03 60.81 25.73
CA VAL A 527 -0.71 60.23 24.61
C VAL A 527 -0.40 61.04 23.36
N ILE A 528 -0.07 60.36 22.26
CA ILE A 528 -0.11 60.93 20.92
C ILE A 528 -1.52 60.75 20.37
N SER A 529 -2.22 61.85 20.10
CA SER A 529 -3.59 61.84 19.59
C SER A 529 -3.73 62.68 18.33
N VAL A 530 -4.77 62.38 17.54
CA VAL A 530 -5.15 63.16 16.36
C VAL A 530 -6.60 63.61 16.49
N THR A 531 -6.88 64.87 16.20
CA THR A 531 -8.24 65.40 16.05
C THR A 531 -8.48 65.83 14.59
N PHE A 532 -9.58 65.40 13.99
CA PHE A 532 -9.94 65.76 12.61
C PHE A 532 -10.94 66.93 12.60
N ASN A 533 -10.72 67.92 11.74
CA ASN A 533 -11.55 69.13 11.61
C ASN A 533 -12.09 69.26 10.18
N GLY A 534 -13.32 69.77 9.99
CA GLY A 534 -13.93 70.03 8.66
C GLY A 534 -15.40 69.60 8.57
N VAL A 535 -16.02 69.67 7.37
CA VAL A 535 -17.41 69.21 7.11
C VAL A 535 -17.43 68.39 5.82
N ILE A 536 -17.91 67.14 5.89
CA ILE A 536 -18.08 66.26 4.73
C ILE A 536 -19.35 66.62 3.93
N GLY A 537 -19.28 66.50 2.60
CA GLY A 537 -20.41 66.71 1.70
C GLY A 537 -21.32 65.49 1.60
N ASN A 538 -22.61 65.75 1.36
CA ASN A 538 -23.59 64.73 0.98
C ASN A 538 -24.08 65.02 -0.44
N LEU A 539 -23.52 64.29 -1.42
CA LEU A 539 -23.51 64.69 -2.81
C LEU A 539 -24.43 63.81 -3.66
N VAL A 540 -25.27 64.42 -4.50
CA VAL A 540 -26.10 63.73 -5.49
C VAL A 540 -25.52 63.96 -6.89
N TRP A 541 -25.27 62.89 -7.66
CA TRP A 541 -24.73 62.97 -9.01
C TRP A 541 -25.75 63.58 -9.98
N THR A 542 -25.33 64.56 -10.77
CA THR A 542 -26.17 65.18 -11.81
C THR A 542 -25.71 64.86 -13.23
N GLY A 543 -24.38 64.71 -13.41
CA GLY A 543 -23.75 64.57 -14.72
C GLY A 543 -23.99 65.75 -15.68
N ALA A 544 -24.47 66.89 -15.18
CA ALA A 544 -24.89 68.02 -16.01
C ALA A 544 -23.71 68.79 -16.63
N ASN A 545 -22.52 68.71 -16.03
CA ASN A 545 -21.31 69.41 -16.45
C ASN A 545 -20.23 68.41 -16.97
N GLY A 546 -20.67 67.34 -17.63
CA GLY A 546 -19.81 66.32 -18.25
C GLY A 546 -19.82 64.98 -17.50
N THR A 547 -18.86 64.11 -17.83
CA THR A 547 -18.80 62.74 -17.31
C THR A 547 -17.78 62.54 -16.21
N SER A 548 -16.85 63.47 -15.99
CA SER A 548 -15.75 63.27 -15.04
C SER A 548 -16.25 63.24 -13.60
N TRP A 549 -15.92 62.15 -12.90
CA TRP A 549 -15.89 62.10 -11.45
C TRP A 549 -14.44 62.29 -11.02
N ASP A 550 -14.17 63.50 -10.54
CA ASP A 550 -12.88 63.91 -10.00
C ASP A 550 -13.09 64.97 -8.91
N THR A 551 -12.01 65.53 -8.39
CA THR A 551 -12.05 66.49 -7.27
C THR A 551 -12.26 67.94 -7.68
N THR A 552 -12.53 68.20 -8.96
CA THR A 552 -12.60 69.56 -9.54
C THR A 552 -13.90 69.83 -10.29
N ALA A 553 -14.50 68.81 -10.90
CA ALA A 553 -15.71 68.92 -11.70
C ALA A 553 -16.95 69.13 -10.82
N GLN A 554 -17.72 70.17 -11.12
CA GLN A 554 -18.97 70.48 -10.43
C GLN A 554 -20.16 69.66 -10.97
N ASN A 555 -20.05 68.33 -10.90
CA ASN A 555 -21.07 67.39 -11.36
C ASN A 555 -22.02 66.92 -10.24
N TRP A 556 -21.91 67.51 -9.05
CA TRP A 556 -22.63 67.09 -7.84
C TRP A 556 -23.56 68.19 -7.32
N LEU A 557 -24.63 67.79 -6.63
CA LEU A 557 -25.44 68.69 -5.79
C LEU A 557 -25.15 68.43 -4.31
N ASN A 558 -24.84 69.48 -3.57
CA ASN A 558 -24.72 69.48 -2.11
C ASN A 558 -25.83 70.37 -1.53
N GLY A 559 -26.86 69.76 -0.92
CA GLY A 559 -28.02 70.51 -0.42
C GLY A 559 -28.75 71.33 -1.50
N GLY A 560 -28.70 70.89 -2.77
CA GLY A 560 -29.33 71.56 -3.91
C GLY A 560 -28.47 72.60 -4.64
N SER A 561 -27.24 72.86 -4.18
CA SER A 561 -26.27 73.72 -4.88
C SER A 561 -25.22 72.89 -5.61
N GLY A 562 -24.74 73.34 -6.78
CA GLY A 562 -23.66 72.68 -7.52
C GLY A 562 -22.35 72.66 -6.73
N ASP A 563 -21.68 71.51 -6.69
CA ASP A 563 -20.47 71.27 -5.90
C ASP A 563 -19.53 70.27 -6.61
N ALA A 564 -18.26 70.23 -6.19
CA ALA A 564 -17.28 69.22 -6.60
C ALA A 564 -17.18 68.12 -5.52
N PHE A 565 -16.72 66.94 -5.93
CA PHE A 565 -16.42 65.86 -4.99
C PHE A 565 -15.11 66.14 -4.25
N PHE A 566 -15.07 65.91 -2.96
CA PHE A 566 -13.83 65.85 -2.19
C PHE A 566 -13.71 64.47 -1.54
N GLN A 567 -12.48 64.00 -1.32
CA GLN A 567 -12.30 62.70 -0.67
C GLN A 567 -13.04 62.66 0.68
N GLN A 568 -13.60 61.51 1.03
CA GLN A 568 -14.49 61.25 2.18
C GLN A 568 -15.91 61.83 2.09
N ASP A 569 -16.28 62.53 1.01
CA ASP A 569 -17.68 62.90 0.78
C ASP A 569 -18.54 61.63 0.54
N ALA A 570 -19.81 61.68 0.95
CA ALA A 570 -20.79 60.64 0.66
C ALA A 570 -21.47 60.95 -0.69
N VAL A 571 -21.63 59.95 -1.55
CA VAL A 571 -22.17 60.14 -2.91
C VAL A 571 -23.37 59.25 -3.20
N PHE A 572 -24.35 59.83 -3.89
CA PHE A 572 -25.63 59.22 -4.25
C PHE A 572 -25.87 59.33 -5.76
N PHE A 573 -26.29 58.23 -6.36
CA PHE A 573 -26.67 58.12 -7.76
C PHE A 573 -28.13 57.67 -7.85
N ASP A 574 -28.96 58.44 -8.55
CA ASP A 574 -30.39 58.16 -8.75
C ASP A 574 -30.80 58.39 -10.22
N ASP A 575 -32.10 58.30 -10.51
CA ASP A 575 -32.63 58.49 -11.88
C ASP A 575 -32.83 59.98 -12.27
N SER A 576 -32.48 60.94 -11.39
CA SER A 576 -32.59 62.38 -11.69
C SER A 576 -31.40 62.92 -12.48
N ALA A 577 -30.30 62.16 -12.57
CA ALA A 577 -29.13 62.54 -13.34
C ALA A 577 -29.41 62.64 -14.85
N SER A 578 -28.69 63.54 -15.50
CA SER A 578 -28.72 63.70 -16.97
C SER A 578 -27.73 62.80 -17.70
N ASN A 579 -26.78 62.20 -16.98
CA ASN A 579 -25.75 61.32 -17.52
C ASN A 579 -25.47 60.15 -16.55
N PHE A 580 -25.40 58.93 -17.10
CA PHE A 580 -25.27 57.69 -16.33
C PHE A 580 -23.89 57.01 -16.48
N THR A 581 -22.90 57.68 -17.07
CA THR A 581 -21.55 57.13 -17.31
C THR A 581 -20.47 57.96 -16.62
N PRO A 582 -20.40 57.94 -15.27
CA PRO A 582 -19.32 58.61 -14.55
C PRO A 582 -17.95 57.99 -14.89
N VAL A 583 -17.00 58.85 -15.26
CA VAL A 583 -15.62 58.51 -15.64
C VAL A 583 -14.70 58.93 -14.50
N LEU A 584 -14.10 57.97 -13.81
CA LEU A 584 -13.14 58.22 -12.73
C LEU A 584 -11.77 58.55 -13.35
N SER A 585 -11.28 59.75 -13.09
CA SER A 585 -10.00 60.25 -13.64
C SER A 585 -8.80 59.93 -12.74
N GLY A 586 -9.04 59.51 -11.49
CA GLY A 586 -8.00 59.19 -10.49
C GLY A 586 -8.55 58.31 -9.37
N THR A 587 -7.76 58.13 -8.31
CA THR A 587 -8.19 57.35 -7.12
C THR A 587 -9.07 58.20 -6.20
N LEU A 588 -10.31 57.76 -6.01
CA LEU A 588 -11.35 58.44 -5.25
C LEU A 588 -11.75 57.60 -4.05
N GLN A 589 -11.88 58.24 -2.90
CA GLN A 589 -12.19 57.58 -1.63
C GLN A 589 -13.46 58.18 -1.00
N PRO A 590 -14.64 57.95 -1.59
CA PRO A 590 -15.90 58.37 -0.99
C PRO A 590 -16.14 57.60 0.32
N SER A 591 -16.82 58.22 1.28
CA SER A 591 -17.20 57.55 2.54
C SER A 591 -18.35 56.56 2.35
N SER A 592 -19.21 56.79 1.36
CA SER A 592 -20.22 55.85 0.89
C SER A 592 -20.61 56.16 -0.55
N VAL A 593 -20.94 55.11 -1.31
CA VAL A 593 -21.45 55.18 -2.68
C VAL A 593 -22.78 54.44 -2.73
N VAL A 594 -23.86 55.16 -3.00
CA VAL A 594 -25.21 54.59 -3.05
C VAL A 594 -25.81 54.74 -4.45
N PHE A 595 -26.22 53.63 -5.04
CA PHE A 595 -26.96 53.57 -6.29
C PHE A 595 -28.43 53.20 -6.03
N SER A 596 -29.33 54.12 -6.31
CA SER A 596 -30.78 54.01 -6.10
C SER A 596 -31.60 54.06 -7.40
N ASN A 597 -30.91 53.96 -8.56
CA ASN A 597 -31.51 53.96 -9.89
C ASN A 597 -32.53 52.82 -10.05
N ALA A 598 -33.75 53.14 -10.46
CA ALA A 598 -34.83 52.17 -10.60
C ALA A 598 -34.78 51.45 -11.96
N SER A 599 -34.36 52.15 -13.02
CA SER A 599 -34.40 51.60 -14.40
C SER A 599 -33.16 51.92 -15.24
N ASN A 600 -32.45 53.02 -14.99
CA ASN A 600 -31.28 53.38 -15.79
C ASN A 600 -30.08 52.48 -15.47
N THR A 601 -29.12 52.41 -16.40
CA THR A 601 -27.86 51.70 -16.20
C THR A 601 -26.74 52.69 -15.93
N TYR A 602 -26.16 52.64 -14.74
CA TYR A 602 -24.92 53.37 -14.43
C TYR A 602 -23.70 52.57 -14.86
N THR A 603 -22.73 53.18 -15.56
CA THR A 603 -21.45 52.54 -15.92
C THR A 603 -20.28 53.35 -15.37
N LEU A 604 -19.66 52.84 -14.30
CA LEU A 604 -18.41 53.36 -13.77
C LEU A 604 -17.27 52.98 -14.72
N SER A 605 -16.52 53.97 -15.20
CA SER A 605 -15.43 53.76 -16.17
C SER A 605 -14.24 54.69 -15.89
N GLY A 606 -13.23 54.66 -16.76
CA GLY A 606 -12.01 55.48 -16.63
C GLY A 606 -10.82 54.72 -16.05
N SER A 607 -9.66 55.38 -16.05
CA SER A 607 -8.41 54.83 -15.51
C SER A 607 -8.29 54.95 -13.99
N GLY A 608 -9.21 55.68 -13.36
CA GLY A 608 -9.28 55.85 -11.90
C GLY A 608 -9.93 54.69 -11.16
N SER A 609 -9.91 54.77 -9.83
CA SER A 609 -10.37 53.71 -8.93
C SER A 609 -11.20 54.28 -7.77
N LEU A 610 -12.19 53.51 -7.31
CA LEU A 610 -12.74 53.64 -5.97
C LEU A 610 -11.85 52.85 -5.00
N ASP A 611 -11.51 53.49 -3.89
CA ASP A 611 -10.57 52.98 -2.92
C ASP A 611 -11.02 53.28 -1.48
N GLY A 612 -10.38 52.65 -0.49
CA GLY A 612 -10.68 52.81 0.93
C GLY A 612 -11.85 51.95 1.41
N ASN A 613 -12.31 52.22 2.64
CA ASN A 613 -13.32 51.39 3.31
C ASN A 613 -14.76 51.90 3.13
N GLY A 614 -14.99 52.84 2.21
CA GLY A 614 -16.34 53.32 1.89
C GLY A 614 -17.24 52.16 1.48
N THR A 615 -18.54 52.27 1.77
CA THR A 615 -19.51 51.24 1.35
C THR A 615 -19.94 51.45 -0.09
N LEU A 616 -20.22 50.36 -0.80
CA LEU A 616 -20.89 50.39 -2.10
C LEU A 616 -22.26 49.72 -1.95
N SER A 617 -23.34 50.48 -2.06
CA SER A 617 -24.71 49.98 -1.86
C SER A 617 -25.55 50.13 -3.11
N ILE A 618 -26.10 49.02 -3.61
CA ILE A 618 -27.04 48.96 -4.74
C ILE A 618 -28.43 48.69 -4.17
N THR A 619 -29.27 49.71 -4.15
CA THR A 619 -30.62 49.67 -3.54
C THR A 619 -31.74 49.83 -4.55
N GLY A 620 -31.44 50.35 -5.74
CA GLY A 620 -32.38 50.50 -6.85
C GLY A 620 -32.50 49.24 -7.74
N GLY A 621 -33.57 49.15 -8.52
CA GLY A 621 -33.85 48.01 -9.42
C GLY A 621 -33.05 47.97 -10.73
N GLY A 622 -32.29 49.03 -11.05
CA GLY A 622 -31.53 49.14 -12.29
C GLY A 622 -30.20 48.37 -12.28
N THR A 623 -29.34 48.65 -13.27
CA THR A 623 -28.03 48.01 -13.41
C THR A 623 -26.89 48.97 -13.08
N VAL A 624 -25.87 48.49 -12.39
CA VAL A 624 -24.62 49.19 -12.15
C VAL A 624 -23.47 48.36 -12.70
N VAL A 625 -22.79 48.87 -13.71
CA VAL A 625 -21.63 48.26 -14.35
C VAL A 625 -20.36 48.89 -13.79
N VAL A 626 -19.50 48.07 -13.20
CA VAL A 626 -18.18 48.45 -12.69
C VAL A 626 -17.14 48.07 -13.74
N ASN A 627 -16.75 49.01 -14.58
CA ASN A 627 -15.81 48.79 -15.68
C ASN A 627 -14.42 49.42 -15.44
N ASN A 628 -14.14 49.83 -14.21
CA ASN A 628 -12.84 50.30 -13.77
C ASN A 628 -12.27 49.35 -12.70
N THR A 629 -10.96 49.45 -12.42
CA THR A 629 -10.31 48.60 -11.42
C THR A 629 -10.37 49.29 -10.06
N ASN A 630 -11.12 48.74 -9.12
CA ASN A 630 -11.30 49.28 -7.77
C ASN A 630 -10.53 48.43 -6.73
N THR A 631 -10.17 49.09 -5.63
CA THR A 631 -9.44 48.54 -4.48
C THR A 631 -10.23 48.66 -3.18
N LEU A 632 -11.56 48.78 -3.28
CA LEU A 632 -12.45 48.93 -2.14
C LEU A 632 -12.29 47.79 -1.13
N THR A 633 -12.10 48.13 0.13
CA THR A 633 -12.05 47.19 1.26
C THR A 633 -13.36 47.19 2.04
N GLY A 634 -14.21 48.20 1.85
CA GLY A 634 -15.52 48.33 2.47
C GLY A 634 -16.55 47.33 1.94
N GLN A 635 -17.62 47.12 2.71
CA GLN A 635 -18.68 46.20 2.33
C GLN A 635 -19.40 46.67 1.05
N THR A 636 -19.61 45.74 0.12
CA THR A 636 -20.54 45.91 -1.00
C THR A 636 -21.86 45.23 -0.64
N THR A 637 -22.97 45.94 -0.77
CA THR A 637 -24.32 45.42 -0.49
C THR A 637 -25.19 45.56 -1.73
N ILE A 638 -25.77 44.45 -2.18
CA ILE A 638 -26.70 44.42 -3.31
C ILE A 638 -28.07 44.03 -2.75
N THR A 639 -28.94 45.00 -2.58
CA THR A 639 -30.31 44.80 -2.05
C THR A 639 -31.31 44.59 -3.18
N ALA A 640 -31.13 45.27 -4.32
CA ALA A 640 -31.95 45.14 -5.51
C ALA A 640 -31.10 45.33 -6.79
N GLY A 641 -31.69 45.05 -7.95
CA GLY A 641 -31.06 45.30 -9.24
C GLY A 641 -29.89 44.36 -9.58
N ILE A 642 -29.01 44.83 -10.47
CA ILE A 642 -27.84 44.09 -10.97
C ILE A 642 -26.56 44.88 -10.70
N LEU A 643 -25.59 44.26 -10.02
CA LEU A 643 -24.20 44.71 -10.00
C LEU A 643 -23.39 43.86 -10.99
N GLN A 644 -22.89 44.46 -12.06
CA GLN A 644 -22.06 43.81 -13.07
C GLN A 644 -20.60 44.25 -12.96
N ILE A 645 -19.66 43.30 -12.95
CA ILE A 645 -18.22 43.54 -12.95
C ILE A 645 -17.71 43.32 -14.37
N GLY A 646 -17.19 44.40 -14.98
CA GLY A 646 -16.73 44.45 -16.36
C GLY A 646 -17.88 44.62 -17.37
N ASN A 647 -17.52 44.89 -18.63
CA ASN A 647 -18.45 45.10 -19.74
C ASN A 647 -18.14 44.22 -20.97
N GLY A 648 -17.47 43.08 -20.76
CA GLY A 648 -16.97 42.19 -21.81
C GLY A 648 -15.51 42.45 -22.22
N GLY A 649 -14.84 43.45 -21.62
CA GLY A 649 -13.39 43.67 -21.74
C GLY A 649 -12.58 43.05 -20.61
N THR A 650 -11.39 43.61 -20.36
CA THR A 650 -10.42 43.17 -19.33
C THR A 650 -10.35 44.12 -18.13
N SER A 651 -11.39 44.91 -17.89
CA SER A 651 -11.46 45.88 -16.79
C SER A 651 -12.69 45.59 -15.91
N GLY A 652 -12.68 46.11 -14.67
CA GLY A 652 -13.71 45.83 -13.66
C GLY A 652 -13.19 44.99 -12.50
N SER A 653 -13.19 45.56 -11.30
CA SER A 653 -13.01 44.84 -10.02
C SER A 653 -13.73 45.60 -8.90
N LEU A 654 -14.12 44.93 -7.82
CA LEU A 654 -14.68 45.60 -6.63
C LEU A 654 -13.60 45.98 -5.61
N GLY A 655 -12.56 45.15 -5.47
CA GLY A 655 -11.55 45.27 -4.40
C GLY A 655 -11.52 44.01 -3.56
N THR A 656 -11.31 44.12 -2.24
CA THR A 656 -11.22 42.96 -1.31
C THR A 656 -12.34 42.90 -0.27
N GLY A 657 -13.20 43.92 -0.17
CA GLY A 657 -14.29 43.97 0.82
C GLY A 657 -15.37 42.88 0.63
N PRO A 658 -16.07 42.46 1.69
CA PRO A 658 -17.11 41.42 1.59
C PRO A 658 -18.31 41.90 0.77
N VAL A 659 -18.99 40.96 0.08
CA VAL A 659 -20.18 41.23 -0.73
C VAL A 659 -21.41 40.56 -0.10
N ALA A 660 -22.40 41.34 0.31
CA ALA A 660 -23.73 40.86 0.67
C ALA A 660 -24.66 40.95 -0.55
N ASN A 661 -24.89 39.84 -1.23
CA ASN A 661 -25.71 39.77 -2.45
C ASN A 661 -27.11 39.20 -2.17
N ASN A 662 -28.13 40.05 -2.22
CA ASN A 662 -29.54 39.67 -2.11
C ASN A 662 -30.34 39.90 -3.41
N ALA A 663 -29.66 40.25 -4.52
CA ALA A 663 -30.28 40.42 -5.83
C ALA A 663 -29.46 39.74 -6.94
N SER A 664 -28.67 40.47 -7.74
CA SER A 664 -27.86 39.88 -8.80
C SER A 664 -26.43 40.43 -8.87
N LEU A 665 -25.45 39.53 -8.87
CA LEU A 665 -24.03 39.80 -9.12
C LEU A 665 -23.62 39.13 -10.43
N VAL A 666 -23.09 39.89 -11.38
CA VAL A 666 -22.75 39.43 -12.72
C VAL A 666 -21.27 39.69 -13.00
N PHE A 667 -20.56 38.70 -13.54
CA PHE A 667 -19.21 38.83 -14.05
C PHE A 667 -19.23 38.84 -15.58
N ASN A 668 -18.82 39.95 -16.19
CA ASN A 668 -18.74 40.10 -17.64
C ASN A 668 -17.34 40.59 -18.04
N ARG A 669 -16.38 39.66 -17.99
CA ARG A 669 -14.98 39.89 -18.37
C ARG A 669 -14.51 38.88 -19.41
N SER A 670 -13.63 39.28 -20.31
CA SER A 670 -13.08 38.42 -21.36
C SER A 670 -11.81 37.68 -20.97
N ASP A 671 -11.14 38.09 -19.89
CA ASP A 671 -9.88 37.54 -19.39
C ASP A 671 -10.04 36.75 -18.09
N THR A 672 -8.94 36.20 -17.58
CA THR A 672 -8.91 35.57 -16.26
C THR A 672 -8.82 36.63 -15.17
N ALA A 673 -9.82 36.71 -14.29
CA ALA A 673 -9.90 37.68 -13.21
C ALA A 673 -10.03 36.99 -11.86
N VAL A 674 -9.19 37.37 -10.89
CA VAL A 674 -9.28 36.88 -9.51
C VAL A 674 -10.32 37.67 -8.76
N PHE A 675 -11.23 36.96 -8.09
CA PHE A 675 -12.27 37.50 -7.24
C PHE A 675 -12.01 37.08 -5.78
N PRO A 676 -11.40 37.97 -4.96
CA PRO A 676 -10.99 37.65 -3.59
C PRO A 676 -12.11 37.84 -2.56
N ASN A 677 -13.23 38.44 -2.95
CA ASN A 677 -14.28 38.86 -2.02
C ASN A 677 -15.09 37.64 -1.54
N SER A 678 -15.38 37.57 -0.24
CA SER A 678 -16.37 36.64 0.28
C SER A 678 -17.77 37.11 -0.09
N VAL A 679 -18.66 36.17 -0.42
CA VAL A 679 -20.05 36.48 -0.82
C VAL A 679 -21.03 35.77 0.09
N THR A 680 -22.02 36.51 0.59
CA THR A 680 -23.15 35.98 1.36
C THR A 680 -24.48 36.45 0.75
N GLY A 681 -25.60 35.86 1.20
CA GLY A 681 -26.95 36.29 0.83
C GLY A 681 -27.72 35.27 -0.01
N SER A 682 -28.80 35.73 -0.65
CA SER A 682 -29.74 34.90 -1.42
C SER A 682 -29.78 35.22 -2.92
N GLY A 683 -29.03 36.21 -3.36
CA GLY A 683 -29.01 36.68 -4.74
C GLY A 683 -28.28 35.73 -5.70
N THR A 684 -28.56 35.90 -6.99
CA THR A 684 -27.94 35.14 -8.07
C THR A 684 -26.50 35.58 -8.33
N ILE A 685 -25.65 34.65 -8.75
CA ILE A 685 -24.29 34.94 -9.25
C ILE A 685 -24.16 34.40 -10.68
N THR A 686 -23.82 35.25 -11.64
CA THR A 686 -23.76 34.88 -13.07
C THR A 686 -22.37 35.14 -13.66
N GLN A 687 -21.76 34.12 -14.26
CA GLN A 687 -20.62 34.28 -15.17
C GLN A 687 -21.14 34.43 -16.60
N SER A 688 -21.02 35.64 -17.15
CA SER A 688 -21.57 36.07 -18.46
C SER A 688 -20.51 36.52 -19.47
N GLY A 689 -19.25 36.66 -19.03
CA GLY A 689 -18.12 36.97 -19.91
C GLY A 689 -17.40 35.71 -20.40
N THR A 690 -16.66 35.83 -21.50
CA THR A 690 -15.91 34.72 -22.11
C THR A 690 -14.66 34.30 -21.34
N GLY A 691 -14.23 35.09 -20.36
CA GLY A 691 -13.06 34.85 -19.53
C GLY A 691 -13.30 33.88 -18.37
N THR A 692 -12.36 33.86 -17.43
CA THR A 692 -12.40 32.97 -16.25
C THR A 692 -12.48 33.79 -14.97
N THR A 693 -13.54 33.64 -14.19
CA THR A 693 -13.58 34.20 -12.82
C THR A 693 -12.98 33.20 -11.84
N VAL A 694 -11.88 33.56 -11.19
CA VAL A 694 -11.16 32.73 -10.21
C VAL A 694 -11.54 33.15 -8.80
N LEU A 695 -12.34 32.32 -8.14
CA LEU A 695 -12.80 32.52 -6.77
C LEU A 695 -11.68 32.17 -5.79
N THR A 696 -11.12 33.17 -5.13
CA THR A 696 -10.24 32.99 -3.96
C THR A 696 -10.93 33.40 -2.66
N GLY A 697 -12.03 34.15 -2.74
CA GLY A 697 -12.99 34.32 -1.65
C GLY A 697 -14.04 33.20 -1.59
N ASP A 698 -14.61 32.97 -0.41
CA ASP A 698 -15.65 31.96 -0.21
C ASP A 698 -17.03 32.46 -0.64
N ILE A 699 -17.74 31.65 -1.44
CA ILE A 699 -19.11 31.91 -1.87
C ILE A 699 -20.07 31.14 -0.95
N ASN A 700 -20.52 31.81 0.10
CA ASN A 700 -21.49 31.32 1.08
C ASN A 700 -22.89 31.89 0.78
N SER A 701 -23.33 31.78 -0.48
CA SER A 701 -24.65 32.21 -0.94
C SER A 701 -25.64 31.03 -0.94
N SER A 702 -26.91 31.32 -0.67
CA SER A 702 -28.04 30.39 -0.86
C SER A 702 -28.68 30.51 -2.26
N GLY A 703 -28.32 31.57 -3.00
CA GLY A 703 -28.85 31.85 -4.32
C GLY A 703 -28.32 30.93 -5.42
N PHE A 704 -28.91 31.08 -6.60
CA PHE A 704 -28.57 30.33 -7.81
C PHE A 704 -27.24 30.84 -8.42
N ILE A 705 -26.38 29.92 -8.87
CA ILE A 705 -25.15 30.23 -9.60
C ILE A 705 -25.27 29.75 -11.05
N TRP A 706 -24.98 30.64 -12.01
CA TRP A 706 -25.07 30.35 -13.44
C TRP A 706 -23.76 30.65 -14.17
N VAL A 707 -23.17 29.65 -14.82
CA VAL A 707 -22.02 29.81 -15.72
C VAL A 707 -22.52 29.74 -17.15
N ALA A 708 -22.98 30.88 -17.66
CA ALA A 708 -23.57 31.01 -18.99
C ALA A 708 -22.51 30.98 -20.10
N THR A 709 -21.34 31.57 -19.83
CA THR A 709 -20.19 31.62 -20.77
C THR A 709 -18.86 31.51 -20.02
N GLY A 710 -17.76 31.34 -20.74
CA GLY A 710 -16.41 31.36 -20.14
C GLY A 710 -16.22 30.26 -19.10
N ALA A 711 -15.53 30.57 -18.00
CA ALA A 711 -15.32 29.64 -16.91
C ALA A 711 -15.50 30.26 -15.52
N LEU A 712 -16.00 29.45 -14.58
CA LEU A 712 -15.91 29.73 -13.15
C LEU A 712 -14.89 28.79 -12.54
N GLN A 713 -13.87 29.32 -11.87
CA GLN A 713 -12.81 28.53 -11.23
C GLN A 713 -12.85 28.69 -9.70
N VAL A 714 -12.89 27.57 -8.98
CA VAL A 714 -12.79 27.54 -7.51
C VAL A 714 -11.34 27.33 -7.10
N GLY A 715 -10.75 28.32 -6.43
CA GLY A 715 -9.36 28.32 -5.99
C GLY A 715 -8.36 28.60 -7.11
N ASN A 716 -7.11 28.88 -6.74
CA ASN A 716 -6.00 29.23 -7.65
C ASN A 716 -4.78 28.31 -7.48
N GLY A 717 -4.97 27.09 -6.96
CA GLY A 717 -3.93 26.15 -6.57
C GLY A 717 -3.55 26.24 -5.09
N GLY A 718 -3.98 27.29 -4.39
CA GLY A 718 -3.87 27.42 -2.93
C GLY A 718 -4.97 26.69 -2.16
N THR A 719 -5.16 27.12 -0.90
CA THR A 719 -6.14 26.58 0.04
C THR A 719 -7.36 27.48 0.23
N THR A 720 -7.52 28.54 -0.58
CA THR A 720 -8.62 29.52 -0.49
C THR A 720 -9.61 29.38 -1.65
N GLY A 721 -10.81 29.92 -1.47
CA GLY A 721 -11.91 29.85 -2.41
C GLY A 721 -12.78 28.60 -2.23
N SER A 722 -14.08 28.79 -2.19
CA SER A 722 -15.06 27.71 -2.12
C SER A 722 -16.39 28.14 -2.74
N ILE A 723 -17.15 27.16 -3.23
CA ILE A 723 -18.58 27.31 -3.44
C ILE A 723 -19.19 26.52 -2.28
N GLY A 724 -19.74 27.21 -1.29
CA GLY A 724 -20.17 26.63 -0.02
C GLY A 724 -21.25 25.54 -0.18
N ALA A 725 -21.71 24.98 0.93
CA ALA A 725 -22.67 23.86 0.91
C ALA A 725 -24.11 24.25 0.52
N ASN A 726 -24.41 25.55 0.43
CA ASN A 726 -25.78 26.07 0.44
C ASN A 726 -26.34 26.68 -0.86
N PRO A 727 -25.63 26.82 -2.01
CA PRO A 727 -26.28 27.28 -3.23
C PRO A 727 -27.43 26.34 -3.63
N SER A 728 -28.56 26.91 -4.01
CA SER A 728 -29.75 26.13 -4.42
C SER A 728 -29.50 25.29 -5.68
N SER A 729 -28.69 25.77 -6.62
CA SER A 729 -28.19 25.01 -7.77
C SER A 729 -27.00 25.73 -8.43
N LEU A 730 -26.16 24.97 -9.13
CA LEU A 730 -25.08 25.44 -9.97
C LEU A 730 -25.30 24.99 -11.42
N GLN A 731 -25.77 25.88 -12.30
CA GLN A 731 -25.90 25.58 -13.73
C GLN A 731 -24.61 25.94 -14.46
N VAL A 732 -24.01 24.96 -15.14
CA VAL A 732 -22.75 25.08 -15.88
C VAL A 732 -22.98 24.80 -17.35
N ASP A 733 -23.13 25.86 -18.15
CA ASP A 733 -23.35 25.71 -19.60
C ASP A 733 -22.02 25.65 -20.39
N THR A 734 -20.90 26.09 -19.79
CA THR A 734 -19.57 26.08 -20.42
C THR A 734 -18.49 25.36 -19.62
N SER A 735 -18.02 25.90 -18.50
CA SER A 735 -16.86 25.34 -17.78
C SER A 735 -16.84 25.69 -16.30
N LEU A 736 -16.75 24.66 -15.46
CA LEU A 736 -16.42 24.74 -14.04
C LEU A 736 -15.03 24.14 -13.80
N ILE A 737 -14.14 24.89 -13.16
CA ILE A 737 -12.78 24.46 -12.85
C ILE A 737 -12.61 24.42 -11.33
N VAL A 738 -11.99 23.37 -10.79
CA VAL A 738 -11.64 23.29 -9.36
C VAL A 738 -10.13 23.12 -9.22
N ASN A 739 -9.46 24.17 -8.75
CA ASN A 739 -8.02 24.24 -8.57
C ASN A 739 -7.67 24.55 -7.11
N ARG A 740 -7.75 23.53 -6.25
CA ARG A 740 -7.40 23.63 -4.83
C ARG A 740 -6.38 22.58 -4.41
N SER A 741 -5.42 22.98 -3.58
CA SER A 741 -4.42 22.05 -3.01
C SER A 741 -4.94 21.26 -1.82
N SER A 742 -5.94 21.77 -1.08
CA SER A 742 -6.62 21.03 -0.01
C SER A 742 -8.04 20.61 -0.41
N ALA A 743 -8.60 19.66 0.35
CA ALA A 743 -9.93 19.13 0.08
C ALA A 743 -11.02 20.21 0.07
N THR A 744 -12.03 20.02 -0.78
CA THR A 744 -13.22 20.89 -0.88
C THR A 744 -14.44 20.06 -1.22
N THR A 745 -15.63 20.57 -0.91
CA THR A 745 -16.91 19.91 -1.22
C THR A 745 -17.79 20.88 -2.00
N ILE A 746 -18.41 20.39 -3.07
CA ILE A 746 -19.53 21.05 -3.74
C ILE A 746 -20.77 20.21 -3.47
N ALA A 747 -21.68 20.75 -2.66
CA ALA A 747 -22.92 20.07 -2.30
C ALA A 747 -24.10 20.46 -3.19
N ALA A 748 -24.01 21.61 -3.87
CA ALA A 748 -25.05 22.09 -4.78
C ALA A 748 -25.24 21.13 -5.97
N PRO A 749 -26.49 20.84 -6.39
CA PRO A 749 -26.77 20.13 -7.64
C PRO A 749 -26.18 20.88 -8.85
N ILE A 750 -25.35 20.21 -9.64
CA ILE A 750 -24.76 20.73 -10.87
C ILE A 750 -25.60 20.30 -12.08
N SER A 751 -25.94 21.24 -12.96
CA SER A 751 -26.67 21.02 -14.22
C SER A 751 -25.99 21.72 -15.40
N GLY A 752 -26.52 21.59 -16.62
CA GLY A 752 -26.01 22.27 -17.83
C GLY A 752 -25.09 21.39 -18.71
N ALA A 753 -24.72 21.90 -19.88
CA ALA A 753 -23.99 21.14 -20.90
C ALA A 753 -22.45 21.30 -20.85
N GLY A 754 -21.95 22.14 -19.94
CA GLY A 754 -20.55 22.48 -19.80
C GLY A 754 -19.71 21.38 -19.15
N THR A 755 -18.40 21.62 -19.07
CA THR A 755 -17.42 20.66 -18.53
C THR A 755 -17.08 20.94 -17.06
N LEU A 756 -16.64 19.90 -16.35
CA LEU A 756 -16.04 20.00 -15.01
C LEU A 756 -14.56 19.59 -15.09
N THR A 757 -13.63 20.50 -14.78
CA THR A 757 -12.19 20.21 -14.75
C THR A 757 -11.63 20.29 -13.33
N LYS A 758 -11.05 19.20 -12.85
CA LYS A 758 -10.37 19.11 -11.56
C LYS A 758 -8.85 19.19 -11.75
N LEU A 759 -8.24 20.29 -11.29
CA LEU A 759 -6.84 20.65 -11.56
C LEU A 759 -5.91 20.60 -10.34
N GLY A 760 -6.41 20.93 -9.13
CA GLY A 760 -5.57 21.02 -7.93
C GLY A 760 -5.30 19.66 -7.27
N ALA A 761 -4.30 19.56 -6.39
CA ALA A 761 -3.93 18.29 -5.75
C ALA A 761 -4.92 17.78 -4.67
N GLY A 762 -5.79 18.64 -4.11
CA GLY A 762 -6.73 18.28 -3.05
C GLY A 762 -7.90 17.40 -3.54
N ALA A 763 -8.66 16.78 -2.64
CA ALA A 763 -9.87 16.03 -3.01
C ALA A 763 -11.05 16.98 -3.32
N LEU A 764 -11.79 16.74 -4.40
CA LEU A 764 -13.09 17.38 -4.66
C LEU A 764 -14.21 16.40 -4.35
N THR A 765 -14.94 16.62 -3.26
CA THR A 765 -16.14 15.84 -2.97
C THR A 765 -17.36 16.44 -3.66
N LEU A 766 -18.04 15.64 -4.46
CA LEU A 766 -19.34 15.97 -5.03
C LEU A 766 -20.39 15.19 -4.25
N SER A 767 -21.25 15.91 -3.53
CA SER A 767 -22.27 15.31 -2.65
C SER A 767 -23.70 15.59 -3.06
N GLY A 768 -23.94 16.56 -3.95
CA GLY A 768 -25.23 16.77 -4.60
C GLY A 768 -25.56 15.68 -5.62
N THR A 769 -26.83 15.59 -6.01
CA THR A 769 -27.29 14.86 -7.20
C THR A 769 -27.10 15.77 -8.41
N ASN A 770 -26.42 15.30 -9.45
CA ASN A 770 -26.02 16.12 -10.59
C ASN A 770 -26.69 15.64 -11.88
N THR A 771 -26.90 16.58 -12.81
CA THR A 771 -27.56 16.34 -14.12
C THR A 771 -26.80 16.96 -15.30
N PHE A 772 -25.59 17.50 -15.08
CA PHE A 772 -24.78 18.09 -16.15
C PHE A 772 -24.34 17.04 -17.18
N THR A 773 -24.25 17.39 -18.46
CA THR A 773 -24.00 16.41 -19.54
C THR A 773 -22.59 16.49 -20.15
N GLY A 774 -21.79 17.49 -19.78
CA GLY A 774 -20.42 17.62 -20.27
C GLY A 774 -19.41 16.80 -19.47
N ALA A 775 -18.26 16.52 -20.08
CA ALA A 775 -17.25 15.63 -19.50
C ALA A 775 -16.65 16.17 -18.19
N THR A 776 -16.29 15.24 -17.30
CA THR A 776 -15.49 15.52 -16.10
C THR A 776 -14.03 15.14 -16.35
N THR A 777 -13.11 16.10 -16.36
CA THR A 777 -11.67 15.85 -16.54
C THR A 777 -10.94 15.94 -15.21
N ILE A 778 -10.24 14.87 -14.81
CA ILE A 778 -9.48 14.80 -13.55
C ILE A 778 -7.97 14.84 -13.84
N THR A 779 -7.38 16.02 -13.71
CA THR A 779 -5.96 16.27 -14.02
C THR A 779 -5.05 16.01 -12.81
N ALA A 780 -5.51 16.30 -11.60
CA ALA A 780 -4.76 16.01 -10.38
C ALA A 780 -5.66 15.77 -9.16
N GLY A 781 -5.08 15.20 -8.09
CA GLY A 781 -5.79 14.84 -6.87
C GLY A 781 -6.90 13.81 -7.12
N SER A 782 -7.96 13.87 -6.32
CA SER A 782 -9.13 12.99 -6.51
C SER A 782 -10.44 13.77 -6.68
N VAL A 783 -11.38 13.18 -7.41
CA VAL A 783 -12.81 13.49 -7.30
C VAL A 783 -13.44 12.39 -6.45
N VAL A 784 -14.19 12.75 -5.41
CA VAL A 784 -14.89 11.82 -4.53
C VAL A 784 -16.38 11.87 -4.87
N MET A 785 -16.92 10.75 -5.35
CA MET A 785 -18.37 10.55 -5.49
C MET A 785 -18.95 10.14 -4.14
N ALA A 786 -19.71 11.01 -3.49
CA ALA A 786 -20.39 10.68 -2.23
C ALA A 786 -21.73 9.95 -2.45
N ASN A 787 -22.24 9.93 -3.69
CA ASN A 787 -23.45 9.22 -4.11
C ASN A 787 -23.33 8.84 -5.61
N PRO A 788 -24.10 7.88 -6.14
CA PRO A 788 -23.98 7.44 -7.54
C PRO A 788 -24.24 8.54 -8.58
N ASP A 789 -25.05 9.55 -8.23
CA ASP A 789 -25.41 10.67 -9.10
C ASP A 789 -24.48 11.89 -8.89
N ALA A 790 -23.37 11.71 -8.18
CA ALA A 790 -22.40 12.78 -7.87
C ALA A 790 -21.61 13.25 -9.10
N LEU A 791 -21.46 12.37 -10.09
CA LEU A 791 -21.09 12.72 -11.45
C LEU A 791 -22.32 12.32 -12.25
N ALA A 792 -22.96 13.25 -12.94
CA ALA A 792 -24.05 12.93 -13.85
C ALA A 792 -23.55 11.99 -14.97
N GLY A 793 -24.45 11.41 -15.78
CA GLY A 793 -24.18 10.39 -16.83
C GLY A 793 -23.11 10.69 -17.91
N SER A 794 -22.35 11.77 -17.76
CA SER A 794 -21.27 12.24 -18.62
C SER A 794 -19.99 11.39 -18.56
N PRO A 795 -19.16 11.40 -19.62
CA PRO A 795 -17.85 10.76 -19.58
C PRO A 795 -16.90 11.37 -18.55
N VAL A 796 -16.11 10.52 -17.89
CA VAL A 796 -15.03 10.89 -16.98
C VAL A 796 -13.69 10.62 -17.66
N VAL A 797 -12.86 11.65 -17.78
CA VAL A 797 -11.55 11.61 -18.43
C VAL A 797 -10.46 11.76 -17.37
N PHE A 798 -9.61 10.76 -17.25
CA PHE A 798 -8.46 10.81 -16.36
C PHE A 798 -7.25 11.42 -17.09
N ASN A 799 -6.60 12.42 -16.49
CA ASN A 799 -5.40 13.08 -17.02
C ASN A 799 -4.35 13.30 -15.91
N GLY A 800 -4.24 12.35 -14.98
CA GLY A 800 -3.27 12.38 -13.88
C GLY A 800 -3.87 12.35 -12.48
N GLY A 801 -5.19 12.54 -12.33
CA GLY A 801 -5.88 12.36 -11.05
C GLY A 801 -6.71 11.07 -11.00
N GLN A 802 -7.51 10.93 -9.94
CA GLN A 802 -8.18 9.69 -9.56
C GLN A 802 -9.67 9.93 -9.24
N LEU A 803 -10.48 8.89 -9.30
CA LEU A 803 -11.87 8.87 -8.91
C LEU A 803 -12.03 7.99 -7.67
N ALA A 804 -12.56 8.56 -6.60
CA ALA A 804 -12.81 7.89 -5.35
C ALA A 804 -14.32 7.64 -5.16
N PHE A 805 -14.70 6.40 -4.89
CA PHE A 805 -16.05 6.01 -4.51
C PHE A 805 -16.18 6.02 -2.99
N ASN A 806 -17.01 6.91 -2.46
CA ASN A 806 -17.34 7.01 -1.04
C ASN A 806 -18.81 6.63 -0.83
N PHE A 807 -19.10 5.36 -1.05
CA PHE A 807 -20.44 4.80 -0.87
C PHE A 807 -20.55 4.08 0.48
N GLY A 808 -21.78 3.86 0.94
CA GLY A 808 -22.04 3.20 2.22
C GLY A 808 -21.39 1.81 2.32
N ASN A 809 -20.96 1.45 3.52
CA ASN A 809 -20.36 0.14 3.79
C ASN A 809 -21.37 -1.00 3.53
N GLY A 810 -20.94 -2.08 2.85
CA GLY A 810 -21.79 -3.23 2.55
C GLY A 810 -22.79 -3.02 1.41
N THR A 811 -22.66 -1.93 0.64
CA THR A 811 -23.60 -1.59 -0.44
C THR A 811 -23.14 -2.12 -1.80
N THR A 812 -24.09 -2.24 -2.74
CA THR A 812 -23.80 -2.42 -4.17
C THR A 812 -24.33 -1.22 -4.93
N THR A 813 -23.45 -0.48 -5.60
CA THR A 813 -23.78 0.76 -6.31
C THR A 813 -23.41 0.65 -7.79
N THR A 814 -24.32 1.03 -8.68
CA THR A 814 -24.07 1.05 -10.13
C THR A 814 -23.63 2.44 -10.57
N VAL A 815 -22.62 2.49 -11.43
CA VAL A 815 -22.03 3.70 -11.99
C VAL A 815 -22.00 3.53 -13.52
N SER A 816 -22.89 4.25 -14.20
CA SER A 816 -23.13 4.08 -15.65
C SER A 816 -22.30 5.01 -16.54
N HIS A 817 -21.25 5.62 -15.99
CA HIS A 817 -20.42 6.60 -16.68
C HIS A 817 -19.42 5.94 -17.61
N ASP A 818 -19.20 6.56 -18.77
CA ASP A 818 -18.06 6.22 -19.61
C ASP A 818 -16.78 6.75 -18.96
N PHE A 819 -15.70 5.98 -18.99
CA PHE A 819 -14.40 6.33 -18.45
C PHE A 819 -13.33 6.31 -19.54
N THR A 820 -12.47 7.32 -19.59
CA THR A 820 -11.31 7.36 -20.49
C THR A 820 -10.02 7.35 -19.68
N LEU A 821 -9.26 6.27 -19.79
CA LEU A 821 -7.98 6.09 -19.08
C LEU A 821 -6.88 7.02 -19.64
N PRO A 822 -5.95 7.49 -18.79
CA PRO A 822 -4.89 8.40 -19.21
C PRO A 822 -3.82 7.68 -20.05
N ALA A 823 -2.99 8.44 -20.76
CA ALA A 823 -1.88 7.88 -21.54
C ALA A 823 -0.79 7.23 -20.67
N THR A 824 -0.64 7.66 -19.42
CA THR A 824 0.30 7.09 -18.44
C THR A 824 -0.42 6.18 -17.46
N GLY A 825 0.28 5.17 -16.95
CA GLY A 825 -0.28 4.20 -16.02
C GLY A 825 -0.24 4.73 -14.59
N GLN A 826 -1.40 4.82 -13.93
CA GLN A 826 -1.55 5.24 -12.53
C GLN A 826 -2.78 4.58 -11.89
N GLN A 827 -2.94 4.75 -10.58
CA GLN A 827 -4.16 4.39 -9.86
C GLN A 827 -5.31 5.30 -10.28
N GLN A 828 -6.42 4.71 -10.74
CA GLN A 828 -7.55 5.45 -11.32
C GLN A 828 -8.76 5.46 -10.39
N PHE A 829 -9.10 4.30 -9.83
CA PHE A 829 -10.23 4.16 -8.93
C PHE A 829 -9.75 3.85 -7.52
N ILE A 830 -10.29 4.59 -6.56
CA ILE A 830 -10.12 4.37 -5.14
C ILE A 830 -11.50 4.13 -4.55
N THR A 831 -11.60 3.23 -3.61
CA THR A 831 -12.83 2.96 -2.87
C THR A 831 -12.53 3.17 -1.39
N THR A 832 -13.34 3.95 -0.68
CA THR A 832 -13.14 4.19 0.75
C THR A 832 -13.05 2.88 1.51
N ALA A 833 -12.00 2.69 2.32
CA ALA A 833 -11.68 1.45 3.01
C ALA A 833 -12.83 0.95 3.91
N PRO A 834 -13.71 0.07 3.41
CA PRO A 834 -14.94 -0.26 4.07
C PRO A 834 -14.68 -1.40 5.06
N THR A 835 -15.39 -1.41 6.18
CA THR A 835 -15.26 -2.49 7.17
C THR A 835 -16.01 -3.76 6.74
N SER A 836 -16.79 -3.71 5.66
CA SER A 836 -17.52 -4.82 5.03
C SER A 836 -17.40 -4.72 3.51
N ALA A 837 -17.77 -5.78 2.78
CA ALA A 837 -17.59 -5.81 1.33
C ALA A 837 -18.54 -4.82 0.62
N THR A 838 -17.98 -3.80 -0.03
CA THR A 838 -18.73 -2.81 -0.82
C THR A 838 -18.44 -3.01 -2.30
N THR A 839 -19.49 -3.08 -3.12
CA THR A 839 -19.40 -3.35 -4.56
C THR A 839 -19.73 -2.11 -5.38
N VAL A 840 -18.87 -1.77 -6.34
CA VAL A 840 -19.12 -0.77 -7.37
C VAL A 840 -19.23 -1.48 -8.71
N ARG A 841 -20.37 -1.35 -9.40
CA ARG A 841 -20.61 -1.92 -10.73
C ARG A 841 -20.44 -0.83 -11.79
N LEU A 842 -19.43 -0.98 -12.64
CA LEU A 842 -19.19 -0.08 -13.78
C LEU A 842 -19.86 -0.65 -15.02
N THR A 843 -20.90 0.03 -15.49
CA THR A 843 -21.71 -0.37 -16.66
C THR A 843 -21.45 0.51 -17.88
N GLY A 844 -20.87 1.71 -17.71
CA GLY A 844 -20.41 2.54 -18.83
C GLY A 844 -19.11 2.00 -19.44
N LYS A 845 -18.79 2.49 -20.64
CA LYS A 845 -17.64 2.04 -21.42
C LYS A 845 -16.34 2.60 -20.86
N ILE A 846 -15.34 1.75 -20.65
CA ILE A 846 -13.96 2.14 -20.34
C ILE A 846 -13.13 2.09 -21.63
N SER A 847 -12.50 3.21 -21.97
CA SER A 847 -11.71 3.41 -23.19
C SER A 847 -10.36 4.09 -22.90
N GLY A 848 -9.55 4.32 -23.94
CA GLY A 848 -8.27 5.02 -23.83
C GLY A 848 -7.12 4.14 -23.31
N GLY A 849 -6.16 4.76 -22.63
CA GLY A 849 -4.96 4.07 -22.16
C GLY A 849 -3.92 3.77 -23.24
N THR A 850 -2.74 3.31 -22.81
CA THR A 850 -1.60 2.99 -23.67
C THR A 850 -1.12 1.56 -23.42
N ALA A 851 -0.87 0.81 -24.49
CA ALA A 851 -0.30 -0.54 -24.39
C ALA A 851 1.05 -0.50 -23.64
N GLY A 852 1.27 -1.47 -22.75
CA GLY A 852 2.48 -1.56 -21.92
C GLY A 852 2.39 -0.83 -20.56
N GLN A 853 1.48 0.13 -20.41
CA GLN A 853 1.24 0.80 -19.13
C GLN A 853 0.41 -0.07 -18.17
N THR A 854 0.52 0.19 -16.88
CA THR A 854 -0.26 -0.47 -15.82
C THR A 854 -1.27 0.49 -15.23
N TYR A 855 -2.54 0.10 -15.18
CA TYR A 855 -3.62 0.88 -14.58
C TYR A 855 -4.14 0.15 -13.35
N ARG A 856 -3.91 0.72 -12.18
CA ARG A 856 -4.46 0.17 -10.93
C ARG A 856 -5.91 0.56 -10.82
N LEU A 857 -6.78 -0.41 -11.06
CA LEU A 857 -8.22 -0.22 -11.03
C LEU A 857 -8.80 -0.52 -9.66
N VAL A 858 -8.11 -1.29 -8.81
CA VAL A 858 -8.62 -1.67 -7.50
C VAL A 858 -7.56 -1.47 -6.43
N ASP A 859 -7.77 -0.46 -5.58
CA ASP A 859 -6.93 -0.16 -4.42
C ASP A 859 -7.70 0.65 -3.37
N SER A 860 -7.89 0.05 -2.19
CA SER A 860 -8.49 0.69 -1.01
C SER A 860 -7.63 1.79 -0.39
N ASN A 861 -6.35 1.85 -0.77
CA ASN A 861 -5.31 2.68 -0.17
C ASN A 861 -5.08 2.40 1.34
N VAL A 862 -5.61 1.29 1.87
CA VAL A 862 -5.47 0.87 3.27
C VAL A 862 -4.93 -0.55 3.34
N GLY A 863 -3.68 -0.69 3.80
CA GLY A 863 -3.00 -1.98 3.93
C GLY A 863 -3.84 -3.00 4.69
N GLY A 864 -3.91 -4.22 4.17
CA GLY A 864 -4.72 -5.30 4.72
C GLY A 864 -6.24 -5.20 4.50
N ASN A 865 -6.79 -4.07 4.04
CA ASN A 865 -8.22 -3.96 3.72
C ASN A 865 -8.48 -4.23 2.23
N HIS A 866 -9.07 -5.40 1.95
CA HIS A 866 -9.34 -5.90 0.60
C HIS A 866 -10.84 -6.10 0.35
N ASN A 867 -11.69 -5.46 1.16
CA ASN A 867 -13.15 -5.66 1.10
C ASN A 867 -13.82 -4.98 -0.12
N ASN A 868 -13.11 -4.10 -0.82
CA ASN A 868 -13.65 -3.41 -1.97
C ASN A 868 -13.80 -4.34 -3.17
N VAL A 869 -14.93 -4.26 -3.86
CA VAL A 869 -15.20 -5.01 -5.08
C VAL A 869 -15.52 -4.03 -6.21
N LEU A 870 -14.72 -4.05 -7.27
CA LEU A 870 -15.03 -3.34 -8.50
C LEU A 870 -15.51 -4.35 -9.55
N THR A 871 -16.67 -4.13 -10.15
CA THR A 871 -17.24 -5.00 -11.18
C THR A 871 -17.22 -4.31 -12.53
N LEU A 872 -16.64 -4.95 -13.55
CA LEU A 872 -16.65 -4.48 -14.94
C LEU A 872 -17.69 -5.28 -15.75
N GLU A 873 -18.70 -4.57 -16.26
CA GLU A 873 -19.87 -5.21 -16.88
C GLU A 873 -20.02 -4.93 -18.37
N ASN A 874 -19.33 -3.92 -18.87
CA ASN A 874 -19.52 -3.47 -20.24
C ASN A 874 -18.59 -4.21 -21.22
N PRO A 875 -19.12 -5.10 -22.10
CA PRO A 875 -18.30 -5.81 -23.08
C PRO A 875 -17.80 -4.92 -24.22
N ALA A 876 -18.25 -3.66 -24.32
CA ALA A 876 -17.75 -2.69 -25.29
C ALA A 876 -16.49 -1.96 -24.82
N ASN A 877 -15.92 -2.32 -23.67
CA ASN A 877 -14.66 -1.79 -23.18
C ASN A 877 -13.54 -2.04 -24.21
N ASP A 878 -12.78 -0.98 -24.55
CA ASP A 878 -11.71 -1.02 -25.57
C ASP A 878 -10.40 -0.38 -25.08
N PHE A 879 -10.29 -0.13 -23.77
CA PHE A 879 -9.09 0.41 -23.17
C PHE A 879 -7.86 -0.49 -23.38
N GLN A 880 -6.68 0.13 -23.35
CA GLN A 880 -5.38 -0.49 -23.56
C GLN A 880 -4.54 -0.46 -22.28
N GLY A 881 -3.69 -1.46 -22.10
CA GLY A 881 -2.75 -1.55 -20.98
C GLY A 881 -3.13 -2.62 -19.95
N ARG A 882 -2.18 -2.94 -19.07
CA ARG A 882 -2.31 -3.98 -18.04
C ARG A 882 -3.21 -3.48 -16.90
N VAL A 883 -4.19 -4.29 -16.50
CA VAL A 883 -5.03 -4.04 -15.33
C VAL A 883 -4.29 -4.49 -14.07
N GLU A 884 -4.20 -3.66 -13.05
CA GLU A 884 -3.64 -4.02 -11.75
C GLU A 884 -4.70 -4.04 -10.65
N ILE A 885 -4.71 -5.14 -9.89
CA ILE A 885 -5.52 -5.38 -8.69
C ILE A 885 -4.55 -5.41 -7.52
N TRP A 886 -4.66 -4.48 -6.58
CA TRP A 886 -3.79 -4.45 -5.40
C TRP A 886 -4.58 -4.72 -4.12
N ARG A 887 -5.40 -3.77 -3.66
CA ARG A 887 -6.14 -3.87 -2.40
C ARG A 887 -7.65 -3.92 -2.60
N GLY A 888 -8.13 -5.07 -3.07
CA GLY A 888 -9.55 -5.36 -3.30
C GLY A 888 -9.75 -6.47 -4.32
N SER A 889 -11.00 -6.68 -4.73
CA SER A 889 -11.40 -7.66 -5.74
C SER A 889 -11.84 -6.98 -7.04
N LEU A 890 -11.47 -7.56 -8.18
CA LEU A 890 -11.98 -7.22 -9.50
C LEU A 890 -12.91 -8.33 -10.00
N VAL A 891 -14.17 -8.00 -10.24
CA VAL A 891 -15.16 -8.86 -10.87
C VAL A 891 -15.30 -8.47 -12.33
N PHE A 892 -15.39 -9.44 -13.24
CA PHE A 892 -15.64 -9.20 -14.66
C PHE A 892 -16.68 -10.18 -15.20
N THR A 893 -17.50 -9.72 -16.14
CA THR A 893 -18.62 -10.51 -16.70
C THR A 893 -18.32 -11.15 -18.05
N SER A 894 -17.27 -10.69 -18.75
CA SER A 894 -16.73 -11.30 -19.97
C SER A 894 -15.24 -10.98 -20.13
N ASN A 895 -14.57 -11.58 -21.12
CA ASN A 895 -13.19 -11.23 -21.45
C ASN A 895 -13.06 -9.81 -22.02
N GLU A 896 -14.06 -9.34 -22.75
CA GLU A 896 -14.11 -8.03 -23.39
C GLU A 896 -14.37 -6.93 -22.34
N ALA A 897 -15.07 -7.24 -21.25
CA ALA A 897 -15.21 -6.31 -20.12
C ALA A 897 -13.86 -5.90 -19.49
N LEU A 898 -12.81 -6.70 -19.71
CA LEU A 898 -11.43 -6.40 -19.31
C LEU A 898 -10.63 -5.63 -20.40
N GLY A 899 -11.33 -4.98 -21.34
CA GLY A 899 -10.75 -4.20 -22.42
C GLY A 899 -10.12 -5.06 -23.50
N ASN A 900 -9.12 -4.51 -24.20
CA ASN A 900 -8.41 -5.22 -25.25
C ASN A 900 -7.94 -6.63 -24.80
N PRO A 901 -8.18 -7.71 -25.57
CA PRO A 901 -7.76 -9.07 -25.21
C PRO A 901 -6.26 -9.28 -24.99
N ALA A 902 -5.41 -8.35 -25.47
CA ALA A 902 -3.97 -8.35 -25.22
C ALA A 902 -3.58 -7.64 -23.89
N ASN A 903 -4.54 -7.03 -23.19
CA ASN A 903 -4.29 -6.42 -21.89
C ASN A 903 -3.97 -7.49 -20.86
N GLY A 904 -2.76 -7.46 -20.30
CA GLY A 904 -2.43 -8.33 -19.16
C GLY A 904 -3.24 -7.96 -17.90
N ILE A 905 -3.18 -8.85 -16.91
CA ILE A 905 -3.67 -8.61 -15.54
C ILE A 905 -2.48 -8.79 -14.61
N ARG A 906 -2.28 -7.86 -13.68
CA ARG A 906 -1.36 -7.98 -12.56
C ARG A 906 -2.19 -8.04 -11.28
N HIS A 907 -2.02 -9.11 -10.52
CA HIS A 907 -2.74 -9.32 -9.27
C HIS A 907 -1.73 -9.31 -8.12
N GLU A 908 -1.89 -8.37 -7.20
CA GLU A 908 -0.98 -8.11 -6.09
C GLU A 908 -1.72 -8.02 -4.76
N SER A 909 -2.44 -9.07 -4.42
CA SER A 909 -3.22 -9.07 -3.19
C SER A 909 -2.36 -9.45 -1.98
N GLU A 910 -2.50 -8.65 -0.91
CA GLU A 910 -1.85 -8.83 0.38
C GLU A 910 -2.53 -9.92 1.23
N ASN A 911 -3.77 -10.32 0.90
CA ASN A 911 -4.53 -11.37 1.60
C ASN A 911 -5.62 -12.03 0.73
N LEU A 912 -6.30 -13.04 1.30
CA LEU A 912 -7.30 -13.85 0.61
C LEU A 912 -8.62 -13.14 0.21
N ASN A 913 -8.86 -11.90 0.64
CA ASN A 913 -10.09 -11.16 0.30
C ASN A 913 -9.97 -10.38 -1.01
N GLY A 914 -8.76 -10.14 -1.53
CA GLY A 914 -8.57 -9.41 -2.78
C GLY A 914 -8.43 -10.36 -3.97
N ALA A 915 -9.50 -10.61 -4.71
CA ALA A 915 -9.54 -11.63 -5.74
C ALA A 915 -9.72 -11.10 -7.17
N LEU A 916 -9.14 -11.81 -8.13
CA LEU A 916 -9.64 -11.79 -9.52
C LEU A 916 -10.84 -12.73 -9.59
N ARG A 917 -12.05 -12.19 -9.76
CA ARG A 917 -13.31 -12.92 -9.60
C ARG A 917 -14.12 -13.00 -10.90
N PHE A 918 -14.58 -14.20 -11.25
CA PHE A 918 -15.44 -14.44 -12.41
C PHE A 918 -16.89 -14.08 -12.05
N GLY A 919 -17.48 -13.14 -12.79
CA GLY A 919 -18.83 -12.63 -12.53
C GLY A 919 -19.95 -13.36 -13.27
N ALA A 920 -19.63 -14.28 -14.18
CA ALA A 920 -20.58 -15.06 -14.96
C ALA A 920 -20.02 -16.46 -15.30
N ASP A 921 -20.90 -17.37 -15.71
CA ASP A 921 -20.54 -18.72 -16.11
C ASP A 921 -19.90 -18.78 -17.50
N ASN A 922 -19.01 -19.75 -17.70
CA ASN A 922 -18.32 -20.04 -18.97
C ASN A 922 -17.50 -18.87 -19.54
N ILE A 923 -16.95 -17.99 -18.71
CA ILE A 923 -16.02 -16.96 -19.20
C ILE A 923 -14.69 -17.60 -19.61
N VAL A 924 -14.25 -17.27 -20.82
CA VAL A 924 -12.96 -17.70 -21.39
C VAL A 924 -12.05 -16.48 -21.56
N LEU A 925 -10.97 -16.40 -20.78
CA LEU A 925 -9.95 -15.37 -20.96
C LEU A 925 -9.03 -15.74 -22.13
N ALA A 926 -8.75 -14.77 -23.01
CA ALA A 926 -8.02 -14.97 -24.26
C ALA A 926 -6.58 -15.48 -24.05
N ALA A 927 -6.03 -16.18 -25.05
CA ALA A 927 -4.66 -16.71 -25.02
C ALA A 927 -3.57 -15.62 -24.94
N THR A 928 -3.89 -14.41 -25.40
CA THR A 928 -3.03 -13.23 -25.34
C THR A 928 -3.06 -12.52 -23.99
N ARG A 929 -4.01 -12.88 -23.10
CA ARG A 929 -4.21 -12.23 -21.81
C ARG A 929 -3.35 -12.89 -20.73
N ALA A 930 -2.14 -12.36 -20.53
CA ALA A 930 -1.24 -12.84 -19.48
C ALA A 930 -1.72 -12.40 -18.08
N ILE A 931 -1.62 -13.28 -17.09
CA ILE A 931 -1.90 -12.97 -15.67
C ILE A 931 -0.60 -13.10 -14.88
N GLU A 932 -0.14 -11.99 -14.31
CA GLU A 932 1.03 -11.90 -13.42
C GLU A 932 0.55 -11.86 -11.96
N LEU A 933 0.95 -12.84 -11.16
CA LEU A 933 0.71 -12.94 -9.73
C LEU A 933 1.93 -12.38 -8.97
N GLY A 934 1.75 -11.28 -8.25
CA GLY A 934 2.82 -10.56 -7.56
C GLY A 934 2.60 -10.39 -6.05
N GLY A 935 1.43 -10.75 -5.52
CA GLY A 935 1.04 -10.54 -4.13
C GLY A 935 1.42 -11.69 -3.20
N ASN A 936 1.11 -11.51 -1.91
CA ASN A 936 1.30 -12.55 -0.89
C ASN A 936 0.26 -13.67 -1.03
N ASP A 937 -0.96 -13.30 -1.37
CA ASP A 937 -2.10 -14.19 -1.60
C ASP A 937 -2.86 -13.64 -2.80
N ASP A 938 -2.76 -14.27 -3.98
CA ASP A 938 -3.42 -13.85 -5.22
C ASP A 938 -4.55 -14.83 -5.58
N PRO A 939 -5.73 -14.70 -4.95
CA PRO A 939 -6.83 -15.61 -5.19
C PRO A 939 -7.52 -15.40 -6.54
N ILE A 940 -7.69 -16.48 -7.29
CA ILE A 940 -8.62 -16.53 -8.42
C ILE A 940 -9.91 -17.19 -7.96
N ASP A 941 -10.99 -16.41 -7.90
CA ASP A 941 -12.29 -16.83 -7.40
C ASP A 941 -13.27 -17.03 -8.55
N VAL A 942 -13.56 -18.29 -8.88
CA VAL A 942 -14.56 -18.60 -9.92
C VAL A 942 -15.98 -18.69 -9.36
N GLN A 943 -16.21 -18.37 -8.08
CA GLN A 943 -17.51 -18.51 -7.43
C GLN A 943 -18.09 -19.91 -7.66
N ALA A 944 -19.34 -20.04 -8.11
CA ALA A 944 -19.96 -21.32 -8.49
C ALA A 944 -19.84 -21.64 -9.99
N PHE A 945 -19.06 -20.85 -10.73
CA PHE A 945 -19.00 -20.86 -12.19
C PHE A 945 -17.86 -21.72 -12.74
N THR A 946 -17.94 -22.01 -14.04
CA THR A 946 -16.84 -22.52 -14.84
C THR A 946 -16.11 -21.37 -15.51
N GLY A 947 -14.80 -21.25 -15.27
CA GLY A 947 -13.94 -20.25 -15.91
C GLY A 947 -12.76 -20.91 -16.61
N THR A 948 -12.33 -20.38 -17.75
CA THR A 948 -11.16 -20.88 -18.50
C THR A 948 -10.14 -19.76 -18.69
N ILE A 949 -8.85 -20.05 -18.44
CA ILE A 949 -7.75 -19.11 -18.68
C ILE A 949 -6.84 -19.69 -19.77
N LEU A 950 -6.97 -19.19 -21.00
CA LEU A 950 -6.14 -19.64 -22.13
C LEU A 950 -4.75 -19.00 -22.17
N GLY A 951 -4.56 -17.87 -21.48
CA GLY A 951 -3.28 -17.15 -21.43
C GLY A 951 -2.34 -17.66 -20.35
N PRO A 952 -1.05 -17.29 -20.38
CA PRO A 952 -0.07 -17.71 -19.39
C PRO A 952 -0.37 -17.08 -18.02
N VAL A 953 -0.19 -17.87 -16.95
CA VAL A 953 -0.24 -17.40 -15.55
C VAL A 953 1.16 -17.50 -14.95
N SER A 954 1.77 -16.40 -14.55
CA SER A 954 3.16 -16.32 -14.12
C SER A 954 3.31 -15.49 -12.85
N GLY A 955 4.54 -15.38 -12.33
CA GLY A 955 4.87 -14.47 -11.25
C GLY A 955 5.28 -15.15 -9.93
N ALA A 956 5.76 -14.35 -8.99
CA ALA A 956 6.28 -14.84 -7.72
C ALA A 956 5.19 -15.07 -6.66
N GLY A 957 3.98 -14.53 -6.90
CA GLY A 957 2.88 -14.54 -5.96
C GLY A 957 2.22 -15.91 -5.77
N ARG A 958 1.43 -16.00 -4.70
CA ARG A 958 0.77 -17.23 -4.28
C ARG A 958 -0.55 -17.43 -5.03
N PHE A 959 -0.60 -18.39 -5.93
CA PHE A 959 -1.86 -18.80 -6.55
C PHE A 959 -2.79 -19.46 -5.54
N VAL A 960 -4.00 -18.92 -5.36
CA VAL A 960 -5.05 -19.53 -4.53
C VAL A 960 -6.35 -19.68 -5.32
N LYS A 961 -6.76 -20.91 -5.61
CA LYS A 961 -8.09 -21.16 -6.22
C LYS A 961 -9.18 -21.08 -5.15
N GLN A 962 -10.13 -20.16 -5.34
CA GLN A 962 -11.34 -20.00 -4.51
C GLN A 962 -12.62 -20.24 -5.34
N GLY A 963 -13.77 -20.26 -4.66
CA GLY A 963 -15.07 -20.56 -5.24
C GLY A 963 -15.31 -22.06 -5.44
N THR A 964 -16.56 -22.50 -5.29
CA THR A 964 -16.99 -23.90 -5.44
C THR A 964 -16.97 -24.41 -6.89
N GLY A 965 -16.87 -23.53 -7.87
CA GLY A 965 -16.87 -23.82 -9.30
C GLY A 965 -15.54 -24.36 -9.84
N ARG A 966 -15.46 -24.50 -11.17
CA ARG A 966 -14.34 -25.13 -11.90
C ARG A 966 -13.50 -24.08 -12.62
N LEU A 967 -12.18 -24.08 -12.39
CA LEU A 967 -11.21 -23.29 -13.14
C LEU A 967 -10.39 -24.20 -14.06
N ILE A 968 -10.45 -23.97 -15.35
CA ILE A 968 -9.76 -24.74 -16.38
C ILE A 968 -8.51 -23.98 -16.85
N MET A 969 -7.36 -24.65 -16.83
CA MET A 969 -6.06 -24.08 -17.19
C MET A 969 -5.37 -24.95 -18.25
N PRO A 970 -5.64 -24.70 -19.54
CA PRO A 970 -4.95 -25.38 -20.64
C PRO A 970 -3.57 -24.78 -20.96
N ALA A 971 -3.27 -23.57 -20.50
CA ALA A 971 -2.01 -22.89 -20.73
C ALA A 971 -0.94 -23.26 -19.70
N ALA A 972 0.32 -22.90 -19.99
CA ALA A 972 1.41 -23.07 -19.04
C ALA A 972 1.31 -22.08 -17.86
N MET A 973 1.59 -22.57 -16.66
CA MET A 973 1.72 -21.77 -15.44
C MET A 973 3.17 -21.76 -14.96
N THR A 974 3.69 -20.60 -14.58
CA THR A 974 5.09 -20.43 -14.14
C THR A 974 5.25 -19.81 -12.74
N THR A 975 4.30 -20.06 -11.84
CA THR A 975 4.32 -19.50 -10.48
C THR A 975 5.37 -20.15 -9.58
N THR A 976 5.99 -19.40 -8.66
CA THR A 976 7.05 -19.94 -7.79
C THR A 976 6.64 -20.21 -6.33
N ALA A 977 5.64 -19.51 -5.78
CA ALA A 977 5.23 -19.64 -4.37
C ALA A 977 4.31 -20.85 -4.07
N VAL A 978 4.10 -21.11 -2.78
CA VAL A 978 3.28 -22.22 -2.22
C VAL A 978 1.81 -22.04 -2.58
N SER A 979 1.35 -22.74 -3.62
CA SER A 979 0.00 -22.54 -4.16
C SER A 979 -1.03 -23.41 -3.45
N SER A 980 -2.32 -23.05 -3.52
CA SER A 980 -3.38 -23.87 -2.93
C SER A 980 -4.70 -23.84 -3.68
N ILE A 981 -5.46 -24.94 -3.59
CA ILE A 981 -6.86 -25.03 -3.99
C ILE A 981 -7.69 -25.04 -2.72
N ALA A 982 -8.30 -23.90 -2.40
CA ALA A 982 -9.09 -23.74 -1.20
C ALA A 982 -10.49 -24.35 -1.35
N ALA A 983 -11.10 -24.23 -2.53
CA ALA A 983 -12.42 -24.77 -2.84
C ALA A 983 -12.62 -25.01 -4.36
N GLY A 984 -13.62 -25.85 -4.67
CA GLY A 984 -14.01 -26.17 -6.04
C GLY A 984 -12.94 -26.96 -6.81
N THR A 985 -13.06 -27.00 -8.14
CA THR A 985 -12.14 -27.76 -8.99
C THR A 985 -11.13 -26.84 -9.65
N LEU A 986 -9.84 -27.19 -9.57
CA LEU A 986 -8.81 -26.70 -10.50
C LEU A 986 -8.50 -27.82 -11.48
N GLN A 987 -8.80 -27.61 -12.77
CA GLN A 987 -8.47 -28.53 -13.85
C GLN A 987 -7.22 -28.02 -14.57
N VAL A 988 -6.11 -28.73 -14.41
CA VAL A 988 -4.81 -28.41 -15.04
C VAL A 988 -4.65 -29.32 -16.25
N ASP A 989 -4.82 -28.76 -17.45
CA ASP A 989 -4.61 -29.47 -18.71
C ASP A 989 -3.29 -29.08 -19.38
N GLY A 990 -2.70 -27.95 -18.98
CA GLY A 990 -1.38 -27.48 -19.41
C GLY A 990 -0.22 -27.94 -18.51
N THR A 991 0.89 -27.20 -18.58
CA THR A 991 2.09 -27.48 -17.78
C THR A 991 2.27 -26.44 -16.66
N TRP A 992 2.30 -26.89 -15.41
CA TRP A 992 2.73 -26.07 -14.27
C TRP A 992 4.22 -26.29 -14.00
N SER A 993 5.02 -25.23 -14.16
CA SER A 993 6.49 -25.29 -14.17
C SER A 993 7.10 -25.80 -12.87
N THR A 994 8.38 -26.13 -12.97
CA THR A 994 9.21 -26.63 -11.86
C THR A 994 9.27 -25.63 -10.71
N SER A 995 8.92 -26.06 -9.49
CA SER A 995 9.11 -25.29 -8.25
C SER A 995 9.33 -26.24 -7.07
N ALA A 996 10.13 -25.79 -6.08
CA ALA A 996 10.28 -26.48 -4.81
C ALA A 996 9.07 -26.28 -3.87
N SER A 997 8.25 -25.26 -4.10
CA SER A 997 7.06 -24.98 -3.30
C SER A 997 5.90 -25.89 -3.67
N ALA A 998 5.23 -26.43 -2.64
CA ALA A 998 4.13 -27.37 -2.84
C ALA A 998 2.84 -26.70 -3.34
N LEU A 999 2.03 -27.48 -4.04
CA LEU A 999 0.61 -27.22 -4.27
C LEU A 999 -0.21 -27.98 -3.23
N THR A 1000 -1.00 -27.29 -2.42
CA THR A 1000 -1.90 -27.92 -1.43
C THR A 1000 -3.34 -27.94 -1.93
N VAL A 1001 -3.94 -29.12 -2.02
CA VAL A 1001 -5.38 -29.31 -2.24
C VAL A 1001 -6.05 -29.38 -0.87
N ALA A 1002 -6.65 -28.29 -0.40
CA ALA A 1002 -7.36 -28.26 0.88
C ALA A 1002 -8.72 -28.97 0.76
N VAL A 1003 -9.38 -29.28 1.88
CA VAL A 1003 -10.79 -29.68 1.89
C VAL A 1003 -11.65 -28.40 1.81
N PRO A 1004 -12.63 -28.28 0.90
CA PRO A 1004 -13.19 -29.28 -0.04
C PRO A 1004 -12.68 -29.14 -1.50
N GLY A 1005 -11.46 -28.62 -1.71
CA GLY A 1005 -10.86 -28.45 -3.04
C GLY A 1005 -10.63 -29.77 -3.79
N THR A 1006 -10.65 -29.68 -5.11
CA THR A 1006 -10.38 -30.78 -6.06
C THR A 1006 -9.32 -30.36 -7.07
N LEU A 1007 -8.29 -31.19 -7.26
CA LEU A 1007 -7.33 -31.07 -8.36
C LEU A 1007 -7.68 -32.08 -9.45
N ALA A 1008 -7.80 -31.64 -10.70
CA ALA A 1008 -8.14 -32.47 -11.85
C ALA A 1008 -7.32 -32.11 -13.09
N GLY A 1009 -7.58 -32.79 -14.21
CA GLY A 1009 -7.03 -32.50 -15.53
C GLY A 1009 -6.00 -33.51 -16.03
N ILE A 1010 -5.55 -33.31 -17.26
CA ILE A 1010 -4.63 -34.21 -17.98
C ILE A 1010 -3.19 -33.66 -18.10
N GLY A 1011 -2.91 -32.56 -17.42
CA GLY A 1011 -1.68 -31.78 -17.57
C GLY A 1011 -0.47 -32.34 -16.81
N THR A 1012 0.56 -31.51 -16.72
CA THR A 1012 1.81 -31.81 -15.99
C THR A 1012 2.05 -30.79 -14.89
N ILE A 1013 2.28 -31.24 -13.66
CA ILE A 1013 2.56 -30.39 -12.48
C ILE A 1013 3.96 -30.73 -11.96
N ASN A 1014 4.95 -29.89 -12.25
CA ASN A 1014 6.35 -30.16 -11.92
C ASN A 1014 6.76 -29.68 -10.51
N ARG A 1015 5.92 -29.90 -9.50
CA ARG A 1015 6.15 -29.47 -8.11
C ARG A 1015 5.54 -30.45 -7.11
N PRO A 1016 5.94 -30.44 -5.83
CA PRO A 1016 5.31 -31.29 -4.82
C PRO A 1016 3.81 -31.00 -4.75
N VAL A 1017 2.97 -32.03 -4.63
CA VAL A 1017 1.52 -31.89 -4.45
C VAL A 1017 1.11 -32.54 -3.14
N THR A 1018 0.39 -31.83 -2.28
CA THR A 1018 -0.19 -32.36 -1.05
C THR A 1018 -1.71 -32.34 -1.16
N VAL A 1019 -2.34 -33.50 -1.09
CA VAL A 1019 -3.78 -33.68 -1.26
C VAL A 1019 -4.42 -33.95 0.09
N ASN A 1020 -5.15 -32.97 0.62
CA ASN A 1020 -6.03 -33.15 1.79
C ASN A 1020 -7.51 -33.25 1.39
N GLY A 1021 -7.88 -32.61 0.28
CA GLY A 1021 -9.19 -32.73 -0.39
C GLY A 1021 -9.23 -33.89 -1.38
N THR A 1022 -9.63 -33.61 -2.62
CA THR A 1022 -9.79 -34.61 -3.68
C THR A 1022 -8.75 -34.44 -4.80
N LEU A 1023 -8.15 -35.54 -5.25
CA LEU A 1023 -7.44 -35.62 -6.52
C LEU A 1023 -8.29 -36.44 -7.49
N ALA A 1024 -8.64 -35.88 -8.64
CA ALA A 1024 -9.43 -36.50 -9.68
C ALA A 1024 -8.68 -36.40 -11.02
N PRO A 1025 -7.67 -37.25 -11.28
CA PRO A 1025 -6.90 -37.18 -12.51
C PRO A 1025 -7.81 -37.25 -13.74
N GLY A 1026 -7.46 -36.52 -14.80
CA GLY A 1026 -8.25 -36.49 -16.02
C GLY A 1026 -9.34 -35.42 -16.08
N ASN A 1027 -9.99 -35.36 -17.24
CA ASN A 1027 -11.21 -34.58 -17.51
C ASN A 1027 -12.21 -35.52 -18.22
N GLY A 1028 -12.66 -36.53 -17.49
CA GLY A 1028 -12.95 -37.85 -18.05
C GLY A 1028 -11.74 -38.76 -17.80
N VAL A 1029 -11.69 -39.90 -18.48
CA VAL A 1029 -10.54 -40.80 -18.41
C VAL A 1029 -9.26 -40.11 -18.90
N GLY A 1030 -8.20 -40.07 -18.07
CA GLY A 1030 -6.94 -39.47 -18.47
C GLY A 1030 -5.77 -39.65 -17.50
N THR A 1031 -4.59 -39.13 -17.88
CA THR A 1031 -3.40 -39.13 -17.03
C THR A 1031 -3.09 -37.72 -16.53
N LEU A 1032 -3.02 -37.53 -15.20
CA LEU A 1032 -2.41 -36.35 -14.60
C LEU A 1032 -0.95 -36.66 -14.24
N THR A 1033 -0.01 -35.88 -14.74
CA THR A 1033 1.41 -36.06 -14.44
C THR A 1033 1.86 -35.11 -13.34
N VAL A 1034 2.54 -35.63 -12.32
CA VAL A 1034 3.19 -34.85 -11.26
C VAL A 1034 4.69 -35.16 -11.28
N GLY A 1035 5.51 -34.24 -11.80
CA GLY A 1035 6.97 -34.39 -11.89
C GLY A 1035 7.70 -34.38 -10.53
N ASN A 1036 6.99 -34.59 -9.43
CA ASN A 1036 7.51 -34.63 -8.06
C ASN A 1036 6.72 -35.64 -7.20
N THR A 1037 6.84 -35.52 -5.88
CA THR A 1037 6.08 -36.31 -4.91
C THR A 1037 4.64 -35.81 -4.81
N THR A 1038 3.68 -36.72 -4.95
CA THR A 1038 2.28 -36.51 -4.55
C THR A 1038 2.07 -37.14 -3.17
N THR A 1039 1.63 -36.35 -2.19
CA THR A 1039 1.36 -36.80 -0.82
C THR A 1039 -0.14 -36.77 -0.54
N PHE A 1040 -0.74 -37.92 -0.29
CA PHE A 1040 -2.13 -38.04 0.16
C PHE A 1040 -2.19 -37.92 1.69
N GLY A 1041 -2.84 -36.85 2.16
CA GLY A 1041 -3.10 -36.56 3.56
C GLY A 1041 -4.13 -37.50 4.19
N ALA A 1042 -4.22 -37.50 5.51
CA ALA A 1042 -5.24 -38.24 6.25
C ALA A 1042 -6.66 -37.75 5.88
N GLY A 1043 -7.54 -38.68 5.50
CA GLY A 1043 -8.92 -38.37 5.10
C GLY A 1043 -9.07 -37.84 3.66
N SER A 1044 -7.98 -37.80 2.88
CA SER A 1044 -8.04 -37.35 1.48
C SER A 1044 -8.79 -38.33 0.57
N THR A 1045 -9.19 -37.84 -0.61
CA THR A 1045 -9.93 -38.61 -1.62
C THR A 1045 -9.14 -38.70 -2.92
N TYR A 1046 -9.08 -39.89 -3.50
CA TYR A 1046 -8.64 -40.12 -4.88
C TYR A 1046 -9.85 -40.57 -5.70
N ALA A 1047 -10.36 -39.68 -6.55
CA ALA A 1047 -11.46 -39.98 -7.46
C ALA A 1047 -10.88 -40.59 -8.74
N PHE A 1048 -11.33 -41.80 -9.04
CA PHE A 1048 -10.80 -42.67 -10.07
C PHE A 1048 -11.92 -43.07 -11.02
N GLN A 1049 -11.87 -42.61 -12.25
CA GLN A 1049 -12.84 -42.94 -13.28
C GLN A 1049 -12.38 -44.14 -14.12
N ILE A 1050 -13.33 -45.05 -14.39
CA ILE A 1050 -13.15 -46.15 -15.33
C ILE A 1050 -14.11 -45.95 -16.50
N GLY A 1051 -13.55 -45.76 -17.70
CA GLY A 1051 -14.28 -45.73 -18.96
C GLY A 1051 -14.33 -47.10 -19.63
N ASP A 1052 -13.29 -47.92 -19.51
CA ASP A 1052 -13.21 -49.24 -20.13
C ASP A 1052 -12.52 -50.22 -19.17
N TRP A 1053 -13.22 -51.29 -18.80
CA TRP A 1053 -12.73 -52.36 -17.92
C TRP A 1053 -11.50 -53.09 -18.48
N THR A 1054 -11.30 -53.05 -19.80
CA THR A 1054 -10.18 -53.69 -20.48
C THR A 1054 -9.07 -52.74 -20.89
N GLY A 1055 -9.33 -51.43 -20.84
CA GLY A 1055 -8.42 -50.42 -21.36
C GLY A 1055 -7.16 -50.21 -20.50
N ALA A 1056 -6.19 -49.51 -21.07
CA ALA A 1056 -4.92 -49.22 -20.41
C ALA A 1056 -4.98 -47.97 -19.54
N ALA A 1057 -4.02 -47.82 -18.62
CA ALA A 1057 -3.91 -46.64 -17.77
C ALA A 1057 -3.86 -45.35 -18.61
N GLY A 1058 -4.60 -44.32 -18.17
CA GLY A 1058 -4.72 -43.04 -18.85
C GLY A 1058 -5.63 -43.01 -20.07
N THR A 1059 -6.10 -44.16 -20.56
CA THR A 1059 -6.94 -44.26 -21.78
C THR A 1059 -8.26 -45.00 -21.55
N GLY A 1060 -8.22 -46.09 -20.79
CA GLY A 1060 -9.42 -46.81 -20.31
C GLY A 1060 -9.83 -46.42 -18.89
N TYR A 1061 -8.89 -45.94 -18.08
CA TYR A 1061 -9.14 -45.50 -16.71
C TYR A 1061 -8.13 -44.44 -16.28
N ASP A 1062 -8.42 -43.69 -15.23
CA ASP A 1062 -7.56 -42.59 -14.77
C ASP A 1062 -6.18 -43.03 -14.27
N GLN A 1063 -5.18 -42.18 -14.44
CA GLN A 1063 -3.86 -42.46 -13.88
C GLN A 1063 -3.22 -41.20 -13.30
N LEU A 1064 -2.64 -41.35 -12.10
CA LEU A 1064 -1.67 -40.39 -11.56
C LEU A 1064 -0.24 -40.85 -11.88
N ALA A 1065 0.45 -40.14 -12.76
CA ALA A 1065 1.86 -40.39 -13.03
C ALA A 1065 2.75 -39.49 -12.16
N SER A 1066 3.23 -39.99 -11.01
CA SER A 1066 4.07 -39.21 -10.08
C SER A 1066 5.51 -39.74 -10.01
N THR A 1067 6.48 -38.92 -9.61
CA THR A 1067 7.84 -39.41 -9.31
C THR A 1067 7.86 -40.27 -8.04
N ALA A 1068 7.07 -39.87 -7.04
CA ALA A 1068 6.82 -40.62 -5.82
C ALA A 1068 5.40 -40.37 -5.32
N VAL A 1069 4.82 -41.36 -4.64
CA VAL A 1069 3.50 -41.25 -4.01
C VAL A 1069 3.65 -41.62 -2.53
N ALA A 1070 3.33 -40.67 -1.66
CA ALA A 1070 3.37 -40.85 -0.22
C ALA A 1070 1.95 -40.84 0.34
N ILE A 1071 1.62 -41.79 1.22
CA ILE A 1071 0.31 -41.87 1.87
C ILE A 1071 0.54 -41.66 3.37
N THR A 1072 -0.04 -40.60 3.93
CA THR A 1072 0.04 -40.29 5.37
C THR A 1072 -1.26 -40.58 6.11
N ALA A 1073 -2.23 -41.19 5.41
CA ALA A 1073 -3.47 -41.67 6.00
C ALA A 1073 -3.20 -42.66 7.13
N THR A 1074 -4.16 -42.72 8.07
CA THR A 1074 -4.10 -43.59 9.26
C THR A 1074 -5.36 -44.43 9.34
N ALA A 1075 -5.37 -45.48 10.18
CA ALA A 1075 -6.55 -46.30 10.37
C ALA A 1075 -7.77 -45.49 10.85
N ALA A 1076 -7.54 -44.38 11.56
CA ALA A 1076 -8.57 -43.46 12.05
C ALA A 1076 -9.04 -42.43 11.00
N SER A 1077 -8.23 -42.15 9.98
CA SER A 1077 -8.54 -41.17 8.93
C SER A 1077 -7.91 -41.62 7.62
N LYS A 1078 -8.70 -42.42 6.90
CA LYS A 1078 -8.28 -43.25 5.77
C LYS A 1078 -8.25 -42.47 4.46
N LEU A 1079 -7.40 -42.88 3.51
CA LEU A 1079 -7.48 -42.47 2.12
C LEU A 1079 -8.73 -43.12 1.48
N THR A 1080 -9.63 -42.32 0.92
CA THR A 1080 -10.80 -42.85 0.20
C THR A 1080 -10.53 -42.88 -1.29
N VAL A 1081 -10.54 -44.07 -1.89
CA VAL A 1081 -10.55 -44.23 -3.35
C VAL A 1081 -12.01 -44.31 -3.79
N VAL A 1082 -12.46 -43.33 -4.57
CA VAL A 1082 -13.82 -43.30 -5.14
C VAL A 1082 -13.73 -43.80 -6.56
N VAL A 1083 -14.25 -44.98 -6.83
CA VAL A 1083 -14.32 -45.57 -8.17
C VAL A 1083 -15.61 -45.10 -8.83
N ASP A 1084 -15.49 -44.25 -9.84
CA ASP A 1084 -16.59 -43.90 -10.72
C ASP A 1084 -16.58 -44.83 -11.95
N ALA A 1085 -17.50 -45.77 -11.96
CA ALA A 1085 -17.71 -46.70 -13.07
C ALA A 1085 -18.97 -46.35 -13.89
N SER A 1086 -19.54 -45.16 -13.72
CA SER A 1086 -20.77 -44.75 -14.41
C SER A 1086 -20.64 -44.72 -15.93
N THR A 1087 -19.44 -44.45 -16.44
CA THR A 1087 -19.12 -44.43 -17.88
C THR A 1087 -18.50 -45.74 -18.38
N MET A 1088 -18.47 -46.77 -17.54
CA MET A 1088 -17.67 -47.96 -17.81
C MET A 1088 -18.30 -48.85 -18.88
N VAL A 1089 -17.50 -49.22 -19.87
CA VAL A 1089 -17.84 -50.22 -20.89
C VAL A 1089 -17.01 -51.49 -20.72
N ASN A 1090 -17.45 -52.57 -21.39
CA ASN A 1090 -16.80 -53.89 -21.37
C ASN A 1090 -16.64 -54.51 -19.97
N PHE A 1091 -17.54 -54.19 -19.03
CA PHE A 1091 -17.48 -54.78 -17.71
C PHE A 1091 -17.60 -56.30 -17.78
N THR A 1092 -16.67 -56.99 -17.14
CA THR A 1092 -16.75 -58.42 -16.87
C THR A 1092 -16.42 -58.64 -15.41
N ASP A 1093 -17.25 -59.40 -14.70
CA ASP A 1093 -17.02 -59.69 -13.28
C ASP A 1093 -15.92 -60.75 -13.10
N ALA A 1094 -14.67 -60.30 -13.28
CA ALA A 1094 -13.47 -61.13 -13.27
C ALA A 1094 -12.31 -60.36 -12.64
N ASN A 1095 -11.31 -61.07 -12.14
CA ASN A 1095 -10.12 -60.45 -11.54
C ASN A 1095 -9.48 -59.42 -12.47
N LYS A 1096 -9.30 -58.20 -11.98
CA LYS A 1096 -8.73 -57.10 -12.75
C LYS A 1096 -7.81 -56.25 -11.88
N THR A 1097 -6.75 -55.75 -12.47
CA THR A 1097 -5.79 -54.85 -11.81
C THR A 1097 -5.69 -53.55 -12.59
N PHE A 1098 -5.89 -52.43 -11.91
CA PHE A 1098 -5.79 -51.09 -12.45
C PHE A 1098 -4.58 -50.39 -11.84
N VAL A 1099 -3.64 -49.93 -12.68
CA VAL A 1099 -2.49 -49.14 -12.24
C VAL A 1099 -2.93 -47.68 -12.05
N ILE A 1100 -3.43 -47.34 -10.87
CA ILE A 1100 -4.02 -46.03 -10.59
C ILE A 1100 -2.97 -44.95 -10.35
N ALA A 1101 -1.79 -45.32 -9.85
CA ALA A 1101 -0.68 -44.39 -9.76
C ALA A 1101 0.67 -45.06 -10.02
N THR A 1102 1.63 -44.27 -10.51
CA THR A 1102 3.03 -44.68 -10.68
C THR A 1102 3.95 -43.79 -9.87
N GLY A 1103 5.12 -44.31 -9.49
CA GLY A 1103 6.16 -43.64 -8.69
C GLY A 1103 6.61 -44.49 -7.50
N THR A 1104 7.69 -44.08 -6.83
CA THR A 1104 8.12 -44.75 -5.59
C THR A 1104 7.05 -44.58 -4.51
N GLN A 1105 6.52 -45.68 -3.97
CA GLN A 1105 5.42 -45.69 -3.02
C GLN A 1105 5.93 -45.69 -1.57
N SER A 1106 5.28 -44.97 -0.66
CA SER A 1106 5.59 -44.97 0.78
C SER A 1106 4.35 -44.75 1.65
N GLY A 1107 4.33 -45.35 2.85
CA GLY A 1107 3.31 -45.11 3.87
C GLY A 1107 1.98 -45.86 3.71
N LEU A 1108 1.86 -46.78 2.75
CA LEU A 1108 0.68 -47.63 2.63
C LEU A 1108 0.66 -48.72 3.71
N ALA A 1109 -0.39 -48.74 4.54
CA ALA A 1109 -0.71 -49.85 5.45
C ALA A 1109 -2.11 -50.41 5.12
N LEU A 1110 -2.34 -51.68 5.44
CA LEU A 1110 -3.55 -52.42 5.05
C LEU A 1110 -4.86 -51.75 5.51
N ASP A 1111 -4.84 -51.04 6.64
CA ASP A 1111 -6.04 -50.44 7.24
C ASP A 1111 -6.24 -48.94 6.92
N ASN A 1112 -5.30 -48.29 6.24
CA ASN A 1112 -5.27 -46.83 6.08
C ASN A 1112 -6.05 -46.33 4.85
N TRP A 1113 -6.89 -47.16 4.23
CA TRP A 1113 -7.65 -46.82 3.03
C TRP A 1113 -9.03 -47.48 3.01
N THR A 1114 -9.92 -46.94 2.18
CA THR A 1114 -11.24 -47.48 1.86
C THR A 1114 -11.55 -47.26 0.38
N VAL A 1115 -12.26 -48.19 -0.24
CA VAL A 1115 -12.80 -48.02 -1.59
C VAL A 1115 -14.31 -47.82 -1.48
N THR A 1116 -14.80 -46.83 -2.21
CA THR A 1116 -16.24 -46.62 -2.45
C THR A 1116 -16.46 -46.63 -3.94
N THR A 1117 -17.62 -47.09 -4.39
CA THR A 1117 -17.93 -47.19 -5.81
C THR A 1117 -19.21 -46.41 -6.13
N THR A 1118 -19.25 -45.83 -7.32
CA THR A 1118 -20.42 -45.16 -7.88
C THR A 1118 -20.68 -45.77 -9.25
N GLY A 1119 -21.92 -46.21 -9.51
CA GLY A 1119 -22.29 -46.84 -10.78
C GLY A 1119 -21.70 -48.24 -11.03
N PHE A 1120 -21.07 -48.86 -10.02
CA PHE A 1120 -20.48 -50.19 -10.13
C PHE A 1120 -21.46 -51.28 -9.66
N SER A 1121 -21.55 -52.39 -10.40
CA SER A 1121 -22.51 -53.48 -10.14
C SER A 1121 -21.89 -54.87 -9.92
N GLY A 1122 -20.56 -54.97 -9.80
CA GLY A 1122 -19.86 -56.24 -9.56
C GLY A 1122 -19.95 -56.74 -8.10
N ILE A 1123 -19.85 -58.05 -7.91
CA ILE A 1123 -19.97 -58.70 -6.58
C ILE A 1123 -18.63 -58.97 -5.86
N GLY A 1124 -17.51 -58.68 -6.51
CA GLY A 1124 -16.16 -58.86 -5.99
C GLY A 1124 -15.71 -57.77 -5.02
N THR A 1125 -14.49 -57.93 -4.51
CA THR A 1125 -13.89 -57.04 -3.52
C THR A 1125 -12.76 -56.21 -4.12
N TRP A 1126 -12.64 -54.97 -3.67
CA TRP A 1126 -11.57 -54.07 -4.07
C TRP A 1126 -10.43 -54.10 -3.06
N LYS A 1127 -9.20 -54.18 -3.55
CA LYS A 1127 -7.96 -54.16 -2.76
C LYS A 1127 -7.00 -53.13 -3.35
N LEU A 1128 -6.38 -52.33 -2.49
CA LEU A 1128 -5.23 -51.49 -2.86
C LEU A 1128 -3.92 -52.22 -2.55
N GLN A 1129 -2.98 -52.26 -3.49
CA GLN A 1129 -1.66 -52.88 -3.29
C GLN A 1129 -0.53 -52.11 -3.98
N VAL A 1130 0.70 -52.36 -3.55
CA VAL A 1130 1.92 -51.83 -4.18
C VAL A 1130 2.62 -52.96 -4.93
N ASN A 1131 2.91 -52.75 -6.20
CA ASN A 1131 3.67 -53.67 -7.05
C ASN A 1131 4.85 -52.92 -7.69
N GLY A 1132 6.03 -53.01 -7.06
CA GLY A 1132 7.19 -52.20 -7.43
C GLY A 1132 6.91 -50.71 -7.29
N ASN A 1133 6.97 -49.97 -8.41
CA ASN A 1133 6.71 -48.52 -8.47
C ASN A 1133 5.26 -48.20 -8.90
N GLN A 1134 4.34 -49.14 -8.75
CA GLN A 1134 2.93 -48.98 -9.11
C GLN A 1134 2.06 -49.12 -7.87
N LEU A 1135 1.10 -48.21 -7.73
CA LEU A 1135 -0.05 -48.36 -6.85
C LEU A 1135 -1.18 -48.95 -7.70
N GLU A 1136 -1.61 -50.14 -7.32
CA GLU A 1136 -2.58 -50.93 -8.05
C GLU A 1136 -3.88 -51.03 -7.26
N LEU A 1137 -5.00 -50.71 -7.91
CA LEU A 1137 -6.33 -51.04 -7.44
C LEU A 1137 -6.75 -52.36 -8.09
N VAL A 1138 -6.88 -53.40 -7.27
CA VAL A 1138 -7.19 -54.76 -7.70
C VAL A 1138 -8.64 -55.06 -7.35
N TYR A 1139 -9.41 -55.43 -8.35
CA TYR A 1139 -10.69 -56.08 -8.18
C TYR A 1139 -10.49 -57.60 -8.18
N ALA A 1140 -10.85 -58.26 -7.09
CA ALA A 1140 -10.79 -59.70 -6.95
C ALA A 1140 -12.21 -60.25 -6.82
N LEU A 1141 -12.59 -61.14 -7.72
CA LEU A 1141 -13.76 -61.98 -7.60
C LEU A 1141 -13.51 -62.92 -6.41
N GLY A 1142 -14.28 -62.77 -5.34
CA GLY A 1142 -14.19 -63.67 -4.18
C GLY A 1142 -14.54 -65.10 -4.61
N THR A 1143 -13.95 -66.10 -3.94
CA THR A 1143 -14.41 -67.48 -4.15
C THR A 1143 -15.90 -67.54 -3.76
N PRO A 1144 -16.75 -68.31 -4.47
CA PRO A 1144 -18.11 -68.61 -4.04
C PRO A 1144 -18.27 -68.79 -2.50
N PHE A 1145 -17.34 -69.46 -1.80
CA PHE A 1145 -17.32 -69.53 -0.31
C PHE A 1145 -17.17 -68.16 0.35
N ASP A 1146 -16.19 -67.36 -0.09
CA ASP A 1146 -15.93 -66.05 0.50
C ASP A 1146 -17.11 -65.09 0.26
N ASN A 1147 -17.76 -65.18 -0.90
CA ASN A 1147 -18.95 -64.39 -1.21
C ASN A 1147 -20.13 -64.79 -0.32
N TRP A 1148 -20.36 -66.09 -0.13
CA TRP A 1148 -21.36 -66.58 0.82
C TRP A 1148 -21.07 -66.11 2.25
N ALA A 1149 -19.84 -66.28 2.75
CA ALA A 1149 -19.45 -65.86 4.11
C ALA A 1149 -19.54 -64.33 4.30
N ASN A 1150 -19.32 -63.56 3.24
CA ASN A 1150 -19.47 -62.10 3.27
C ASN A 1150 -20.93 -61.64 3.22
N SER A 1151 -21.82 -62.41 2.59
CA SER A 1151 -23.24 -62.09 2.46
C SER A 1151 -23.97 -61.96 3.80
N PHE A 1152 -23.45 -62.60 4.85
CA PHE A 1152 -24.08 -62.59 6.17
C PHE A 1152 -23.78 -61.38 7.04
N GLY A 1153 -22.87 -60.48 6.65
CA GLY A 1153 -22.65 -59.14 7.25
C GLY A 1153 -22.21 -59.06 8.72
N SER A 1154 -22.69 -59.93 9.59
CA SER A 1154 -22.48 -60.00 11.05
C SER A 1154 -21.32 -60.91 11.45
N LEU A 1155 -20.88 -61.81 10.56
CA LEU A 1155 -19.70 -62.65 10.80
C LEU A 1155 -18.43 -61.78 11.00
N PRO A 1156 -17.72 -61.83 12.12
CA PRO A 1156 -16.47 -61.11 12.31
C PRO A 1156 -15.35 -61.68 11.42
N ALA A 1157 -14.48 -60.82 10.87
CA ALA A 1157 -13.42 -61.24 9.93
C ALA A 1157 -12.47 -62.33 10.48
N ASN A 1158 -12.27 -62.39 11.79
CA ASN A 1158 -11.46 -63.41 12.48
C ASN A 1158 -12.21 -64.72 12.80
N LYS A 1159 -13.44 -64.87 12.30
CA LYS A 1159 -14.32 -66.04 12.49
C LYS A 1159 -14.95 -66.52 11.18
N ARG A 1160 -14.37 -66.14 10.03
CA ARG A 1160 -14.79 -66.56 8.67
C ARG A 1160 -13.92 -67.68 8.11
N GLY A 1161 -13.00 -68.24 8.91
CA GLY A 1161 -12.15 -69.34 8.49
C GLY A 1161 -12.97 -70.59 8.21
N VAL A 1162 -12.44 -71.45 7.34
CA VAL A 1162 -13.10 -72.70 6.92
C VAL A 1162 -13.34 -73.69 8.07
N LEU A 1163 -12.53 -73.63 9.13
CA LEU A 1163 -12.68 -74.44 10.35
C LEU A 1163 -13.28 -73.66 11.52
N ASP A 1164 -13.57 -72.36 11.34
CA ASP A 1164 -14.24 -71.59 12.37
C ASP A 1164 -15.70 -72.01 12.46
N ASP A 1165 -16.25 -71.86 13.65
CA ASP A 1165 -17.64 -72.12 14.00
C ASP A 1165 -18.07 -70.89 14.83
N TYR A 1166 -18.75 -69.95 14.18
CA TYR A 1166 -19.03 -68.63 14.77
C TYR A 1166 -20.16 -68.69 15.80
N ASP A 1167 -21.22 -69.41 15.47
CA ASP A 1167 -22.37 -69.60 16.34
C ASP A 1167 -22.17 -70.72 17.38
N ASN A 1168 -21.07 -71.47 17.30
CA ASN A 1168 -20.68 -72.55 18.22
C ASN A 1168 -21.69 -73.70 18.25
N ASP A 1169 -22.32 -74.01 17.13
CA ASP A 1169 -23.25 -75.14 17.01
C ASP A 1169 -22.54 -76.50 16.78
N GLY A 1170 -21.22 -76.45 16.58
CA GLY A 1170 -20.36 -77.60 16.30
C GLY A 1170 -20.08 -77.83 14.82
N THR A 1171 -20.65 -77.01 13.92
CA THR A 1171 -20.51 -77.10 12.47
C THR A 1171 -19.55 -76.03 11.97
N PRO A 1172 -18.42 -76.40 11.34
CA PRO A 1172 -17.54 -75.40 10.76
C PRO A 1172 -18.17 -74.70 9.56
N ASN A 1173 -17.88 -73.42 9.38
CA ASN A 1173 -18.39 -72.57 8.29
C ASN A 1173 -18.26 -73.21 6.89
N LEU A 1174 -17.17 -73.95 6.61
CA LEU A 1174 -16.99 -74.61 5.31
C LEU A 1174 -18.01 -75.71 5.06
N LEU A 1175 -18.40 -76.43 6.11
CA LEU A 1175 -19.42 -77.46 6.02
C LEU A 1175 -20.80 -76.82 5.88
N GLU A 1176 -21.07 -75.73 6.59
CA GLU A 1176 -22.31 -74.96 6.40
C GLU A 1176 -22.43 -74.39 4.99
N TYR A 1177 -21.35 -73.87 4.42
CA TYR A 1177 -21.33 -73.38 3.05
C TYR A 1177 -21.71 -74.47 2.03
N VAL A 1178 -21.07 -75.64 2.18
CA VAL A 1178 -21.37 -76.78 1.32
C VAL A 1178 -22.81 -77.19 1.47
N LEU A 1179 -23.32 -77.27 2.69
CA LEU A 1179 -24.66 -77.80 2.97
C LEU A 1179 -25.78 -76.75 2.88
N GLY A 1180 -25.46 -75.50 2.57
CA GLY A 1180 -26.42 -74.40 2.46
C GLY A 1180 -26.93 -73.83 3.80
N GLY A 1181 -26.15 -73.99 4.87
CA GLY A 1181 -26.43 -73.47 6.21
C GLY A 1181 -26.25 -71.96 6.36
N ASN A 1182 -26.60 -71.43 7.55
CA ASN A 1182 -26.44 -70.03 7.90
C ASN A 1182 -25.52 -69.89 9.13
N PRO A 1183 -24.27 -69.42 8.95
CA PRO A 1183 -23.20 -69.42 9.96
C PRO A 1183 -23.39 -68.40 11.09
N THR A 1184 -24.56 -67.77 11.15
CA THR A 1184 -24.89 -66.72 12.13
C THR A 1184 -26.04 -67.12 13.05
N LEU A 1185 -26.59 -68.31 12.86
CA LEU A 1185 -27.74 -68.82 13.60
C LEU A 1185 -27.37 -70.20 14.15
N MET A 1186 -27.46 -70.39 15.47
CA MET A 1186 -27.41 -71.73 16.07
C MET A 1186 -28.60 -72.57 15.55
N ASP A 1187 -28.46 -73.21 14.40
CA ASP A 1187 -29.56 -73.81 13.67
C ASP A 1187 -29.67 -75.30 14.00
N GLY A 1188 -30.27 -75.60 15.16
CA GLY A 1188 -30.32 -76.94 15.74
C GLY A 1188 -31.15 -78.00 15.00
N THR A 1189 -31.51 -77.82 13.71
CA THR A 1189 -32.39 -78.77 13.01
C THR A 1189 -32.12 -79.09 11.54
N ALA A 1190 -31.23 -78.43 10.79
CA ALA A 1190 -31.32 -78.50 9.32
C ALA A 1190 -30.02 -78.55 8.48
N ILE A 1191 -28.90 -79.06 9.00
CA ILE A 1191 -27.67 -79.23 8.18
C ILE A 1191 -27.05 -80.63 8.25
N ALA A 1192 -27.49 -81.52 9.16
CA ALA A 1192 -26.99 -82.89 9.20
C ALA A 1192 -27.57 -83.73 8.04
N PRO A 1193 -26.79 -84.66 7.45
CA PRO A 1193 -27.33 -85.63 6.49
C PRO A 1193 -28.47 -86.41 7.12
N THR A 1194 -29.61 -86.46 6.45
CA THR A 1194 -30.71 -87.31 6.86
C THR A 1194 -30.36 -88.77 6.60
N THR A 1195 -30.66 -89.63 7.57
CA THR A 1195 -30.36 -91.06 7.48
C THR A 1195 -31.64 -91.85 7.30
N GLN A 1196 -31.67 -92.73 6.31
CA GLN A 1196 -32.80 -93.62 6.06
C GLN A 1196 -32.29 -95.03 5.77
N GLN A 1197 -32.95 -96.04 6.31
CA GLN A 1197 -32.70 -97.43 5.92
C GLN A 1197 -33.62 -97.80 4.75
N SER A 1198 -33.03 -98.29 3.65
CA SER A 1198 -33.76 -98.72 2.46
C SER A 1198 -33.29 -100.13 2.07
N GLY A 1199 -34.10 -101.13 2.43
CA GLY A 1199 -33.74 -102.54 2.27
C GLY A 1199 -32.46 -102.92 3.02
N SER A 1200 -31.52 -103.55 2.33
CA SER A 1200 -30.19 -103.92 2.85
C SER A 1200 -29.17 -102.79 2.75
N ASN A 1201 -29.59 -101.53 2.66
CA ASN A 1201 -28.70 -100.37 2.57
C ASN A 1201 -29.06 -99.28 3.61
N LEU A 1202 -28.06 -98.57 4.09
CA LEU A 1202 -28.20 -97.27 4.76
C LEU A 1202 -27.99 -96.16 3.74
N LEU A 1203 -28.87 -95.17 3.80
CA LEU A 1203 -28.89 -94.03 2.92
C LEU A 1203 -28.64 -92.76 3.71
N PHE A 1204 -27.67 -91.97 3.27
CA PHE A 1204 -27.40 -90.64 3.79
C PHE A 1204 -27.73 -89.64 2.69
N ILE A 1205 -28.63 -88.71 2.98
CA ILE A 1205 -29.08 -87.69 2.02
C ILE A 1205 -28.78 -86.33 2.60
N TYR A 1206 -28.04 -85.51 1.85
CA TYR A 1206 -27.83 -84.11 2.18
C TYR A 1206 -27.92 -83.25 0.92
N SER A 1207 -28.32 -82.00 1.11
CA SER A 1207 -28.27 -80.99 0.07
C SER A 1207 -26.90 -80.35 0.06
N ARG A 1208 -26.40 -80.00 -1.13
CA ARG A 1208 -25.27 -79.10 -1.28
C ARG A 1208 -25.66 -77.88 -2.10
N SER A 1209 -25.02 -76.75 -1.83
CA SER A 1209 -25.19 -75.56 -2.67
C SER A 1209 -24.38 -75.70 -3.96
N ASP A 1210 -24.95 -75.38 -5.12
CA ASP A 1210 -24.23 -75.43 -6.41
C ASP A 1210 -22.96 -74.57 -6.41
N ALA A 1211 -23.02 -73.43 -5.72
CA ALA A 1211 -21.88 -72.54 -5.56
C ALA A 1211 -20.68 -73.24 -4.90
N SER A 1212 -20.94 -74.21 -4.02
CA SER A 1212 -19.91 -74.91 -3.27
C SER A 1212 -19.16 -75.99 -4.05
N GLU A 1213 -19.73 -76.47 -5.15
CA GLU A 1213 -19.13 -77.51 -5.98
C GLU A 1213 -17.82 -77.04 -6.63
N LEU A 1214 -17.76 -75.77 -7.04
CA LEU A 1214 -16.61 -75.20 -7.73
C LEU A 1214 -15.39 -74.97 -6.81
N ASP A 1215 -15.62 -74.79 -5.51
CA ASP A 1215 -14.61 -74.36 -4.55
C ASP A 1215 -14.19 -75.45 -3.55
N THR A 1216 -14.92 -76.56 -3.52
CA THR A 1216 -14.70 -77.63 -2.53
C THR A 1216 -14.55 -78.98 -3.21
N THR A 1217 -13.62 -79.80 -2.68
CA THR A 1217 -13.59 -81.23 -2.95
C THR A 1217 -14.36 -81.93 -1.84
N GLN A 1218 -15.43 -82.60 -2.22
CA GLN A 1218 -16.30 -83.33 -1.31
C GLN A 1218 -16.13 -84.83 -1.54
N THR A 1219 -15.66 -85.56 -0.53
CA THR A 1219 -15.50 -87.01 -0.59
C THR A 1219 -16.27 -87.66 0.55
N VAL A 1220 -17.01 -88.70 0.24
CA VAL A 1220 -17.56 -89.58 1.25
C VAL A 1220 -16.45 -90.54 1.65
N GLN A 1221 -16.06 -90.50 2.91
CA GLN A 1221 -15.11 -91.46 3.45
C GLN A 1221 -15.87 -92.54 4.21
N TYR A 1222 -15.48 -93.80 4.01
CA TYR A 1222 -16.01 -94.91 4.80
C TYR A 1222 -14.90 -95.82 5.32
N GLY A 1223 -15.15 -96.48 6.45
CA GLY A 1223 -14.17 -97.36 7.09
C GLY A 1223 -14.83 -98.34 8.05
N SER A 1224 -14.14 -99.44 8.34
CA SER A 1224 -14.55 -100.38 9.40
C SER A 1224 -14.23 -99.86 10.81
N ASP A 1225 -13.37 -98.84 10.91
CA ASP A 1225 -13.03 -98.11 12.12
C ASP A 1225 -12.79 -96.62 11.83
N LEU A 1226 -12.53 -95.82 12.87
CA LEU A 1226 -12.33 -94.37 12.75
C LEU A 1226 -10.92 -93.96 12.29
N THR A 1227 -10.03 -94.92 12.01
CA THR A 1227 -8.62 -94.69 11.69
C THR A 1227 -8.25 -95.05 10.26
N GLY A 1228 -8.87 -96.06 9.65
CA GLY A 1228 -8.70 -96.47 8.26
C GLY A 1228 -9.88 -96.06 7.38
N TRP A 1229 -9.68 -95.03 6.56
CA TRP A 1229 -10.72 -94.48 5.69
C TRP A 1229 -10.44 -94.75 4.21
N THR A 1230 -11.48 -95.09 3.47
CA THR A 1230 -11.49 -95.19 2.00
C THR A 1230 -12.29 -94.02 1.45
N ASP A 1231 -11.70 -93.25 0.54
CA ASP A 1231 -12.31 -92.06 -0.03
C ASP A 1231 -13.12 -92.40 -1.28
N VAL A 1232 -14.34 -91.89 -1.33
CA VAL A 1232 -15.24 -92.01 -2.48
C VAL A 1232 -15.62 -90.60 -2.92
N PRO A 1233 -15.07 -90.10 -4.04
CA PRO A 1233 -15.45 -88.80 -4.58
C PRO A 1233 -16.94 -88.77 -4.94
N ILE A 1234 -17.61 -87.67 -4.60
CA ILE A 1234 -18.96 -87.40 -5.10
C ILE A 1234 -18.87 -87.20 -6.63
N GLY A 1235 -19.75 -87.84 -7.39
CA GLY A 1235 -19.72 -87.85 -8.87
C GLY A 1235 -19.03 -89.06 -9.53
N ALA A 1236 -18.46 -90.00 -8.76
CA ALA A 1236 -17.88 -91.23 -9.34
C ALA A 1236 -18.95 -92.27 -9.73
N THR A 1237 -18.86 -92.85 -10.93
CA THR A 1237 -19.75 -93.95 -11.38
C THR A 1237 -19.65 -95.16 -10.45
N SER A 1238 -20.82 -95.64 -9.98
CA SER A 1238 -20.97 -96.63 -8.92
C SER A 1238 -20.08 -97.88 -9.08
N GLY A 1239 -19.25 -98.16 -8.09
CA GLY A 1239 -18.42 -99.37 -8.07
C GLY A 1239 -17.71 -99.56 -6.73
N GLY A 1240 -18.45 -99.93 -5.68
CA GLY A 1240 -17.91 -100.21 -4.34
C GLY A 1240 -18.99 -100.33 -3.25
N MET A 1241 -18.57 -100.44 -1.98
CA MET A 1241 -19.44 -100.44 -0.77
C MET A 1241 -20.17 -99.11 -0.52
N VAL A 1242 -20.00 -98.11 -1.38
CA VAL A 1242 -20.72 -96.84 -1.34
C VAL A 1242 -21.11 -96.45 -2.75
N MET A 1243 -22.37 -96.08 -2.98
CA MET A 1243 -22.86 -95.53 -4.24
C MET A 1243 -23.35 -94.11 -4.02
N ILE A 1244 -23.02 -93.20 -4.94
CA ILE A 1244 -23.39 -91.79 -4.87
C ILE A 1244 -24.20 -91.43 -6.12
N ALA A 1245 -25.35 -90.79 -5.94
CA ALA A 1245 -26.16 -90.24 -7.01
C ALA A 1245 -26.36 -88.74 -6.79
N GLU A 1246 -26.20 -87.99 -7.87
CA GLU A 1246 -26.32 -86.53 -7.96
C GLU A 1246 -27.31 -86.19 -9.07
N ASN A 1247 -28.08 -85.10 -8.90
CA ASN A 1247 -29.22 -84.78 -9.77
C ASN A 1247 -29.02 -83.58 -10.72
N ASP A 1248 -27.84 -82.94 -10.76
CA ASP A 1248 -27.46 -81.88 -11.72
C ASP A 1248 -28.44 -80.67 -11.82
N VAL A 1249 -29.02 -80.19 -10.70
CA VAL A 1249 -29.91 -78.99 -10.74
C VAL A 1249 -29.86 -78.17 -9.45
N ALA A 1250 -29.41 -76.90 -9.54
CA ALA A 1250 -29.66 -75.66 -8.76
C ALA A 1250 -29.58 -75.68 -7.20
N ALA A 1251 -29.74 -76.84 -6.58
CA ALA A 1251 -29.39 -77.23 -5.23
C ALA A 1251 -29.30 -78.77 -5.23
N ASP A 1252 -28.10 -79.31 -5.39
CA ASP A 1252 -27.94 -80.75 -5.60
C ASP A 1252 -28.24 -81.55 -4.33
N THR A 1253 -29.02 -82.62 -4.46
CA THR A 1253 -29.23 -83.60 -3.39
C THR A 1253 -28.30 -84.78 -3.60
N VAL A 1254 -27.32 -84.95 -2.70
CA VAL A 1254 -26.37 -86.05 -2.76
C VAL A 1254 -26.88 -87.23 -1.95
N GLN A 1255 -27.10 -88.34 -2.62
CA GLN A 1255 -27.59 -89.57 -2.02
C GLN A 1255 -26.46 -90.60 -1.89
N VAL A 1256 -26.05 -90.92 -0.67
CA VAL A 1256 -24.97 -91.87 -0.37
C VAL A 1256 -25.57 -93.17 0.14
N THR A 1257 -25.41 -94.25 -0.62
CA THR A 1257 -25.96 -95.57 -0.32
C THR A 1257 -24.87 -96.54 0.11
N ILE A 1258 -25.05 -97.18 1.27
CA ILE A 1258 -24.08 -98.10 1.89
C ILE A 1258 -24.75 -99.45 2.16
N PRO A 1259 -24.26 -100.58 1.62
CA PRO A 1259 -24.79 -101.90 1.94
C PRO A 1259 -24.55 -102.30 3.40
N THR A 1260 -25.58 -102.84 4.06
CA THR A 1260 -25.53 -103.33 5.45
C THR A 1260 -25.07 -104.79 5.57
N THR A 1261 -24.80 -105.46 4.44
CA THR A 1261 -24.41 -106.87 4.41
C THR A 1261 -22.90 -107.03 4.46
N GLY A 1262 -22.38 -107.62 5.55
CA GLY A 1262 -21.00 -108.13 5.63
C GLY A 1262 -20.09 -107.52 6.71
N ASN A 1263 -20.49 -106.46 7.42
CA ASN A 1263 -19.72 -105.90 8.54
C ASN A 1263 -20.64 -105.29 9.62
N PRO A 1264 -20.46 -105.60 10.92
CA PRO A 1264 -21.37 -105.13 11.97
C PRO A 1264 -21.14 -103.66 12.38
N LYS A 1265 -20.06 -103.02 11.93
CA LYS A 1265 -19.76 -101.61 12.19
C LYS A 1265 -19.11 -100.98 10.95
N LEU A 1266 -19.73 -99.94 10.44
CA LEU A 1266 -19.20 -99.12 9.35
C LEU A 1266 -19.39 -97.65 9.72
N PHE A 1267 -18.33 -96.87 9.60
CA PHE A 1267 -18.36 -95.44 9.81
C PHE A 1267 -18.33 -94.74 8.46
N VAL A 1268 -19.13 -93.70 8.33
CA VAL A 1268 -19.16 -92.85 7.15
C VAL A 1268 -19.12 -91.39 7.58
N ARG A 1269 -18.33 -90.59 6.86
CA ARG A 1269 -18.32 -89.14 7.03
C ARG A 1269 -18.18 -88.45 5.70
N LEU A 1270 -18.74 -87.25 5.62
CA LEU A 1270 -18.45 -86.32 4.56
C LEU A 1270 -17.15 -85.59 4.91
N LYS A 1271 -16.15 -85.73 4.06
CA LYS A 1271 -14.94 -84.92 4.11
C LYS A 1271 -15.09 -83.82 3.07
N VAL A 1272 -15.17 -82.59 3.56
CA VAL A 1272 -15.13 -81.39 2.74
C VAL A 1272 -13.73 -80.78 2.86
N THR A 1273 -13.11 -80.51 1.72
CA THR A 1273 -11.80 -79.86 1.65
C THR A 1273 -11.93 -78.67 0.71
N LYS A 1274 -11.51 -77.47 1.11
CA LYS A 1274 -11.47 -76.32 0.20
C LYS A 1274 -10.29 -76.52 -0.76
N SER A 1275 -10.50 -76.22 -2.04
CA SER A 1275 -9.43 -76.34 -3.04
C SER A 1275 -8.24 -75.44 -2.65
N GLY A 1276 -7.10 -76.05 -2.32
CA GLY A 1276 -5.86 -75.36 -1.94
C GLY A 1276 -5.62 -75.14 -0.43
N SER A 1277 -6.49 -75.65 0.45
CA SER A 1277 -6.32 -75.62 1.92
C SER A 1277 -5.79 -76.92 2.50
#